data_AF-A0A9D5NR23-F1
#
_entry.id   AF-A0A9D5NR23-F1
#
_cell.length_a   1.000
_cell.length_b   1.000
_cell.length_c   1.000
_cell.angle_alpha   90.00
_cell.angle_beta   90.00
_cell.angle_gamma   90.00
#
_symmetry.space_group_name_H-M   'P 1'
#
loop_
_entity.id
_entity.type
_entity.pdbx_description
1 polymer ?
#
loop_
_entity_poly.entity_id
_entity_poly.type
_entity_poly.pdbx_seq_one_letter_code
_entity_poly.pdbx_strand_id
1 'polypeptide(L)'
;MNRLLIILLAMLSLTVSAKKKKEVKPAVSISWLRVENLQNPQGIDTAEPRFSWTILSDKQDVRQTAYQIVVSTEKGEVWNTGRVESDQQLWVRYQGKPLNSAMQCTWKVKVWTNVGETAWSESQRFGIGLLKENHWTGRWIGLERLMPGEQRGLHTRLAARYVRKEFELSKPVKRAIAYVAGIGLHELHVNGVAYNRQVLVPMPTDYRKTVLYNTYDITEALKEKNAIGLILGNGRVFPMRQNKPYKAPVFGLPKCRINILIEFNDGTMKRISTDEKWKITADGPIRANNEYDGEEYDARKDLTGWDVAGYNDKTWQPAERTEIPLGTLRAQMAPGMEMAPLTPEPNKLANNIYDFHQNIAGWIAFVPTGREGDTIRVKYAEKLNADGSLYLENFRDAKSEDIYVCGKTPRVEEWHAIFSYHGFRYAQITGPVKFVHAYTVSDDIQQLGHFECSDTVLNKVMHNAWWGIYGNYKGMPVDCPQRNERQPWLGDRTMGSLGESFLFNNERLYTKWMRDICESQREDGVFSDVAPAYWNYYNDDVTWPAALPFSCDMLWRQFGNREAIDKSYPYIKRWLQHLFDEYLEDGIITKDQYGDWCVPPESLELIHSQDPARKTDGALISTAYVIRVLQLLEQWGCEADYWKPLRQQMTEAFNKKFLTVKEGTSQAPGHTLYPDSIFYGNNTATANLLALSFGIVPEKYRQEVTKNVVENIILKNNAHVPCGVIGISWLLRGLSDNGFSDVAYMIATQHSYPSWGYMAENGATTIWELWNGDKASPKMNSGNHVMLLGDLITWCYQYLGGIRQDGTAYKHIVLKPDFTIQDCPWTHVSYDSPYGTIESHWKKTLQHVEWDVRIPCNTTADVCLPDGTIKTLGSGKYHFSCDIPTASPAITKDEFLYEQASFPQCHAATIVETKKGDLVATYFGGKHERNPDVCIWVNIKKKGEKEWSKPILAADGVFTLGTKNAEIAGITPETTPASEGPVRRGSASANQRRKACWNPVICEMPNGELWLFFKVGLKVADWTGWLCKSKDGGKTWSDKEPLPKGFLGPIKNKPEIIDGRLLCPSSTEDNGWKFHMEIYDIAKKEWKYVGPVKAELAMRTEDMKAADAKSDKEDIEAPDAGGEATKDGRHPIDCIQPSILKLKDGRLQVLMRTRNGKIGTSFSSDNGDTWTNVTLLDVPNNQSGTDAVTLQDGRHVLIYNNFASLPGTKKGVRTPLSIAISEDGTHWRHALTLEDSPISQYSYPSIIQGKDGELHAIYTWRRLRVAYKEIDPAQLP
;
A
#
# COMPACT_ATOMS: atom_id res chain seq x y z
N MET A 1 15.29 52.41 -30.04
CA MET A 1 15.40 53.03 -28.70
C MET A 1 15.08 51.97 -27.65
N ASN A 2 15.96 51.50 -26.78
CA ASN A 2 17.41 51.64 -26.60
C ASN A 2 17.74 50.54 -25.57
N ARG A 3 18.16 49.33 -25.95
CA ARG A 3 19.56 48.82 -26.03
C ARG A 3 20.68 49.58 -25.28
N LEU A 4 20.39 50.63 -24.49
CA LEU A 4 21.37 51.32 -23.64
C LEU A 4 21.13 51.13 -22.13
N LEU A 5 20.01 50.54 -21.69
CA LEU A 5 19.76 50.31 -20.25
C LEU A 5 20.34 48.99 -19.72
N ILE A 6 20.71 48.04 -20.59
CA ILE A 6 21.19 46.71 -20.20
C ILE A 6 22.74 46.65 -20.12
N ILE A 7 23.45 47.64 -20.68
CA ILE A 7 24.92 47.64 -20.71
C ILE A 7 25.54 48.46 -19.56
N LEU A 8 24.78 49.33 -18.88
CA LEU A 8 25.29 50.11 -17.74
C LEU A 8 25.20 49.40 -16.37
N LEU A 9 24.46 48.29 -16.26
CA LEU A 9 24.37 47.49 -15.02
C LEU A 9 25.43 46.39 -14.91
N ALA A 10 26.23 46.17 -15.97
CA ALA A 10 27.24 45.11 -16.02
C ALA A 10 28.68 45.58 -15.68
N MET A 11 28.93 46.87 -15.42
CA MET A 11 30.29 47.42 -15.22
C MET A 11 30.52 48.22 -13.91
N LEU A 12 29.72 47.98 -12.86
CA LEU A 12 29.92 48.65 -11.55
C LEU A 12 30.01 47.68 -10.36
N SER A 13 30.40 46.43 -10.58
CA SER A 13 30.57 45.40 -9.54
C SER A 13 31.98 44.83 -9.44
N LEU A 14 33.01 45.66 -9.68
CA LEU A 14 34.39 45.33 -9.35
C LEU A 14 35.01 46.41 -8.45
N THR A 15 35.60 45.93 -7.35
CA THR A 15 36.39 46.61 -6.30
C THR A 15 35.66 47.30 -5.15
N VAL A 16 35.05 46.52 -4.26
CA VAL A 16 35.28 46.63 -2.81
C VAL A 16 35.50 45.22 -2.26
N SER A 17 36.76 44.84 -2.06
CA SER A 17 37.15 43.63 -1.34
C SER A 17 36.94 43.88 0.17
N ALA A 18 35.69 43.80 0.63
CA ALA A 18 35.42 43.57 2.03
C ALA A 18 35.81 42.12 2.35
N LYS A 19 36.77 41.94 3.26
CA LYS A 19 37.07 40.62 3.86
C LYS A 19 35.75 40.07 4.43
N LYS A 20 35.06 39.19 3.70
CA LYS A 20 34.01 38.33 4.25
C LYS A 20 34.70 37.49 5.33
N LYS A 21 34.46 37.83 6.60
CA LYS A 21 34.68 36.88 7.69
C LYS A 21 33.95 35.60 7.27
N LYS A 22 34.65 34.46 7.22
CA LYS A 22 34.00 33.15 7.16
C LYS A 22 33.08 33.10 8.38
N GLU A 23 31.77 33.25 8.18
CA GLU A 23 30.80 32.87 9.21
C GLU A 23 31.01 31.38 9.43
N VAL A 24 31.55 31.02 10.59
CA VAL A 24 31.60 29.65 11.06
C VAL A 24 30.14 29.26 11.30
N LYS A 25 29.57 28.44 10.42
CA LYS A 25 28.25 27.86 10.68
C LYS A 25 28.33 27.13 12.04
N PRO A 26 27.38 27.37 12.96
CA PRO A 26 27.37 26.64 14.23
C PRO A 26 27.24 25.14 13.95
N ALA A 27 27.98 24.31 14.70
CA ALA A 27 27.98 22.86 14.53
C ALA A 27 26.62 22.19 14.83
N VAL A 28 25.76 22.90 15.54
CA VAL A 28 24.41 22.46 15.93
C VAL A 28 23.45 23.65 15.87
N SER A 29 22.22 23.39 15.44
CA SER A 29 21.13 24.36 15.47
C SER A 29 19.81 23.67 15.83
N ILE A 30 18.76 24.47 16.06
CA ILE A 30 17.43 23.99 16.40
C ILE A 30 16.40 24.59 15.45
N SER A 31 15.35 23.82 15.19
CA SER A 31 14.21 24.19 14.34
C SER A 31 12.93 23.58 14.92
N TRP A 32 11.79 23.80 14.25
CA TRP A 32 10.50 23.18 14.59
C TRP A 32 10.13 23.32 16.08
N LEU A 33 10.20 24.55 16.58
CA LEU A 33 9.82 24.89 17.94
C LEU A 33 8.30 24.87 18.05
N ARG A 34 7.78 23.96 18.88
CA ARG A 34 6.34 23.72 19.01
C ARG A 34 5.89 23.78 20.45
N VAL A 35 4.68 24.29 20.64
CA VAL A 35 3.95 24.23 21.91
C VAL A 35 2.69 23.41 21.67
N GLU A 36 2.49 22.33 22.40
CA GLU A 36 1.40 21.37 22.15
C GLU A 36 1.40 20.85 20.70
N ASN A 37 2.60 20.62 20.13
CA ASN A 37 2.83 20.24 18.72
C ASN A 37 2.29 21.24 17.67
N LEU A 38 2.05 22.50 18.06
CA LEU A 38 1.65 23.58 17.18
C LEU A 38 2.75 24.66 17.08
N GLN A 39 2.84 25.30 15.92
CA GLN A 39 3.74 26.44 15.72
C GLN A 39 3.01 27.74 16.05
N ASN A 40 3.57 28.52 16.97
CA ASN A 40 3.05 29.81 17.43
C ASN A 40 1.53 29.85 17.75
N PRO A 41 0.97 28.86 18.48
CA PRO A 41 -0.47 28.74 18.65
C PRO A 41 -1.10 29.89 19.45
N GLN A 42 -2.29 30.30 19.04
CA GLN A 42 -3.14 31.23 19.77
C GLN A 42 -4.38 30.48 20.28
N GLY A 43 -4.55 30.41 21.60
CA GLY A 43 -5.69 29.73 22.21
C GLY A 43 -5.37 28.32 22.72
N ILE A 44 -4.27 28.13 23.44
CA ILE A 44 -3.97 26.85 24.10
C ILE A 44 -5.01 26.55 25.19
N ASP A 45 -5.60 25.34 25.16
CA ASP A 45 -6.66 24.87 26.07
C ASP A 45 -6.13 24.25 27.40
N THR A 46 -4.92 24.64 27.82
CA THR A 46 -4.30 24.19 29.07
C THR A 46 -3.43 25.29 29.68
N ALA A 47 -3.36 25.35 31.01
CA ALA A 47 -2.47 26.24 31.74
C ALA A 47 -1.02 25.72 31.81
N GLU A 48 -0.79 24.46 31.44
CA GLU A 48 0.50 23.78 31.52
C GLU A 48 0.88 23.19 30.16
N PRO A 49 1.17 24.04 29.16
CA PRO A 49 1.53 23.58 27.82
C PRO A 49 2.84 22.78 27.81
N ARG A 50 3.01 21.93 26.80
CA ARG A 50 4.23 21.15 26.57
C ARG A 50 5.03 21.68 25.39
N PHE A 51 6.35 21.67 25.52
CA PHE A 51 7.30 22.21 24.53
C PHE A 51 8.09 21.09 23.84
N SER A 52 8.32 21.25 22.54
CA SER A 52 9.16 20.36 21.72
C SER A 52 10.02 21.16 20.75
N TRP A 53 11.17 20.61 20.36
CA TRP A 53 12.08 21.17 19.36
C TRP A 53 12.74 20.08 18.53
N THR A 54 13.33 20.43 17.38
CA THR A 54 14.14 19.53 16.54
C THR A 54 15.58 20.01 16.48
N ILE A 55 16.54 19.10 16.70
CA ILE A 55 17.98 19.39 16.63
C ILE A 55 18.50 19.07 15.22
N LEU A 56 19.32 19.96 14.66
CA LEU A 56 19.93 19.81 13.34
C LEU A 56 21.46 19.90 13.44
N SER A 57 22.16 18.94 12.83
CA SER A 57 23.62 18.95 12.67
C SER A 57 24.03 18.19 11.41
N ASP A 58 25.21 18.53 10.88
CA ASP A 58 25.92 17.76 9.85
C ASP A 58 26.91 16.74 10.45
N LYS A 59 27.07 16.74 11.79
CA LYS A 59 27.92 15.79 12.52
C LYS A 59 27.18 14.48 12.78
N GLN A 60 27.97 13.42 12.95
CA GLN A 60 27.47 12.11 13.38
C GLN A 60 27.41 12.01 14.91
N ASP A 61 26.56 11.11 15.41
CA ASP A 61 26.35 10.78 16.83
C ASP A 61 26.10 12.00 17.72
N VAL A 62 25.27 12.93 17.26
CA VAL A 62 24.91 14.14 18.00
C VAL A 62 23.78 13.83 18.96
N ARG A 63 24.01 14.07 20.25
CA ARG A 63 23.06 13.79 21.34
C ARG A 63 22.88 15.01 22.21
N GLN A 64 21.63 15.28 22.60
CA GLN A 64 21.34 16.30 23.59
C GLN A 64 21.82 15.84 24.96
N THR A 65 22.49 16.73 25.69
CA THR A 65 22.93 16.50 27.07
C THR A 65 22.18 17.39 28.06
N ALA A 66 21.79 18.59 27.65
CA ALA A 66 20.99 19.49 28.46
C ALA A 66 20.14 20.45 27.62
N TYR A 67 19.14 21.05 28.23
CA TYR A 67 18.36 22.16 27.66
C TYR A 67 18.08 23.25 28.68
N GLN A 68 17.67 24.43 28.20
CA GLN A 68 17.12 25.50 29.02
C GLN A 68 15.97 26.18 28.27
N ILE A 69 14.80 26.24 28.89
CA ILE A 69 13.62 26.94 28.37
C ILE A 69 13.40 28.20 29.21
N VAL A 70 13.10 29.31 28.53
CA VAL A 70 12.65 30.56 29.17
C VAL A 70 11.31 30.94 28.58
N VAL A 71 10.30 31.11 29.44
CA VAL A 71 8.97 31.64 29.10
C VAL A 71 8.76 32.96 29.80
N SER A 72 8.34 33.97 29.05
CA SER A 72 8.11 35.32 29.52
C SER A 72 6.74 35.82 29.08
N THR A 73 6.18 36.70 29.90
CA THR A 73 5.05 37.56 29.54
C THR A 73 5.55 39.00 29.45
N GLU A 74 4.68 39.94 29.08
CA GLU A 74 5.05 41.36 29.13
C GLU A 74 5.37 41.88 30.54
N LYS A 75 4.91 41.18 31.59
CA LYS A 75 5.23 41.48 32.99
C LYS A 75 6.57 40.89 33.44
N GLY A 76 7.30 40.25 32.53
CA GLY A 76 8.58 39.60 32.79
C GLY A 76 8.53 38.07 32.74
N GLU A 77 9.62 37.47 33.18
CA GLU A 77 9.82 36.02 33.18
C GLU A 77 8.82 35.30 34.11
N VAL A 78 8.17 34.26 33.57
CA VAL A 78 7.22 33.41 34.30
C VAL A 78 7.73 31.99 34.50
N TRP A 79 8.70 31.57 33.68
CA TRP A 79 9.40 30.30 33.85
C TRP A 79 10.79 30.37 33.25
N ASN A 80 11.76 29.82 33.97
CA ASN A 80 13.10 29.56 33.48
C ASN A 80 13.56 28.27 34.12
N THR A 81 13.83 27.27 33.31
CA THR A 81 14.21 25.94 33.81
C THR A 81 15.61 25.94 34.44
N GLY A 82 16.42 26.98 34.17
CA GLY A 82 17.87 26.84 34.25
C GLY A 82 18.37 25.77 33.27
N ARG A 83 19.65 25.42 33.38
CA ARG A 83 20.20 24.29 32.63
C ARG A 83 19.71 22.98 33.27
N VAL A 84 18.95 22.20 32.52
CA VAL A 84 18.44 20.89 32.92
C VAL A 84 19.25 19.82 32.19
N GLU A 85 20.00 18.99 32.93
CA GLU A 85 20.72 17.84 32.36
C GLU A 85 19.72 16.75 31.99
N SER A 86 19.35 16.70 30.71
CA SER A 86 18.36 15.76 30.17
C SER A 86 18.45 15.72 28.65
N ASP A 87 18.26 14.52 28.09
CA ASP A 87 18.13 14.30 26.66
C ASP A 87 16.67 14.43 26.16
N GLN A 88 15.73 14.77 27.05
CA GLN A 88 14.33 14.97 26.71
C GLN A 88 14.18 16.20 25.80
N GLN A 89 13.51 15.98 24.67
CA GLN A 89 13.34 16.97 23.61
C GLN A 89 11.87 17.14 23.21
N LEU A 90 11.02 16.16 23.55
CA LEU A 90 9.61 16.15 23.23
C LEU A 90 8.77 16.32 24.49
N TRP A 91 7.67 17.04 24.36
CA TRP A 91 6.60 17.13 25.35
C TRP A 91 7.06 17.61 26.75
N VAL A 92 8.05 18.51 26.80
CA VAL A 92 8.56 19.08 28.06
C VAL A 92 7.48 19.95 28.68
N ARG A 93 6.88 19.50 29.79
CA ARG A 93 5.75 20.17 30.44
C ARG A 93 6.19 21.47 31.12
N TYR A 94 5.38 22.52 30.95
CA TYR A 94 5.52 23.77 31.68
C TYR A 94 5.40 23.56 33.19
N GLN A 95 6.36 24.11 33.97
CA GLN A 95 6.39 24.02 35.43
C GLN A 95 6.60 25.39 36.10
N GLY A 96 6.29 26.48 35.39
CA GLY A 96 6.46 27.85 35.89
C GLY A 96 5.26 28.38 36.65
N LYS A 97 5.19 29.71 36.78
CA LYS A 97 4.06 30.41 37.39
C LYS A 97 2.75 30.12 36.63
N PRO A 98 1.59 30.02 37.29
CA PRO A 98 0.32 29.70 36.62
C PRO A 98 0.00 30.61 35.43
N LEU A 99 -0.25 30.02 34.27
CA LEU A 99 -0.70 30.73 33.08
C LEU A 99 -2.23 30.85 33.09
N ASN A 100 -2.74 32.07 32.92
CA ASN A 100 -4.18 32.35 33.01
C ASN A 100 -4.79 32.58 31.63
N SER A 101 -6.12 32.58 31.56
CA SER A 101 -6.82 32.82 30.30
C SER A 101 -6.46 34.14 29.63
N ALA A 102 -6.37 34.11 28.31
CA ALA A 102 -5.96 35.21 27.45
C ALA A 102 -4.54 35.75 27.71
N MET A 103 -3.72 35.02 28.48
CA MET A 103 -2.32 35.39 28.70
C MET A 103 -1.50 35.13 27.44
N GLN A 104 -0.68 36.11 27.06
CA GLN A 104 0.23 36.00 25.93
C GLN A 104 1.66 35.79 26.45
N CYS A 105 2.32 34.80 25.86
CA CYS A 105 3.64 34.37 26.27
C CYS A 105 4.59 34.35 25.08
N THR A 106 5.86 34.60 25.36
CA THR A 106 6.98 34.29 24.47
C THR A 106 7.84 33.22 25.09
N TRP A 107 8.43 32.35 24.29
CA TRP A 107 9.39 31.38 24.77
C TRP A 107 10.58 31.22 23.84
N LYS A 108 11.69 30.79 24.41
CA LYS A 108 12.91 30.40 23.67
C LYS A 108 13.58 29.25 24.38
N VAL A 109 14.37 28.48 23.63
CA VAL A 109 15.12 27.33 24.13
C VAL A 109 16.58 27.41 23.70
N LYS A 110 17.47 26.93 24.57
CA LYS A 110 18.88 26.66 24.28
C LYS A 110 19.18 25.20 24.57
N VAL A 111 20.00 24.58 23.73
CA VAL A 111 20.32 23.15 23.81
C VAL A 111 21.83 22.96 23.89
N TRP A 112 22.29 22.06 24.76
CA TRP A 112 23.65 21.56 24.81
C TRP A 112 23.68 20.15 24.23
N THR A 113 24.69 19.89 23.41
CA THR A 113 24.96 18.56 22.87
C THR A 113 26.40 18.14 23.15
N ASN A 114 26.74 16.89 22.88
CA ASN A 114 28.11 16.38 22.95
C ASN A 114 29.09 17.04 21.95
N VAL A 115 28.61 17.75 20.92
CA VAL A 115 29.44 18.43 19.91
C VAL A 115 29.40 19.96 20.01
N GLY A 116 28.75 20.49 21.04
CA GLY A 116 28.64 21.92 21.30
C GLY A 116 27.24 22.37 21.72
N GLU A 117 27.11 23.64 22.08
CA GLU A 117 25.82 24.27 22.41
C GLU A 117 25.26 25.05 21.21
N THR A 118 23.93 25.16 21.17
CA THR A 118 23.24 26.04 20.23
C THR A 118 23.31 27.49 20.70
N ALA A 119 23.14 28.44 19.79
CA ALA A 119 22.62 29.75 20.17
C ALA A 119 21.23 29.59 20.82
N TRP A 120 20.76 30.62 21.54
CA TRP A 120 19.34 30.70 21.88
C TRP A 120 18.50 30.67 20.61
N SER A 121 17.37 29.98 20.64
CA SER A 121 16.39 30.12 19.57
C SER A 121 15.89 31.56 19.47
N GLU A 122 15.38 31.91 18.29
CA GLU A 122 14.45 33.03 18.17
C GLU A 122 13.26 32.85 19.11
N SER A 123 12.78 33.95 19.70
CA SER A 123 11.61 33.94 20.58
C SER A 123 10.35 33.62 19.79
N GLN A 124 9.70 32.52 20.14
CA GLN A 124 8.40 32.11 19.61
C GLN A 124 7.27 32.59 20.52
N ARG A 125 6.04 32.67 20.02
CA ARG A 125 4.86 33.18 20.75
C ARG A 125 3.86 32.06 21.02
N PHE A 126 3.13 32.14 22.11
CA PHE A 126 1.90 31.37 22.27
C PHE A 126 0.91 32.09 23.18
N GLY A 127 -0.38 31.88 22.95
CA GLY A 127 -1.46 32.48 23.75
C GLY A 127 -2.30 31.42 24.44
N ILE A 128 -2.66 31.64 25.70
CA ILE A 128 -3.62 30.80 26.44
C ILE A 128 -5.04 31.20 26.06
N GLY A 129 -5.89 30.20 25.79
CA GLY A 129 -7.30 30.38 25.51
C GLY A 129 -8.14 30.82 26.72
N LEU A 130 -9.45 30.91 26.53
CA LEU A 130 -10.42 30.99 27.62
C LEU A 130 -10.66 29.58 28.17
N LEU A 131 -10.13 29.31 29.37
CA LEU A 131 -10.06 27.97 29.99
C LEU A 131 -11.31 27.59 30.79
N LYS A 132 -12.18 28.56 31.09
CA LYS A 132 -13.34 28.37 31.97
C LYS A 132 -14.53 29.18 31.47
N GLU A 133 -15.73 28.64 31.70
CA GLU A 133 -17.01 29.25 31.30
C GLU A 133 -17.17 30.67 31.86
N ASN A 134 -16.77 30.92 33.11
CA ASN A 134 -16.85 32.23 33.76
C ASN A 134 -15.86 33.28 33.22
N HIS A 135 -14.92 32.90 32.34
CA HIS A 135 -14.04 33.86 31.65
C HIS A 135 -14.72 34.45 30.40
N TRP A 136 -15.79 33.82 29.94
CA TRP A 136 -16.66 34.36 28.90
C TRP A 136 -17.64 35.39 29.46
N THR A 137 -17.88 36.46 28.71
CA THR A 137 -18.84 37.52 29.07
C THR A 137 -19.91 37.72 28.01
N GLY A 138 -19.66 37.24 26.78
CA GLY A 138 -20.69 37.17 25.75
C GLY A 138 -21.83 36.23 26.14
N ARG A 139 -23.00 36.52 25.59
CA ARG A 139 -24.18 35.67 25.61
C ARG A 139 -24.23 34.87 24.32
N TRP A 140 -24.80 33.67 24.38
CA TRP A 140 -25.17 32.95 23.18
C TRP A 140 -26.31 33.69 22.46
N ILE A 141 -26.09 34.01 21.19
CA ILE A 141 -27.05 34.73 20.35
C ILE A 141 -27.26 34.03 19.00
N GLY A 142 -28.44 34.16 18.42
CA GLY A 142 -28.84 33.49 17.19
C GLY A 142 -30.32 33.69 16.86
N LEU A 143 -30.92 32.69 16.23
CA LEU A 143 -32.38 32.57 16.01
C LEU A 143 -32.87 31.27 16.66
N GLU A 144 -34.06 31.29 17.28
CA GLU A 144 -34.67 30.10 17.89
C GLU A 144 -35.86 29.53 17.07
N ARG A 145 -36.09 30.04 15.85
CA ARG A 145 -37.14 29.56 14.95
C ARG A 145 -36.68 29.55 13.50
N LEU A 146 -37.34 28.70 12.70
CA LEU A 146 -37.20 28.72 11.25
C LEU A 146 -37.80 30.01 10.68
N MET A 147 -37.13 30.57 9.68
CA MET A 147 -37.56 31.75 8.93
C MET A 147 -38.40 31.33 7.72
N PRO A 148 -39.21 32.24 7.14
CA PRO A 148 -40.02 31.92 5.96
C PRO A 148 -39.18 31.35 4.80
N GLY A 149 -39.59 30.21 4.27
CA GLY A 149 -38.90 29.49 3.19
C GLY A 149 -37.80 28.52 3.65
N GLU A 150 -37.53 28.43 4.95
CA GLU A 150 -36.70 27.38 5.55
C GLU A 150 -37.55 26.14 5.87
N GLN A 151 -36.97 24.94 5.71
CA GLN A 151 -37.67 23.68 5.95
C GLN A 151 -36.75 22.60 6.50
N ARG A 152 -37.31 21.75 7.36
CA ARG A 152 -36.70 20.50 7.82
C ARG A 152 -37.27 19.33 7.02
N GLY A 153 -36.41 18.43 6.53
CA GLY A 153 -36.87 17.27 5.77
C GLY A 153 -35.74 16.34 5.36
N LEU A 154 -35.97 15.52 4.34
CA LEU A 154 -34.91 14.72 3.71
C LEU A 154 -33.84 15.62 3.10
N HIS A 155 -34.27 16.67 2.38
CA HIS A 155 -33.43 17.74 1.86
C HIS A 155 -33.68 19.01 2.67
N THR A 156 -33.10 19.06 3.86
CA THR A 156 -33.12 20.26 4.70
C THR A 156 -32.64 21.47 3.91
N ARG A 157 -33.38 22.57 4.02
CA ARG A 157 -33.06 23.84 3.38
C ARG A 157 -33.13 24.96 4.41
N LEU A 158 -31.99 25.55 4.72
CA LEU A 158 -31.82 26.43 5.86
C LEU A 158 -30.77 27.49 5.53
N ALA A 159 -31.15 28.78 5.57
CA ALA A 159 -30.33 29.88 5.08
C ALA A 159 -29.18 30.19 6.03
N ALA A 160 -28.09 30.80 5.55
CA ALA A 160 -27.02 31.25 6.45
C ALA A 160 -27.46 32.49 7.26
N ARG A 161 -26.93 32.64 8.48
CA ARG A 161 -27.33 33.70 9.41
C ARG A 161 -26.20 34.71 9.47
N TYR A 162 -26.49 35.95 9.12
CA TYR A 162 -25.53 37.03 9.13
C TYR A 162 -25.71 37.80 10.42
N VAL A 163 -24.67 37.85 11.25
CA VAL A 163 -24.68 38.50 12.57
C VAL A 163 -23.66 39.63 12.54
N ARG A 164 -24.04 40.84 12.96
CA ARG A 164 -23.13 42.00 12.92
C ARG A 164 -23.22 42.90 14.14
N LYS A 165 -22.12 43.63 14.40
CA LYS A 165 -22.07 44.72 15.37
C LYS A 165 -21.08 45.80 14.96
N GLU A 166 -21.51 47.05 15.09
CA GLU A 166 -20.62 48.21 15.02
C GLU A 166 -20.18 48.69 16.42
N PHE A 167 -18.96 49.20 16.49
CA PHE A 167 -18.39 49.83 17.67
C PHE A 167 -17.27 50.79 17.31
N GLU A 168 -16.98 51.72 18.23
CA GLU A 168 -15.92 52.70 18.08
C GLU A 168 -14.80 52.49 19.11
N LEU A 169 -13.58 52.84 18.73
CA LEU A 169 -12.38 52.82 19.55
C LEU A 169 -11.80 54.24 19.62
N SER A 170 -11.60 54.74 20.83
CA SER A 170 -11.06 56.08 21.08
C SER A 170 -9.56 56.11 21.38
N LYS A 171 -8.89 54.95 21.34
CA LYS A 171 -7.49 54.76 21.71
C LYS A 171 -6.78 53.86 20.69
N PRO A 172 -5.46 54.07 20.46
CA PRO A 172 -4.69 53.21 19.57
C PRO A 172 -4.54 51.79 20.15
N VAL A 173 -4.88 50.80 19.32
CA VAL A 173 -4.83 49.38 19.66
C VAL A 173 -3.39 48.87 19.64
N LYS A 174 -3.02 48.15 20.70
CA LYS A 174 -1.77 47.39 20.78
C LYS A 174 -1.96 45.95 20.29
N ARG A 175 -3.07 45.33 20.70
CA ARG A 175 -3.43 43.95 20.34
C ARG A 175 -4.95 43.77 20.43
N ALA A 176 -5.53 42.97 19.54
CA ALA A 176 -6.92 42.54 19.65
C ALA A 176 -7.08 41.07 19.26
N ILE A 177 -7.58 40.25 20.19
CA ILE A 177 -7.83 38.83 19.97
C ILE A 177 -9.33 38.54 20.08
N ALA A 178 -9.90 37.92 19.06
CA ALA A 178 -11.27 37.44 19.05
C ALA A 178 -11.34 35.94 19.35
N TYR A 179 -12.16 35.57 20.32
CA TYR A 179 -12.52 34.20 20.67
C TYR A 179 -13.95 33.96 20.18
N VAL A 180 -14.11 33.11 19.17
CA VAL A 180 -15.36 32.92 18.44
C VAL A 180 -15.79 31.47 18.57
N ALA A 181 -16.95 31.25 19.20
CA ALA A 181 -17.62 29.95 19.24
C ALA A 181 -18.86 30.03 18.32
N GLY A 182 -18.75 29.54 17.09
CA GLY A 182 -19.88 29.38 16.17
C GLY A 182 -20.35 27.93 16.17
N ILE A 183 -21.59 27.66 16.58
CA ILE A 183 -22.17 26.31 16.49
C ILE A 183 -22.84 26.15 15.14
N GLY A 184 -22.54 25.04 14.47
CA GLY A 184 -22.75 24.87 13.04
C GLY A 184 -21.42 25.07 12.34
N LEU A 185 -21.35 26.08 11.46
CA LEU A 185 -20.10 26.58 10.88
C LEU A 185 -20.10 28.11 10.96
N HIS A 186 -18.93 28.76 10.95
CA HIS A 186 -18.80 30.21 10.90
C HIS A 186 -17.69 30.70 9.98
N GLU A 187 -17.89 31.89 9.43
CA GLU A 187 -16.84 32.71 8.79
C GLU A 187 -16.84 34.10 9.45
N LEU A 188 -15.68 34.51 9.99
CA LEU A 188 -15.50 35.80 10.69
C LEU A 188 -15.09 36.89 9.71
N HIS A 189 -15.72 38.06 9.84
CA HIS A 189 -15.40 39.26 9.08
C HIS A 189 -15.11 40.43 10.03
N VAL A 190 -14.04 41.18 9.75
CA VAL A 190 -13.69 42.40 10.49
C VAL A 190 -13.37 43.50 9.49
N ASN A 191 -14.18 44.56 9.46
CA ASN A 191 -13.98 45.73 8.60
C ASN A 191 -13.77 45.40 7.10
N GLY A 192 -14.55 44.48 6.55
CA GLY A 192 -14.45 44.04 5.15
C GLY A 192 -13.43 42.94 4.88
N VAL A 193 -12.73 42.44 5.91
CA VAL A 193 -11.73 41.37 5.78
C VAL A 193 -12.28 40.06 6.33
N ALA A 194 -12.38 39.05 5.45
CA ALA A 194 -12.73 37.69 5.83
C ALA A 194 -11.53 36.96 6.46
N TYR A 195 -11.75 36.29 7.58
CA TYR A 195 -10.77 35.41 8.24
C TYR A 195 -11.01 33.95 7.81
N ASN A 196 -10.78 33.69 6.52
CA ASN A 196 -11.16 32.46 5.82
C ASN A 196 -9.97 31.60 5.36
N ARG A 197 -8.77 31.80 5.93
CA ARG A 197 -7.63 30.88 5.72
C ARG A 197 -8.04 29.44 6.07
N GLN A 198 -8.68 29.28 7.24
CA GLN A 198 -9.37 28.05 7.58
C GLN A 198 -10.83 28.15 7.17
N VAL A 199 -11.35 27.09 6.59
CA VAL A 199 -12.73 26.95 6.09
C VAL A 199 -13.46 25.86 6.88
N LEU A 200 -14.79 25.83 6.78
CA LEU A 200 -15.63 24.87 7.50
C LEU A 200 -15.31 24.83 9.01
N VAL A 201 -15.13 26.01 9.61
CA VAL A 201 -14.79 26.21 11.03
C VAL A 201 -16.07 26.32 11.86
N PRO A 202 -16.14 25.85 13.13
CA PRO A 202 -15.15 25.01 13.81
C PRO A 202 -15.23 23.54 13.37
N MET A 203 -14.25 22.74 13.80
CA MET A 203 -14.29 21.30 13.60
C MET A 203 -15.56 20.66 14.20
N PRO A 204 -16.08 19.58 13.59
CA PRO A 204 -17.27 18.88 14.07
C PRO A 204 -17.02 18.20 15.42
N THR A 205 -17.92 18.36 16.38
CA THR A 205 -17.96 17.64 17.67
C THR A 205 -19.39 17.24 18.00
N ASP A 206 -19.56 16.34 18.98
CA ASP A 206 -20.87 16.20 19.63
C ASP A 206 -21.11 17.46 20.48
N TYR A 207 -21.93 18.38 19.97
CA TYR A 207 -22.21 19.67 20.62
C TYR A 207 -22.91 19.52 21.99
N ARG A 208 -23.35 18.31 22.37
CA ARG A 208 -23.85 18.01 23.72
C ARG A 208 -22.71 17.84 24.74
N LYS A 209 -21.49 17.59 24.27
CA LYS A 209 -20.32 17.25 25.09
C LYS A 209 -19.23 18.32 24.99
N THR A 210 -18.89 18.72 23.77
CA THR A 210 -17.85 19.73 23.49
C THR A 210 -18.34 20.74 22.45
N VAL A 211 -18.12 22.03 22.72
CA VAL A 211 -18.26 23.12 21.75
C VAL A 211 -16.91 23.77 21.56
N LEU A 212 -16.39 23.71 20.33
CA LEU A 212 -15.10 24.33 20.02
C LEU A 212 -15.24 25.82 19.76
N TYR A 213 -14.24 26.59 20.18
CA TYR A 213 -14.05 27.97 19.77
C TYR A 213 -12.68 28.17 19.12
N ASN A 214 -12.61 29.14 18.22
CA ASN A 214 -11.40 29.51 17.49
C ASN A 214 -10.90 30.89 17.96
N THR A 215 -9.61 31.11 17.82
CA THR A 215 -8.93 32.33 18.23
C THR A 215 -8.36 33.04 17.01
N TYR A 216 -8.67 34.32 16.85
CA TYR A 216 -8.23 35.14 15.73
C TYR A 216 -7.48 36.36 16.23
N ASP A 217 -6.29 36.62 15.69
CA ASP A 217 -5.63 37.91 15.85
C ASP A 217 -6.22 38.91 14.86
N ILE A 218 -6.98 39.87 15.39
CA ILE A 218 -7.67 40.90 14.60
C ILE A 218 -7.03 42.27 14.73
N THR A 219 -5.83 42.34 15.31
CA THR A 219 -5.14 43.60 15.65
C THR A 219 -5.04 44.55 14.47
N GLU A 220 -4.50 44.07 13.34
CA GLU A 220 -4.24 44.85 12.13
C GLU A 220 -5.53 45.29 11.40
N ALA A 221 -6.65 44.59 11.63
CA ALA A 221 -7.91 44.89 10.95
C ALA A 221 -8.71 46.03 11.62
N LEU A 222 -8.43 46.34 12.90
CA LEU A 222 -9.19 47.34 13.65
C LEU A 222 -8.82 48.77 13.26
N LYS A 223 -9.83 49.64 13.26
CA LYS A 223 -9.81 51.07 12.93
C LYS A 223 -10.46 51.88 14.06
N GLU A 224 -10.68 53.18 13.87
CA GLU A 224 -11.45 54.01 14.81
C GLU A 224 -12.92 53.58 14.86
N LYS A 225 -13.56 53.44 13.69
CA LYS A 225 -14.91 52.90 13.52
C LYS A 225 -14.84 51.51 12.95
N ASN A 226 -15.52 50.57 13.60
CA ASN A 226 -15.39 49.15 13.30
C ASN A 226 -16.75 48.49 13.12
N ALA A 227 -16.79 47.49 12.24
CA ALA A 227 -17.83 46.48 12.18
C ALA A 227 -17.21 45.09 12.27
N ILE A 228 -17.88 44.22 13.00
CA ILE A 228 -17.57 42.80 13.06
C ILE A 228 -18.79 42.03 12.62
N GLY A 229 -18.57 41.10 11.71
CA GLY A 229 -19.57 40.24 11.11
C GLY A 229 -19.23 38.77 11.33
N LEU A 230 -20.26 37.94 11.42
CA LEU A 230 -20.15 36.49 11.37
C LEU A 230 -21.21 35.96 10.41
N ILE A 231 -20.81 35.11 9.46
CA ILE A 231 -21.74 34.29 8.70
C ILE A 231 -21.83 32.95 9.39
N LEU A 232 -23.03 32.49 9.73
CA LEU A 232 -23.28 31.20 10.38
C LEU A 232 -23.95 30.22 9.42
N GLY A 233 -23.23 29.14 9.12
CA GLY A 233 -23.70 27.98 8.37
C GLY A 233 -24.25 26.89 9.28
N ASN A 234 -24.90 25.90 8.68
CA ASN A 234 -25.60 24.83 9.38
C ASN A 234 -24.63 23.80 9.96
N GLY A 235 -23.61 23.38 9.20
CA GLY A 235 -22.73 22.28 9.63
C GLY A 235 -23.55 21.08 10.10
N ARG A 236 -23.20 20.49 11.24
CA ARG A 236 -23.97 19.37 11.81
C ARG A 236 -24.92 19.77 12.95
N VAL A 237 -25.11 21.08 13.23
CA VAL A 237 -26.04 21.52 14.30
C VAL A 237 -27.48 21.19 13.95
N PHE A 238 -27.81 21.33 12.67
CA PHE A 238 -29.12 21.04 12.12
C PHE A 238 -29.05 19.75 11.30
N PRO A 239 -29.95 18.78 11.51
CA PRO A 239 -29.86 17.47 10.87
C PRO A 239 -30.02 17.58 9.35
N MET A 240 -29.02 17.07 8.62
CA MET A 240 -29.00 17.04 7.16
C MET A 240 -29.89 15.95 6.56
N ARG A 241 -30.18 14.91 7.34
CA ARG A 241 -31.06 13.80 6.96
C ARG A 241 -32.01 13.44 8.08
N GLN A 242 -33.30 13.34 7.73
CA GLN A 242 -34.44 12.87 8.50
C GLN A 242 -34.64 13.50 9.90
N ASN A 243 -35.79 13.18 10.51
CA ASN A 243 -36.21 13.75 11.79
C ASN A 243 -36.28 12.73 12.94
N LYS A 244 -35.83 11.48 12.73
CA LYS A 244 -35.89 10.40 13.73
C LYS A 244 -34.88 10.64 14.86
N PRO A 245 -35.29 11.17 16.02
CA PRO A 245 -34.35 11.63 17.04
C PRO A 245 -33.59 10.46 17.70
N TYR A 246 -34.16 9.25 17.66
CA TYR A 246 -33.48 8.06 18.15
C TYR A 246 -32.25 7.68 17.31
N LYS A 247 -32.21 8.04 16.02
CA LYS A 247 -31.12 7.70 15.10
C LYS A 247 -30.06 8.80 15.01
N ALA A 248 -30.46 10.08 15.07
CA ALA A 248 -29.53 11.21 15.03
C ALA A 248 -30.00 12.36 15.94
N PRO A 249 -29.09 13.01 16.70
CA PRO A 249 -29.43 14.14 17.55
C PRO A 249 -29.78 15.38 16.71
N VAL A 250 -30.58 16.27 17.32
CA VAL A 250 -30.86 17.61 16.80
C VAL A 250 -30.31 18.60 17.82
N PHE A 251 -29.37 19.45 17.41
CA PHE A 251 -28.68 20.36 18.33
C PHE A 251 -29.25 21.79 18.31
N GLY A 252 -30.21 22.07 17.43
CA GLY A 252 -30.88 23.35 17.29
C GLY A 252 -30.52 24.08 16.00
N LEU A 253 -30.53 25.41 16.05
CA LEU A 253 -30.15 26.30 14.94
C LEU A 253 -28.74 26.88 15.16
N PRO A 254 -28.05 27.32 14.09
CA PRO A 254 -26.76 28.00 14.22
C PRO A 254 -26.83 29.20 15.16
N LYS A 255 -25.87 29.25 16.08
CA LYS A 255 -25.78 30.27 17.14
C LYS A 255 -24.32 30.54 17.45
N CYS A 256 -24.03 31.71 18.01
CA CYS A 256 -22.66 32.10 18.29
C CYS A 256 -22.48 32.76 19.65
N ARG A 257 -21.24 32.73 20.12
CA ARG A 257 -20.76 33.50 21.25
C ARG A 257 -19.37 34.05 20.92
N ILE A 258 -19.19 35.36 21.10
CA ILE A 258 -17.92 36.02 20.79
C ILE A 258 -17.45 36.82 22.00
N ASN A 259 -16.16 36.73 22.28
CA ASN A 259 -15.42 37.62 23.17
C ASN A 259 -14.24 38.23 22.41
N ILE A 260 -14.14 39.54 22.39
CA ILE A 260 -13.00 40.26 21.78
C ILE A 260 -12.30 41.03 22.87
N LEU A 261 -11.02 40.73 23.05
CA LEU A 261 -10.16 41.38 24.03
C LEU A 261 -9.21 42.32 23.31
N ILE A 262 -9.39 43.62 23.54
CA ILE A 262 -8.60 44.69 22.93
C ILE A 262 -7.71 45.28 24.03
N GLU A 263 -6.41 45.22 23.82
CA GLU A 263 -5.39 45.91 24.60
C GLU A 263 -4.97 47.18 23.87
N PHE A 264 -4.89 48.30 24.59
CA PHE A 264 -4.41 49.57 24.05
C PHE A 264 -2.95 49.82 24.42
N ASN A 265 -2.29 50.75 23.72
CA ASN A 265 -0.89 51.10 23.98
C ASN A 265 -0.63 51.64 25.39
N ASP A 266 -1.65 52.17 26.06
CA ASP A 266 -1.57 52.65 27.45
C ASP A 266 -1.74 51.54 28.51
N GLY A 267 -1.88 50.28 28.08
CA GLY A 267 -2.07 49.11 28.93
C GLY A 267 -3.51 48.91 29.42
N THR A 268 -4.46 49.77 29.04
CA THR A 268 -5.88 49.55 29.35
C THR A 268 -6.50 48.51 28.42
N MET A 269 -7.53 47.81 28.90
CA MET A 269 -8.24 46.77 28.15
C MET A 269 -9.68 47.17 27.89
N LYS A 270 -10.19 46.89 26.68
CA LYS A 270 -11.62 46.92 26.34
C LYS A 270 -12.07 45.54 25.93
N ARG A 271 -13.29 45.18 26.34
CA ARG A 271 -13.93 43.93 25.94
C ARG A 271 -15.19 44.23 25.13
N ILE A 272 -15.36 43.49 24.03
CA ILE A 272 -16.59 43.49 23.24
C ILE A 272 -17.11 42.05 23.25
N SER A 273 -18.40 41.89 23.47
CA SER A 273 -18.99 40.56 23.59
C SER A 273 -20.37 40.51 22.95
N THR A 274 -20.81 39.31 22.57
CA THR A 274 -22.15 39.07 22.03
C THR A 274 -23.24 39.37 23.07
N ASP A 275 -24.26 40.10 22.65
CA ASP A 275 -25.47 40.43 23.40
C ASP A 275 -26.63 40.72 22.43
N GLU A 276 -27.81 41.02 22.96
CA GLU A 276 -29.03 41.29 22.16
C GLU A 276 -28.96 42.62 21.37
N LYS A 277 -27.89 43.42 21.53
CA LYS A 277 -27.65 44.64 20.73
C LYS A 277 -26.89 44.35 19.44
N TRP A 278 -26.52 43.10 19.19
CA TRP A 278 -26.08 42.63 17.89
C TRP A 278 -27.28 42.50 16.96
N LYS A 279 -27.03 42.61 15.66
CA LYS A 279 -28.06 42.51 14.62
C LYS A 279 -27.91 41.20 13.88
N ILE A 280 -29.03 40.59 13.49
CA ILE A 280 -29.06 39.34 12.75
C ILE A 280 -30.05 39.40 11.57
N THR A 281 -29.72 38.72 10.48
CA THR A 281 -30.65 38.44 9.38
C THR A 281 -30.41 37.05 8.79
N ALA A 282 -31.48 36.41 8.31
CA ALA A 282 -31.43 35.22 7.45
C ALA A 282 -31.76 35.56 5.98
N ASP A 283 -31.90 36.86 5.66
CA ASP A 283 -32.19 37.35 4.31
C ASP A 283 -30.92 37.74 3.54
N GLY A 284 -29.88 36.91 3.63
CA GLY A 284 -28.63 37.05 2.86
C GLY A 284 -28.55 36.15 1.62
N PRO A 285 -27.42 36.13 0.90
CA PRO A 285 -27.30 35.42 -0.37
C PRO A 285 -27.25 33.90 -0.24
N ILE A 286 -26.66 33.34 0.81
CA ILE A 286 -26.66 31.88 1.04
C ILE A 286 -28.05 31.45 1.54
N ARG A 287 -28.84 30.88 0.65
CA ARG A 287 -30.25 30.48 0.89
C ARG A 287 -30.38 29.07 1.44
N ALA A 288 -29.40 28.22 1.18
CA ALA A 288 -29.29 26.89 1.75
C ALA A 288 -27.81 26.49 1.81
N ASN A 289 -27.42 25.78 2.86
CA ASN A 289 -26.12 25.11 2.94
C ASN A 289 -26.30 23.78 3.65
N ASN A 290 -26.16 22.69 2.91
CA ASN A 290 -26.38 21.34 3.40
C ASN A 290 -25.16 20.50 3.06
N GLU A 291 -24.58 19.84 4.05
CA GLU A 291 -23.34 19.09 3.88
C GLU A 291 -23.46 18.04 2.78
N TYR A 292 -24.61 17.38 2.63
CA TYR A 292 -24.80 16.34 1.61
C TYR A 292 -25.40 16.87 0.30
N ASP A 293 -26.25 17.89 0.37
CA ASP A 293 -26.95 18.37 -0.82
C ASP A 293 -26.22 19.48 -1.58
N GLY A 294 -25.39 20.29 -0.92
CA GLY A 294 -24.66 21.43 -1.51
C GLY A 294 -25.11 22.80 -0.99
N GLU A 295 -24.63 23.86 -1.65
CA GLU A 295 -24.93 25.25 -1.30
C GLU A 295 -25.79 25.94 -2.38
N GLU A 296 -26.83 26.67 -1.94
CA GLU A 296 -27.64 27.52 -2.81
C GLU A 296 -27.35 29.00 -2.51
N TYR A 297 -26.80 29.71 -3.48
CA TYR A 297 -26.43 31.12 -3.40
C TYR A 297 -27.27 31.97 -4.36
N ASP A 298 -27.91 33.03 -3.86
CA ASP A 298 -28.68 33.99 -4.65
C ASP A 298 -28.04 35.37 -4.57
N ALA A 299 -27.23 35.72 -5.58
CA ALA A 299 -26.47 36.97 -5.61
C ALA A 299 -27.36 38.22 -5.77
N ARG A 300 -28.66 38.06 -6.06
CA ARG A 300 -29.62 39.18 -6.01
C ARG A 300 -29.86 39.65 -4.57
N LYS A 301 -29.47 38.85 -3.58
CA LYS A 301 -29.57 39.13 -2.15
C LYS A 301 -28.21 39.46 -1.50
N ASP A 302 -27.19 39.79 -2.29
CA ASP A 302 -25.89 40.19 -1.76
C ASP A 302 -26.02 41.38 -0.79
N LEU A 303 -25.41 41.22 0.38
CA LEU A 303 -25.42 42.22 1.45
C LEU A 303 -24.18 43.12 1.34
N THR A 304 -23.96 43.77 0.20
CA THR A 304 -22.71 44.53 -0.06
C THR A 304 -22.38 45.52 1.07
N GLY A 305 -21.21 45.38 1.68
CA GLY A 305 -20.71 46.26 2.74
C GLY A 305 -21.33 46.03 4.12
N TRP A 306 -22.05 44.92 4.36
CA TRP A 306 -22.65 44.62 5.67
C TRP A 306 -21.65 44.51 6.82
N ASP A 307 -20.42 44.16 6.52
CA ASP A 307 -19.30 43.88 7.41
C ASP A 307 -18.32 45.06 7.56
N VAL A 308 -18.69 46.25 7.06
CA VAL A 308 -17.99 47.52 7.33
C VAL A 308 -18.85 48.47 8.16
N ALA A 309 -18.22 49.43 8.83
CA ALA A 309 -18.91 50.43 9.63
C ALA A 309 -19.73 51.41 8.77
N GLY A 310 -20.89 51.83 9.27
CA GLY A 310 -21.81 52.73 8.55
C GLY A 310 -22.83 52.03 7.65
N TYR A 311 -22.95 50.70 7.72
CA TYR A 311 -23.95 49.93 6.96
C TYR A 311 -25.36 50.16 7.51
N ASN A 312 -26.35 50.28 6.61
CA ASN A 312 -27.75 50.45 7.00
C ASN A 312 -28.40 49.11 7.36
N ASP A 313 -28.29 48.70 8.62
CA ASP A 313 -28.89 47.47 9.16
C ASP A 313 -30.30 47.66 9.76
N LYS A 314 -31.03 48.72 9.39
CA LYS A 314 -32.37 49.00 9.94
C LYS A 314 -33.38 47.88 9.71
N THR A 315 -33.24 47.12 8.62
CA THR A 315 -34.09 45.96 8.30
C THR A 315 -33.66 44.69 9.02
N TRP A 316 -32.50 44.69 9.70
CA TRP A 316 -32.03 43.56 10.48
C TRP A 316 -32.65 43.61 11.87
N GLN A 317 -33.13 42.45 12.33
CA GLN A 317 -33.68 42.31 13.66
C GLN A 317 -32.55 42.26 14.71
N PRO A 318 -32.81 42.66 15.96
CA PRO A 318 -31.94 42.33 17.08
C PRO A 318 -31.70 40.83 17.15
N ALA A 319 -30.48 40.42 17.52
CA ALA A 319 -30.18 39.01 17.77
C ALA A 319 -30.94 38.50 19.00
N GLU A 320 -31.47 37.28 18.90
CA GLU A 320 -32.17 36.64 20.02
C GLU A 320 -31.14 36.02 20.95
N ARG A 321 -31.37 36.11 22.25
CA ARG A 321 -30.63 35.30 23.21
C ARG A 321 -31.11 33.85 23.06
N THR A 322 -30.19 32.93 22.80
CA THR A 322 -30.50 31.52 22.56
C THR A 322 -30.37 30.69 23.84
N GLU A 323 -30.85 29.46 23.79
CA GLU A 323 -30.49 28.45 24.79
C GLU A 323 -28.96 28.26 24.86
N ILE A 324 -28.48 27.91 26.05
CA ILE A 324 -27.06 27.60 26.28
C ILE A 324 -26.81 26.18 25.75
N PRO A 325 -25.81 25.97 24.89
CA PRO A 325 -25.40 24.63 24.45
C PRO A 325 -25.01 23.75 25.63
N LEU A 326 -25.28 22.45 25.55
CA LEU A 326 -24.97 21.51 26.63
C LEU A 326 -23.46 21.22 26.76
N GLY A 327 -22.72 21.30 25.65
CA GLY A 327 -21.30 21.00 25.61
C GLY A 327 -20.40 22.04 26.30
N THR A 328 -19.25 21.58 26.78
CA THR A 328 -18.22 22.45 27.38
C THR A 328 -17.49 23.23 26.30
N LEU A 329 -17.31 24.54 26.50
CA LEU A 329 -16.49 25.38 25.62
C LEU A 329 -15.00 25.05 25.76
N ARG A 330 -14.34 24.77 24.63
CA ARG A 330 -12.92 24.40 24.57
C ARG A 330 -12.23 25.02 23.37
N ALA A 331 -10.96 25.34 23.49
CA ALA A 331 -10.21 25.85 22.34
C ALA A 331 -9.98 24.75 21.31
N GLN A 332 -10.12 25.08 20.02
CA GLN A 332 -9.72 24.16 18.96
C GLN A 332 -8.19 24.06 18.89
N MET A 333 -7.65 22.92 19.34
CA MET A 333 -6.20 22.64 19.35
C MET A 333 -5.70 21.96 18.07
N ALA A 334 -6.57 21.37 17.26
CA ALA A 334 -6.20 20.78 15.98
C ALA A 334 -6.28 21.84 14.87
N PRO A 335 -5.29 21.93 13.95
CA PRO A 335 -5.36 22.83 12.80
C PRO A 335 -6.62 22.55 11.97
N GLY A 336 -7.40 23.59 11.67
CA GLY A 336 -8.63 23.48 10.89
C GLY A 336 -8.41 23.14 9.42
N MET A 337 -9.51 22.98 8.68
CA MET A 337 -9.45 22.69 7.24
C MET A 337 -9.00 23.91 6.44
N GLU A 338 -8.16 23.71 5.44
CA GLU A 338 -7.74 24.73 4.47
C GLU A 338 -8.14 24.29 3.05
N MET A 339 -8.24 25.27 2.15
CA MET A 339 -8.45 25.02 0.72
C MET A 339 -7.13 25.15 -0.05
N ALA A 340 -6.86 24.20 -0.95
CA ALA A 340 -5.70 24.22 -1.84
C ALA A 340 -6.12 24.00 -3.29
N PRO A 341 -5.60 24.79 -4.26
CA PRO A 341 -5.98 24.64 -5.66
C PRO A 341 -5.51 23.29 -6.21
N LEU A 342 -6.39 22.57 -6.91
CA LEU A 342 -6.05 21.34 -7.60
C LEU A 342 -5.29 21.67 -8.89
N THR A 343 -4.20 20.94 -9.15
CA THR A 343 -3.44 21.05 -10.40
C THR A 343 -3.25 19.65 -11.00
N PRO A 344 -3.35 19.49 -12.35
CA PRO A 344 -3.55 20.51 -13.38
C PRO A 344 -5.01 20.98 -13.55
N GLU A 345 -5.23 21.95 -14.46
CA GLU A 345 -6.56 22.43 -14.87
C GLU A 345 -7.44 21.30 -15.44
N PRO A 346 -8.78 21.38 -15.29
CA PRO A 346 -9.67 20.32 -15.72
C PRO A 346 -9.83 20.24 -17.25
N ASN A 347 -10.06 19.01 -17.73
CA ASN A 347 -10.46 18.75 -19.11
C ASN A 347 -11.97 18.92 -19.28
N LYS A 348 -12.39 19.81 -20.19
CA LYS A 348 -13.81 19.91 -20.57
C LYS A 348 -14.18 18.81 -21.58
N LEU A 349 -15.10 17.94 -21.17
CA LEU A 349 -15.69 16.86 -21.95
C LEU A 349 -17.03 17.29 -22.58
N ALA A 350 -17.74 16.35 -23.22
CA ALA A 350 -19.08 16.57 -23.75
C ALA A 350 -20.10 16.94 -22.65
N ASN A 351 -21.24 17.53 -23.02
CA ASN A 351 -22.34 17.88 -22.10
C ASN A 351 -21.94 18.78 -20.91
N ASN A 352 -20.90 19.63 -21.09
CA ASN A 352 -20.31 20.48 -20.05
C ASN A 352 -19.87 19.71 -18.80
N ILE A 353 -19.44 18.46 -18.97
CA ILE A 353 -18.76 17.70 -17.93
C ILE A 353 -17.28 18.09 -17.93
N TYR A 354 -16.68 18.20 -16.75
CA TYR A 354 -15.26 18.45 -16.54
C TYR A 354 -14.64 17.24 -15.82
N ASP A 355 -13.49 16.75 -16.30
CA ASP A 355 -12.64 15.77 -15.61
C ASP A 355 -11.49 16.50 -14.93
N PHE A 356 -11.45 16.42 -13.60
CA PHE A 356 -10.41 17.03 -12.76
C PHE A 356 -9.20 16.10 -12.55
N HIS A 357 -9.12 14.99 -13.29
CA HIS A 357 -8.05 13.99 -13.27
C HIS A 357 -7.91 13.17 -11.98
N GLN A 358 -8.33 13.73 -10.85
CA GLN A 358 -8.19 13.17 -9.51
C GLN A 358 -9.54 13.23 -8.79
N ASN A 359 -9.93 12.12 -8.15
CA ASN A 359 -11.01 12.10 -7.18
C ASN A 359 -10.54 12.79 -5.88
N ILE A 360 -11.14 13.93 -5.56
CA ILE A 360 -10.80 14.78 -4.40
C ILE A 360 -12.01 14.98 -3.49
N ALA A 361 -11.79 15.56 -2.31
CA ALA A 361 -12.85 16.14 -1.49
C ALA A 361 -12.67 17.66 -1.43
N GLY A 362 -13.72 18.42 -1.78
CA GLY A 362 -13.67 19.88 -1.83
C GLY A 362 -14.81 20.48 -2.65
N TRP A 363 -14.53 21.52 -3.44
CA TRP A 363 -15.54 22.20 -4.26
C TRP A 363 -14.95 22.78 -5.56
N ILE A 364 -15.84 23.15 -6.48
CA ILE A 364 -15.48 23.88 -7.70
C ILE A 364 -15.63 25.38 -7.49
N ALA A 365 -14.71 26.12 -8.07
CA ALA A 365 -14.73 27.55 -8.15
C ALA A 365 -14.84 28.01 -9.62
N PHE A 366 -15.61 29.07 -9.86
CA PHE A 366 -15.84 29.61 -11.19
C PHE A 366 -16.22 31.09 -11.17
N VAL A 367 -16.06 31.77 -12.31
CA VAL A 367 -16.55 33.13 -12.52
C VAL A 367 -17.93 33.09 -13.21
N PRO A 368 -19.00 33.59 -12.56
CA PRO A 368 -20.34 33.64 -13.16
C PRO A 368 -20.42 34.73 -14.23
N THR A 369 -21.03 34.42 -15.38
CA THR A 369 -21.17 35.36 -16.52
C THR A 369 -22.61 35.53 -17.01
N GLY A 370 -23.57 35.04 -16.24
CA GLY A 370 -25.00 35.14 -16.55
C GLY A 370 -25.59 36.51 -16.29
N ARG A 371 -26.79 36.72 -16.83
CA ARG A 371 -27.65 37.87 -16.55
C ARG A 371 -28.34 37.69 -15.20
N GLU A 372 -28.81 38.78 -14.61
CA GLU A 372 -29.60 38.72 -13.38
C GLU A 372 -30.72 37.66 -13.47
N GLY A 373 -30.77 36.73 -12.52
CA GLY A 373 -31.73 35.64 -12.47
C GLY A 373 -31.32 34.36 -13.21
N ASP A 374 -30.28 34.40 -14.06
CA ASP A 374 -29.72 33.18 -14.66
C ASP A 374 -29.19 32.26 -13.55
N THR A 375 -29.45 30.95 -13.70
CA THR A 375 -29.01 29.94 -12.74
C THR A 375 -27.86 29.12 -13.28
N ILE A 376 -26.79 29.05 -12.50
CA ILE A 376 -25.68 28.13 -12.70
C ILE A 376 -25.84 26.97 -11.72
N ARG A 377 -25.62 25.74 -12.19
CA ARG A 377 -25.67 24.52 -11.38
C ARG A 377 -24.42 23.69 -11.59
N VAL A 378 -23.86 23.17 -10.51
CA VAL A 378 -22.70 22.28 -10.51
C VAL A 378 -23.11 20.98 -9.84
N LYS A 379 -23.14 19.87 -10.59
CA LYS A 379 -23.37 18.52 -10.05
C LYS A 379 -22.08 17.72 -10.05
N TYR A 380 -21.83 16.99 -8.97
CA TYR A 380 -20.57 16.29 -8.74
C TYR A 380 -20.72 14.77 -8.86
N ALA A 381 -19.66 14.08 -9.31
CA ALA A 381 -19.61 12.61 -9.37
C ALA A 381 -18.17 12.08 -9.22
N GLU A 382 -18.03 10.86 -8.69
CA GLU A 382 -16.73 10.17 -8.63
C GLU A 382 -16.39 9.45 -9.95
N LYS A 383 -17.41 9.01 -10.68
CA LYS A 383 -17.30 8.13 -11.86
C LYS A 383 -18.23 8.61 -12.98
N LEU A 384 -17.99 8.12 -14.19
CA LEU A 384 -18.87 8.28 -15.33
C LEU A 384 -19.54 6.94 -15.69
N ASN A 385 -20.74 7.02 -16.26
CA ASN A 385 -21.39 5.91 -16.94
C ASN A 385 -20.67 5.58 -18.25
N ALA A 386 -20.97 4.41 -18.83
CA ALA A 386 -20.41 3.98 -20.12
C ALA A 386 -20.75 4.95 -21.28
N ASP A 387 -21.85 5.71 -21.18
CA ASP A 387 -22.24 6.72 -22.16
C ASP A 387 -21.57 8.10 -21.94
N GLY A 388 -20.72 8.22 -20.92
CA GLY A 388 -20.02 9.45 -20.55
C GLY A 388 -20.83 10.42 -19.67
N SER A 389 -22.05 10.08 -19.26
CA SER A 389 -22.82 10.85 -18.27
C SER A 389 -22.31 10.63 -16.84
N LEU A 390 -22.67 11.52 -15.90
CA LEU A 390 -22.29 11.36 -14.49
C LEU A 390 -22.93 10.11 -13.87
N TYR A 391 -22.15 9.30 -13.16
CA TYR A 391 -22.68 8.21 -12.34
C TYR A 391 -22.97 8.70 -10.91
N LEU A 392 -24.25 8.77 -10.54
CA LEU A 392 -24.71 9.36 -9.27
C LEU A 392 -25.36 8.36 -8.31
N GLU A 393 -25.60 7.12 -8.74
CA GLU A 393 -26.36 6.15 -7.93
C GLU A 393 -25.67 5.83 -6.61
N ASN A 394 -24.33 5.81 -6.59
CA ASN A 394 -23.56 5.54 -5.37
C ASN A 394 -23.57 6.68 -4.34
N PHE A 395 -24.09 7.86 -4.70
CA PHE A 395 -24.30 8.98 -3.76
C PHE A 395 -25.60 8.80 -2.96
N ARG A 396 -26.42 7.80 -3.35
CA ARG A 396 -27.73 7.48 -2.75
C ARG A 396 -28.68 8.68 -2.87
N ASP A 397 -29.05 9.30 -1.74
CA ASP A 397 -29.92 10.48 -1.74
C ASP A 397 -29.16 11.80 -1.55
N ALA A 398 -27.82 11.80 -1.53
CA ALA A 398 -27.03 13.04 -1.57
C ALA A 398 -27.16 13.69 -2.94
N LYS A 399 -27.66 14.93 -2.98
CA LYS A 399 -27.77 15.64 -4.27
C LYS A 399 -26.41 16.06 -4.82
N SER A 400 -25.47 16.41 -3.92
CA SER A 400 -24.17 16.99 -4.27
C SER A 400 -24.28 17.96 -5.45
N GLU A 401 -25.04 19.03 -5.23
CA GLU A 401 -25.33 20.05 -6.24
C GLU A 401 -25.22 21.45 -5.64
N ASP A 402 -24.32 22.26 -6.20
CA ASP A 402 -24.24 23.69 -5.88
C ASP A 402 -25.04 24.51 -6.89
N ILE A 403 -25.76 25.52 -6.41
CA ILE A 403 -26.64 26.38 -7.21
C ILE A 403 -26.27 27.85 -6.98
N TYR A 404 -25.99 28.58 -8.05
CA TYR A 404 -25.72 30.02 -8.03
C TYR A 404 -26.72 30.77 -8.92
N VAL A 405 -27.45 31.74 -8.35
CA VAL A 405 -28.34 32.64 -9.09
C VAL A 405 -27.64 33.98 -9.29
N CYS A 406 -27.48 34.39 -10.55
CA CYS A 406 -26.76 35.59 -10.93
C CYS A 406 -27.47 36.87 -10.46
N GLY A 407 -26.70 37.85 -9.95
CA GLY A 407 -27.17 39.15 -9.50
C GLY A 407 -27.21 40.21 -10.62
N LYS A 408 -27.55 41.45 -10.25
CA LYS A 408 -27.61 42.62 -11.17
C LYS A 408 -26.28 42.99 -11.79
N THR A 409 -25.24 42.90 -10.98
CA THR A 409 -23.88 43.22 -11.38
C THR A 409 -23.14 41.91 -11.56
N PRO A 410 -22.55 41.61 -12.74
CA PRO A 410 -21.68 40.45 -12.85
C PRO A 410 -20.54 40.62 -11.84
N ARG A 411 -20.48 39.72 -10.85
CA ARG A 411 -19.34 39.64 -9.95
C ARG A 411 -18.14 39.28 -10.82
N VAL A 412 -17.14 40.15 -10.85
CA VAL A 412 -15.86 39.89 -11.54
C VAL A 412 -15.01 38.91 -10.72
N GLU A 413 -15.40 38.69 -9.47
CA GLU A 413 -14.78 37.78 -8.52
C GLU A 413 -15.30 36.35 -8.68
N GLU A 414 -14.39 35.42 -8.42
CA GLU A 414 -14.64 33.99 -8.36
C GLU A 414 -15.64 33.62 -7.27
N TRP A 415 -16.52 32.65 -7.57
CA TRP A 415 -17.48 32.09 -6.62
C TRP A 415 -17.17 30.62 -6.34
N HIS A 416 -17.31 30.22 -5.08
CA HIS A 416 -17.32 28.85 -4.61
C HIS A 416 -18.22 28.74 -3.36
N ALA A 417 -18.64 27.51 -3.02
CA ALA A 417 -19.34 27.24 -1.77
C ALA A 417 -18.40 27.45 -0.55
N ILE A 418 -18.97 27.79 0.61
CA ILE A 418 -18.17 27.99 1.84
C ILE A 418 -18.64 27.13 3.03
N PHE A 419 -19.84 26.54 2.97
CA PHE A 419 -20.40 25.70 4.05
C PHE A 419 -20.81 24.28 3.61
N SER A 420 -20.36 23.83 2.44
CA SER A 420 -20.54 22.45 1.97
C SER A 420 -19.33 22.00 1.16
N TYR A 421 -19.08 20.69 1.10
CA TYR A 421 -18.02 20.08 0.30
C TYR A 421 -18.54 18.79 -0.37
N HIS A 422 -17.83 18.32 -1.38
CA HIS A 422 -18.21 17.17 -2.22
C HIS A 422 -17.02 16.26 -2.46
N GLY A 423 -17.23 14.95 -2.56
CA GLY A 423 -16.24 14.00 -3.06
C GLY A 423 -16.45 13.76 -4.55
N PHE A 424 -15.48 14.10 -5.40
CA PHE A 424 -15.66 14.05 -6.85
C PHE A 424 -14.35 14.02 -7.64
N ARG A 425 -14.43 13.44 -8.84
CA ARG A 425 -13.46 13.64 -9.93
C ARG A 425 -14.08 14.39 -11.11
N TYR A 426 -15.37 14.21 -11.32
CA TYR A 426 -16.11 14.78 -12.43
C TYR A 426 -17.16 15.76 -11.92
N ALA A 427 -17.42 16.81 -12.69
CA ALA A 427 -18.57 17.65 -12.45
C ALA A 427 -19.24 18.12 -13.73
N GLN A 428 -20.56 18.24 -13.72
CA GLN A 428 -21.33 18.83 -14.79
C GLN A 428 -21.74 20.26 -14.40
N ILE A 429 -21.40 21.23 -15.25
CA ILE A 429 -21.76 22.63 -15.05
C ILE A 429 -22.76 23.07 -16.09
N THR A 430 -23.94 23.53 -15.64
CA THR A 430 -24.95 24.15 -16.51
C THR A 430 -25.06 25.64 -16.18
N GLY A 431 -25.28 26.46 -17.20
CA GLY A 431 -25.28 27.92 -17.08
C GLY A 431 -23.97 28.58 -17.53
N PRO A 432 -23.96 29.91 -17.65
CA PRO A 432 -22.84 30.67 -18.23
C PRO A 432 -21.71 30.93 -17.23
N VAL A 433 -20.58 30.21 -17.37
CA VAL A 433 -19.38 30.32 -16.51
C VAL A 433 -18.08 30.55 -17.30
N LYS A 434 -17.05 31.06 -16.61
CA LYS A 434 -15.63 31.08 -17.05
C LYS A 434 -14.72 30.64 -15.89
N PHE A 435 -13.46 30.32 -16.20
CA PHE A 435 -12.39 30.02 -15.23
C PHE A 435 -12.77 28.93 -14.20
N VAL A 436 -13.11 27.75 -14.69
CA VAL A 436 -13.50 26.61 -13.86
C VAL A 436 -12.25 25.89 -13.35
N HIS A 437 -12.13 25.77 -12.04
CA HIS A 437 -11.09 24.98 -11.37
C HIS A 437 -11.65 24.39 -10.07
N ALA A 438 -10.88 23.53 -9.39
CA ALA A 438 -11.30 22.91 -8.14
C ALA A 438 -10.32 23.22 -7.00
N TYR A 439 -10.87 23.26 -5.79
CA TYR A 439 -10.10 23.31 -4.55
C TYR A 439 -10.30 22.02 -3.78
N THR A 440 -9.21 21.43 -3.30
CA THR A 440 -9.27 20.41 -2.27
C THR A 440 -9.52 21.08 -0.93
N VAL A 441 -10.32 20.47 -0.06
CA VAL A 441 -10.58 20.95 1.29
C VAL A 441 -10.30 19.83 2.27
N SER A 442 -9.31 20.02 3.14
CA SER A 442 -8.90 19.04 4.14
C SER A 442 -8.21 19.71 5.32
N ASP A 443 -8.08 19.01 6.44
CA ASP A 443 -7.32 19.49 7.61
C ASP A 443 -5.89 19.92 7.22
N ASP A 444 -5.42 21.06 7.75
CA ASP A 444 -4.03 21.53 7.58
C ASP A 444 -3.05 20.61 8.32
N ILE A 445 -2.72 19.50 7.66
CA ILE A 445 -1.86 18.46 8.20
C ILE A 445 -0.61 18.34 7.34
N GLN A 446 0.54 18.50 7.99
CA GLN A 446 1.85 18.31 7.39
C GLN A 446 2.03 16.87 6.87
N GLN A 447 2.49 16.72 5.62
CA GLN A 447 2.97 15.43 5.12
C GLN A 447 4.31 15.06 5.79
N LEU A 448 4.42 13.83 6.28
CA LEU A 448 5.61 13.29 6.97
C LEU A 448 6.39 12.28 6.13
N GLY A 449 5.71 11.57 5.24
CA GLY A 449 6.27 10.40 4.57
C GLY A 449 6.49 10.60 3.08
N HIS A 450 7.55 9.97 2.58
CA HIS A 450 7.77 9.71 1.17
C HIS A 450 8.04 8.21 0.97
N PHE A 451 7.43 7.65 -0.07
CA PHE A 451 7.62 6.27 -0.48
C PHE A 451 7.71 6.21 -2.01
N GLU A 452 8.70 5.50 -2.50
CA GLU A 452 8.84 5.12 -3.91
C GLU A 452 9.56 3.77 -3.99
N CYS A 453 9.16 2.90 -4.91
CA CYS A 453 9.83 1.64 -5.17
C CYS A 453 9.91 1.32 -6.66
N SER A 454 10.58 0.23 -6.98
CA SER A 454 10.70 -0.26 -8.36
C SER A 454 9.39 -0.69 -9.03
N ASP A 455 8.34 -1.00 -8.25
CA ASP A 455 7.04 -1.41 -8.79
C ASP A 455 6.12 -0.21 -9.04
N THR A 456 5.79 0.00 -10.32
CA THR A 456 4.99 1.15 -10.74
C THR A 456 3.54 1.10 -10.27
N VAL A 457 2.99 -0.10 -10.04
CA VAL A 457 1.60 -0.25 -9.58
C VAL A 457 1.52 0.04 -8.10
N LEU A 458 2.44 -0.47 -7.28
CA LEU A 458 2.50 -0.13 -5.86
C LEU A 458 2.70 1.37 -5.66
N ASN A 459 3.54 2.03 -6.46
CA ASN A 459 3.68 3.50 -6.42
C ASN A 459 2.34 4.21 -6.69
N LYS A 460 1.58 3.74 -7.70
CA LYS A 460 0.24 4.26 -8.00
C LYS A 460 -0.78 3.98 -6.89
N VAL A 461 -0.72 2.81 -6.27
CA VAL A 461 -1.57 2.46 -5.11
C VAL A 461 -1.26 3.38 -3.92
N MET A 462 0.02 3.64 -3.63
CA MET A 462 0.43 4.56 -2.56
C MET A 462 0.01 6.01 -2.85
N HIS A 463 0.04 6.44 -4.12
CA HIS A 463 -0.52 7.72 -4.54
C HIS A 463 -2.04 7.79 -4.30
N ASN A 464 -2.78 6.74 -4.67
CA ASN A 464 -4.22 6.64 -4.44
C ASN A 464 -4.55 6.64 -2.93
N ALA A 465 -3.74 5.97 -2.13
CA ALA A 465 -3.86 5.94 -0.67
C ALA A 465 -3.72 7.35 -0.08
N TRP A 466 -2.70 8.11 -0.51
CA TRP A 466 -2.47 9.49 -0.08
C TRP A 466 -3.71 10.36 -0.33
N TRP A 467 -4.26 10.33 -1.54
CA TRP A 467 -5.44 11.11 -1.90
C TRP A 467 -6.71 10.67 -1.16
N GLY A 468 -6.87 9.36 -0.97
CA GLY A 468 -7.99 8.82 -0.20
C GLY A 468 -7.98 9.29 1.25
N ILE A 469 -6.82 9.21 1.91
CA ILE A 469 -6.65 9.65 3.30
C ILE A 469 -6.85 11.16 3.41
N TYR A 470 -6.17 11.93 2.55
CA TYR A 470 -6.28 13.39 2.53
C TYR A 470 -7.73 13.85 2.30
N GLY A 471 -8.45 13.21 1.38
CA GLY A 471 -9.86 13.53 1.10
C GLY A 471 -10.81 13.23 2.27
N ASN A 472 -10.47 12.29 3.16
CA ASN A 472 -11.32 11.84 4.25
C ASN A 472 -11.05 12.49 5.61
N TYR A 473 -10.11 13.45 5.70
CA TYR A 473 -9.94 14.27 6.89
C TYR A 473 -10.82 15.53 6.83
N LYS A 474 -11.74 15.67 7.80
CA LYS A 474 -12.71 16.79 7.91
C LYS A 474 -12.91 17.26 9.36
N GLY A 475 -11.82 17.46 10.10
CA GLY A 475 -11.80 17.67 11.56
C GLY A 475 -12.13 16.40 12.36
N MET A 476 -12.37 15.31 11.65
CA MET A 476 -12.52 13.92 12.08
C MET A 476 -12.26 13.05 10.84
N PRO A 477 -11.78 11.81 11.00
CA PRO A 477 -11.62 10.89 9.89
C PRO A 477 -12.98 10.32 9.47
N VAL A 478 -13.50 10.69 8.29
CA VAL A 478 -14.76 10.12 7.77
C VAL A 478 -14.51 8.88 6.92
N ASP A 479 -15.52 8.02 6.76
CA ASP A 479 -15.49 6.82 5.91
C ASP A 479 -15.32 7.17 4.44
N CYS A 480 -16.15 8.11 3.97
CA CYS A 480 -16.17 8.57 2.60
C CYS A 480 -16.60 10.06 2.52
N PRO A 481 -16.18 10.82 1.49
CA PRO A 481 -16.43 12.27 1.45
C PRO A 481 -17.63 12.70 0.59
N GLN A 482 -18.32 11.78 -0.10
CA GLN A 482 -19.28 12.10 -1.17
C GLN A 482 -20.75 11.85 -0.81
N ARG A 483 -21.10 10.64 -0.33
CA ARG A 483 -22.50 10.22 -0.15
C ARG A 483 -23.12 10.83 1.12
N ASN A 484 -24.40 10.53 1.36
CA ASN A 484 -25.17 10.90 2.56
C ASN A 484 -24.75 10.15 3.84
N GLU A 485 -23.44 10.02 4.07
CA GLU A 485 -22.83 9.29 5.20
C GLU A 485 -21.78 10.15 5.89
N ARG A 486 -20.55 10.18 5.38
CA ARG A 486 -19.46 11.04 5.87
C ARG A 486 -19.31 10.90 7.38
N GLN A 487 -19.43 9.68 7.87
CA GLN A 487 -19.43 9.40 9.29
C GLN A 487 -18.05 8.92 9.73
N PRO A 488 -17.60 9.31 10.92
CA PRO A 488 -16.35 8.85 11.48
C PRO A 488 -16.47 7.45 12.08
N TRP A 489 -16.66 6.46 11.21
CA TRP A 489 -16.71 5.05 11.55
C TRP A 489 -15.40 4.61 12.18
N LEU A 490 -15.49 3.98 13.36
CA LEU A 490 -14.30 3.66 14.14
C LEU A 490 -13.45 2.55 13.51
N GLY A 491 -14.10 1.47 13.03
CA GLY A 491 -13.43 0.27 12.51
C GLY A 491 -12.52 0.52 11.31
N ASP A 492 -12.83 1.54 10.51
CA ASP A 492 -12.03 2.01 9.37
C ASP A 492 -10.59 2.38 9.74
N ARG A 493 -10.36 2.79 11.00
CA ARG A 493 -9.10 3.40 11.44
C ARG A 493 -8.41 2.64 12.56
N THR A 494 -8.87 1.44 12.93
CA THR A 494 -8.26 0.66 14.03
C THR A 494 -6.76 0.48 13.80
N MET A 495 -6.36 -0.16 12.69
CA MET A 495 -4.96 -0.17 12.25
C MET A 495 -4.62 0.91 11.21
N GLY A 496 -5.62 1.42 10.48
CA GLY A 496 -5.42 2.50 9.51
C GLY A 496 -4.78 3.74 10.12
N SER A 497 -5.07 4.06 11.39
CA SER A 497 -4.46 5.18 12.12
C SER A 497 -2.92 5.13 12.14
N LEU A 498 -2.33 3.94 12.26
CA LEU A 498 -0.89 3.75 12.20
C LEU A 498 -0.36 3.99 10.78
N GLY A 499 -0.99 3.40 9.76
CA GLY A 499 -0.57 3.59 8.37
C GLY A 499 -0.58 5.06 7.96
N GLU A 500 -1.65 5.77 8.29
CA GLU A 500 -1.81 7.19 7.98
C GLU A 500 -0.80 8.10 8.69
N SER A 501 -0.37 7.72 9.90
CA SER A 501 0.63 8.49 10.65
C SER A 501 2.01 8.50 9.97
N PHE A 502 2.30 7.56 9.06
CA PHE A 502 3.49 7.64 8.21
C PHE A 502 3.37 8.71 7.13
N LEU A 503 2.17 8.92 6.60
CA LEU A 503 1.94 9.89 5.53
C LEU A 503 1.74 11.30 6.07
N PHE A 504 1.06 11.44 7.21
CA PHE A 504 0.56 12.73 7.71
C PHE A 504 0.82 12.90 9.22
N ASN A 505 1.12 14.13 9.64
CA ASN A 505 1.23 14.54 11.05
C ASN A 505 -0.16 14.66 11.68
N ASN A 506 -0.85 13.53 11.77
CA ASN A 506 -2.23 13.43 12.22
C ASN A 506 -2.37 13.47 13.76
N GLU A 507 -1.30 13.76 14.49
CA GLU A 507 -1.22 13.68 15.96
C GLU A 507 -2.27 14.56 16.66
N ARG A 508 -2.42 15.83 16.27
CA ARG A 508 -3.41 16.73 16.87
C ARG A 508 -4.85 16.36 16.48
N LEU A 509 -5.07 15.94 15.23
CA LEU A 509 -6.38 15.48 14.75
C LEU A 509 -6.84 14.25 15.54
N TYR A 510 -5.97 13.22 15.64
CA TYR A 510 -6.30 12.01 16.39
C TYR A 510 -6.42 12.27 17.89
N THR A 511 -5.61 13.16 18.49
CA THR A 511 -5.79 13.54 19.90
C THR A 511 -7.17 14.16 20.15
N LYS A 512 -7.66 14.99 19.22
CA LYS A 512 -9.03 15.51 19.27
C LYS A 512 -10.05 14.39 19.08
N TRP A 513 -9.86 13.52 18.08
CA TRP A 513 -10.79 12.44 17.78
C TRP A 513 -10.92 11.42 18.92
N MET A 514 -9.83 11.08 19.62
CA MET A 514 -9.88 10.22 20.81
C MET A 514 -10.82 10.76 21.87
N ARG A 515 -10.85 12.09 22.06
CA ARG A 515 -11.84 12.72 22.95
C ARG A 515 -13.25 12.53 22.44
N ASP A 516 -13.50 12.68 21.14
CA ASP A 516 -14.82 12.41 20.56
C ASP A 516 -15.27 10.97 20.80
N ILE A 517 -14.36 9.99 20.70
CA ILE A 517 -14.66 8.58 21.03
C ILE A 517 -15.00 8.45 22.52
N CYS A 518 -14.16 8.99 23.41
CA CYS A 518 -14.43 8.97 24.86
C CYS A 518 -15.78 9.63 25.21
N GLU A 519 -16.10 10.77 24.59
CA GLU A 519 -17.33 11.53 24.83
C GLU A 519 -18.58 10.86 24.23
N SER A 520 -18.40 9.93 23.27
CA SER A 520 -19.49 9.09 22.76
C SER A 520 -19.92 8.00 23.73
N GLN A 521 -19.11 7.68 24.74
CA GLN A 521 -19.40 6.58 25.68
C GLN A 521 -20.65 6.86 26.51
N ARG A 522 -21.53 5.87 26.60
CA ARG A 522 -22.67 5.88 27.52
C ARG A 522 -22.24 5.53 28.95
N GLU A 523 -23.15 5.76 29.90
CA GLU A 523 -22.90 5.52 31.33
C GLU A 523 -22.61 4.05 31.65
N ASP A 524 -23.23 3.12 30.91
CA ASP A 524 -23.00 1.67 31.00
C ASP A 524 -21.64 1.22 30.45
N GLY A 525 -20.92 2.08 29.72
CA GLY A 525 -19.58 1.78 29.20
C GLY A 525 -19.54 1.50 27.70
N VAL A 526 -20.68 1.43 27.03
CA VAL A 526 -20.78 1.20 25.58
C VAL A 526 -20.31 2.43 24.79
N PHE A 527 -19.46 2.21 23.79
CA PHE A 527 -19.09 3.21 22.79
C PHE A 527 -20.03 3.16 21.58
N SER A 528 -20.16 4.27 20.87
CA SER A 528 -20.81 4.24 19.56
C SER A 528 -19.85 3.71 18.49
N ASP A 529 -20.37 3.06 17.46
CA ASP A 529 -19.58 2.61 16.29
C ASP A 529 -19.10 3.80 15.41
N VAL A 530 -19.63 4.99 15.67
CA VAL A 530 -19.29 6.27 15.01
C VAL A 530 -19.04 7.34 16.07
N ALA A 531 -17.92 8.06 15.99
CA ALA A 531 -17.61 9.14 16.95
C ALA A 531 -17.03 10.40 16.27
N PRO A 532 -17.59 11.61 16.46
CA PRO A 532 -18.76 11.95 17.27
C PRO A 532 -20.03 11.17 16.89
N ALA A 533 -20.86 10.85 17.89
CA ALA A 533 -22.07 10.04 17.74
C ALA A 533 -23.23 10.84 17.10
N TYR A 534 -23.02 11.31 15.87
CA TYR A 534 -24.07 11.88 15.04
C TYR A 534 -25.09 10.84 14.60
N TRP A 535 -24.66 9.59 14.47
CA TRP A 535 -25.53 8.43 14.39
C TRP A 535 -25.45 7.69 15.72
N ASN A 536 -26.58 7.51 16.40
CA ASN A 536 -26.65 6.80 17.68
C ASN A 536 -26.57 5.27 17.45
N TYR A 537 -25.47 4.78 16.89
CA TYR A 537 -25.22 3.36 16.69
C TYR A 537 -24.40 2.83 17.86
N TYR A 538 -25.10 2.20 18.80
CA TYR A 538 -24.54 1.55 19.98
C TYR A 538 -24.90 0.07 19.89
N ASN A 539 -24.11 -0.69 19.12
CA ASN A 539 -24.42 -2.09 18.81
C ASN A 539 -23.64 -3.11 19.66
N ASP A 540 -22.92 -2.63 20.69
CA ASP A 540 -22.03 -3.42 21.54
C ASP A 540 -20.91 -4.13 20.76
N ASP A 541 -20.43 -3.50 19.68
CA ASP A 541 -19.33 -4.06 18.89
C ASP A 541 -17.99 -4.00 19.64
N VAL A 542 -17.04 -4.84 19.23
CA VAL A 542 -15.69 -4.88 19.80
C VAL A 542 -14.66 -4.25 18.86
N THR A 543 -14.71 -4.59 17.58
CA THR A 543 -13.64 -4.26 16.63
C THR A 543 -13.65 -2.80 16.18
N TRP A 544 -14.82 -2.16 16.14
CA TRP A 544 -14.96 -0.73 15.88
C TRP A 544 -14.46 0.09 17.07
N PRO A 545 -15.01 -0.05 18.31
CA PRO A 545 -14.51 0.69 19.46
C PRO A 545 -13.04 0.45 19.83
N ALA A 546 -12.46 -0.68 19.41
CA ALA A 546 -11.02 -0.94 19.55
C ALA A 546 -10.16 0.16 18.89
N ALA A 547 -10.68 0.95 17.95
CA ALA A 547 -9.97 2.10 17.39
C ALA A 547 -9.41 3.07 18.46
N LEU A 548 -10.06 3.21 19.62
CA LEU A 548 -9.59 4.05 20.73
C LEU A 548 -8.24 3.56 21.30
N PRO A 549 -8.10 2.33 21.85
CA PRO A 549 -6.82 1.88 22.35
C PRO A 549 -5.73 1.81 21.28
N PHE A 550 -6.02 1.41 20.04
CA PHE A 550 -5.02 1.37 18.98
C PHE A 550 -4.53 2.77 18.57
N SER A 551 -5.43 3.75 18.47
CA SER A 551 -5.05 5.14 18.19
C SER A 551 -4.28 5.77 19.36
N CYS A 552 -4.56 5.38 20.61
CA CYS A 552 -3.75 5.78 21.77
C CYS A 552 -2.33 5.21 21.68
N ASP A 553 -2.18 3.94 21.30
CA ASP A 553 -0.87 3.33 21.07
C ASP A 553 -0.13 4.05 19.94
N MET A 554 -0.82 4.36 18.83
CA MET A 554 -0.25 5.10 17.71
C MET A 554 0.24 6.48 18.14
N LEU A 555 -0.56 7.27 18.86
CA LEU A 555 -0.17 8.61 19.33
C LEU A 555 1.05 8.57 20.25
N TRP A 556 1.11 7.56 21.12
CA TRP A 556 2.24 7.38 22.00
C TRP A 556 3.47 6.89 21.24
N ARG A 557 3.37 5.81 20.47
CA ARG A 557 4.50 5.20 19.79
C ARG A 557 5.01 6.03 18.62
N GLN A 558 4.18 6.64 17.77
CA GLN A 558 4.64 7.44 16.63
C GLN A 558 5.10 8.84 17.04
N PHE A 559 4.43 9.47 18.02
CA PHE A 559 4.62 10.88 18.34
C PHE A 559 5.07 11.18 19.78
N GLY A 560 5.09 10.19 20.67
CA GLY A 560 5.51 10.35 22.06
C GLY A 560 4.43 10.92 22.99
N ASN A 561 3.19 11.07 22.53
CA ASN A 561 2.13 11.69 23.31
C ASN A 561 1.42 10.68 24.23
N ARG A 562 1.96 10.49 25.45
CA ARG A 562 1.38 9.60 26.47
C ARG A 562 0.03 10.10 27.03
N GLU A 563 -0.23 11.41 26.98
CA GLU A 563 -1.44 11.99 27.58
C GLU A 563 -2.74 11.43 26.98
N ALA A 564 -2.70 10.98 25.72
CA ALA A 564 -3.82 10.30 25.08
C ALA A 564 -4.22 9.00 25.80
N ILE A 565 -3.24 8.20 26.23
CA ILE A 565 -3.46 6.99 27.02
C ILE A 565 -4.02 7.36 28.40
N ASP A 566 -3.35 8.28 29.09
CA ASP A 566 -3.71 8.65 30.47
C ASP A 566 -5.16 9.17 30.57
N LYS A 567 -5.61 9.95 29.57
CA LYS A 567 -6.98 10.48 29.53
C LYS A 567 -8.03 9.46 29.08
N SER A 568 -7.65 8.49 28.25
CA SER A 568 -8.59 7.53 27.66
C SER A 568 -8.74 6.26 28.49
N TYR A 569 -7.74 5.91 29.31
CA TYR A 569 -7.72 4.66 30.10
C TYR A 569 -8.99 4.45 30.96
N PRO A 570 -9.54 5.45 31.68
CA PRO A 570 -10.77 5.25 32.44
C PRO A 570 -11.99 4.86 31.57
N TYR A 571 -12.04 5.32 30.33
CA TYR A 571 -13.10 4.99 29.38
C TYR A 571 -12.90 3.58 28.80
N ILE A 572 -11.67 3.23 28.45
CA ILE A 572 -11.29 1.88 27.99
C ILE A 572 -11.61 0.83 29.07
N LYS A 573 -11.25 1.10 30.32
CA LYS A 573 -11.54 0.22 31.46
C LYS A 573 -13.04 -0.04 31.63
N ARG A 574 -13.87 1.02 31.56
CA ARG A 574 -15.34 0.90 31.63
C ARG A 574 -15.92 0.10 30.47
N TRP A 575 -15.40 0.28 29.26
CA TRP A 575 -15.84 -0.48 28.09
C TRP A 575 -15.48 -1.96 28.21
N LEU A 576 -14.24 -2.28 28.63
CA LEU A 576 -13.85 -3.67 28.89
C LEU A 576 -14.71 -4.31 29.98
N GLN A 577 -15.00 -3.58 31.06
CA GLN A 577 -15.88 -4.08 32.12
C GLN A 577 -17.28 -4.40 31.58
N HIS A 578 -17.88 -3.51 30.79
CA HIS A 578 -19.16 -3.77 30.10
C HIS A 578 -19.09 -5.04 29.26
N LEU A 579 -18.05 -5.20 28.44
CA LEU A 579 -17.89 -6.40 27.61
C LEU A 579 -17.78 -7.68 28.46
N PHE A 580 -17.10 -7.60 29.61
CA PHE A 580 -16.95 -8.75 30.50
C PHE A 580 -18.23 -9.10 31.24
N ASP A 581 -19.00 -8.11 31.67
CA ASP A 581 -20.24 -8.33 32.41
C ASP A 581 -21.35 -8.88 31.50
N GLU A 582 -21.40 -8.44 30.23
CA GLU A 582 -22.49 -8.77 29.31
C GLU A 582 -22.19 -9.92 28.34
N TYR A 583 -20.92 -10.14 27.96
CA TYR A 583 -20.57 -11.02 26.82
C TYR A 583 -19.43 -12.02 27.07
N LEU A 584 -18.82 -12.03 28.26
CA LEU A 584 -17.76 -13.00 28.57
C LEU A 584 -18.36 -14.33 29.06
N GLU A 585 -18.26 -15.35 28.22
CA GLU A 585 -18.69 -16.71 28.54
C GLU A 585 -17.48 -17.67 28.41
N ASP A 586 -17.14 -18.37 29.49
CA ASP A 586 -16.02 -19.33 29.53
C ASP A 586 -14.68 -18.78 28.99
N GLY A 587 -14.41 -17.49 29.20
CA GLY A 587 -13.19 -16.82 28.72
C GLY A 587 -13.25 -16.34 27.26
N ILE A 588 -14.43 -16.36 26.63
CA ILE A 588 -14.67 -15.96 25.24
C ILE A 588 -15.67 -14.81 25.20
N ILE A 589 -15.38 -13.78 24.40
CA ILE A 589 -16.32 -12.69 24.12
C ILE A 589 -17.24 -13.14 22.99
N THR A 590 -18.55 -13.16 23.23
CA THR A 590 -19.53 -13.74 22.27
C THR A 590 -20.10 -12.73 21.28
N LYS A 591 -19.72 -11.45 21.38
CA LYS A 591 -20.30 -10.35 20.61
C LYS A 591 -19.31 -9.71 19.65
N ASP A 592 -19.70 -9.63 18.39
CA ASP A 592 -19.12 -8.81 17.31
C ASP A 592 -20.24 -8.53 16.29
N GLN A 593 -20.32 -7.30 15.79
CA GLN A 593 -21.46 -6.84 15.00
C GLN A 593 -21.22 -6.94 13.49
N TYR A 594 -20.01 -6.67 13.02
CA TYR A 594 -19.70 -6.48 11.60
C TYR A 594 -18.86 -7.61 10.99
N GLY A 595 -18.09 -8.32 11.79
CA GLY A 595 -17.15 -9.35 11.34
C GLY A 595 -16.01 -8.79 10.49
N ASP A 596 -15.39 -9.66 9.69
CA ASP A 596 -14.37 -9.27 8.72
C ASP A 596 -15.01 -8.57 7.51
N TRP A 597 -15.42 -7.32 7.69
CA TRP A 597 -16.23 -6.57 6.74
C TRP A 597 -15.57 -6.48 5.35
N CYS A 598 -16.36 -6.59 4.28
CA CYS A 598 -15.90 -6.50 2.89
C CYS A 598 -14.83 -7.54 2.48
N VAL A 599 -14.90 -8.78 2.97
CA VAL A 599 -14.18 -9.91 2.35
C VAL A 599 -14.50 -9.95 0.84
N PRO A 600 -13.49 -10.07 -0.05
CA PRO A 600 -13.71 -10.14 -1.49
C PRO A 600 -14.74 -11.23 -1.85
N PRO A 601 -15.87 -10.86 -2.48
CA PRO A 601 -16.88 -11.82 -2.87
C PRO A 601 -16.40 -12.69 -4.05
N GLU A 602 -17.01 -13.86 -4.16
CA GLU A 602 -16.85 -14.81 -5.25
C GLU A 602 -17.35 -14.27 -6.61
N SER A 603 -18.20 -13.25 -6.60
CA SER A 603 -18.74 -12.58 -7.80
C SER A 603 -18.58 -11.06 -7.71
N LEU A 604 -18.22 -10.44 -8.83
CA LEU A 604 -17.98 -8.99 -8.95
C LEU A 604 -19.24 -8.14 -8.75
N GLU A 605 -20.44 -8.70 -8.79
CA GLU A 605 -21.70 -7.96 -8.62
C GLU A 605 -22.15 -7.88 -7.15
N LEU A 606 -21.57 -8.71 -6.27
CA LEU A 606 -21.92 -8.77 -4.86
C LEU A 606 -21.23 -7.68 -4.04
N ILE A 607 -21.89 -7.24 -2.97
CA ILE A 607 -21.27 -6.37 -1.94
C ILE A 607 -20.54 -7.23 -0.90
N HIS A 608 -21.16 -8.34 -0.49
CA HIS A 608 -20.64 -9.25 0.52
C HIS A 608 -20.61 -10.67 -0.02
N SER A 609 -19.53 -11.38 0.27
CA SER A 609 -19.42 -12.83 0.06
C SER A 609 -20.63 -13.55 0.66
N GLN A 610 -21.22 -14.47 -0.10
CA GLN A 610 -22.28 -15.36 0.39
C GLN A 610 -21.74 -16.73 0.80
N ASP A 611 -20.46 -17.00 0.54
CA ASP A 611 -19.79 -18.23 0.93
C ASP A 611 -19.53 -18.27 2.46
N PRO A 612 -20.18 -19.19 3.21
CA PRO A 612 -19.98 -19.31 4.65
C PRO A 612 -18.55 -19.75 5.02
N ALA A 613 -17.82 -20.40 4.11
CA ALA A 613 -16.42 -20.78 4.35
C ALA A 613 -15.47 -19.58 4.41
N ARG A 614 -15.90 -18.42 3.88
CA ARG A 614 -15.14 -17.15 3.93
C ARG A 614 -15.47 -16.30 5.15
N LYS A 615 -16.54 -16.62 5.89
CA LYS A 615 -16.97 -15.84 7.06
C LYS A 615 -16.20 -16.30 8.29
N THR A 616 -15.34 -15.44 8.84
CA THR A 616 -14.68 -15.68 10.13
C THR A 616 -15.68 -15.52 11.28
N ASP A 617 -15.57 -16.38 12.29
CA ASP A 617 -16.42 -16.35 13.50
C ASP A 617 -16.23 -15.03 14.27
N GLY A 618 -17.33 -14.33 14.57
CA GLY A 618 -17.32 -13.08 15.31
C GLY A 618 -16.78 -13.22 16.74
N ALA A 619 -17.06 -14.33 17.42
CA ALA A 619 -16.54 -14.58 18.77
C ALA A 619 -15.02 -14.81 18.77
N LEU A 620 -14.49 -15.36 17.68
CA LEU A 620 -13.04 -15.47 17.48
C LEU A 620 -12.44 -14.07 17.29
N ILE A 621 -13.03 -13.26 16.41
CA ILE A 621 -12.56 -11.89 16.14
C ILE A 621 -12.55 -11.05 17.42
N SER A 622 -13.67 -10.95 18.12
CA SER A 622 -13.81 -10.10 19.31
C SER A 622 -12.88 -10.54 20.43
N THR A 623 -12.79 -11.85 20.71
CA THR A 623 -11.92 -12.37 21.77
C THR A 623 -10.44 -12.10 21.45
N ALA A 624 -10.01 -12.27 20.20
CA ALA A 624 -8.64 -11.96 19.79
C ALA A 624 -8.32 -10.47 19.97
N TYR A 625 -9.23 -9.58 19.60
CA TYR A 625 -9.08 -8.13 19.81
C TYR A 625 -9.03 -7.76 21.29
N VAL A 626 -9.88 -8.34 22.14
CA VAL A 626 -9.82 -8.10 23.58
C VAL A 626 -8.50 -8.58 24.17
N ILE A 627 -8.00 -9.75 23.80
CA ILE A 627 -6.66 -10.22 24.20
C ILE A 627 -5.60 -9.18 23.79
N ARG A 628 -5.67 -8.65 22.57
CA ARG A 628 -4.74 -7.63 22.09
C ARG A 628 -4.86 -6.30 22.84
N VAL A 629 -6.05 -5.85 23.18
CA VAL A 629 -6.26 -4.65 24.00
C VAL A 629 -5.67 -4.85 25.41
N LEU A 630 -5.86 -6.02 26.03
CA LEU A 630 -5.24 -6.31 27.32
C LEU A 630 -3.71 -6.30 27.23
N GLN A 631 -3.11 -6.79 26.15
CA GLN A 631 -1.67 -6.65 25.91
C GLN A 631 -1.23 -5.20 25.81
N LEU A 632 -2.01 -4.32 25.16
CA LEU A 632 -1.70 -2.90 25.09
C LEU A 632 -1.73 -2.27 26.50
N LEU A 633 -2.74 -2.59 27.32
CA LEU A 633 -2.82 -2.10 28.69
C LEU A 633 -1.62 -2.55 29.55
N GLU A 634 -1.20 -3.81 29.40
CA GLU A 634 0.03 -4.33 30.01
C GLU A 634 1.27 -3.53 29.55
N GLN A 635 1.42 -3.30 28.24
CA GLN A 635 2.54 -2.56 27.65
C GLN A 635 2.58 -1.09 28.08
N TRP A 636 1.43 -0.47 28.32
CA TRP A 636 1.34 0.89 28.82
C TRP A 636 1.60 1.01 30.34
N GLY A 637 1.59 -0.12 31.05
CA GLY A 637 1.71 -0.19 32.51
C GLY A 637 0.44 0.21 33.25
N CYS A 638 -0.73 0.14 32.59
CA CYS A 638 -2.01 0.53 33.17
C CYS A 638 -2.66 -0.65 33.91
N GLU A 639 -2.47 -0.75 35.24
CA GLU A 639 -2.98 -1.86 36.07
C GLU A 639 -2.61 -3.25 35.51
N ALA A 640 -1.37 -3.42 35.03
CA ALA A 640 -0.92 -4.64 34.35
C ALA A 640 -1.14 -5.92 35.18
N ASP A 641 -0.96 -5.86 36.51
CA ASP A 641 -1.17 -7.01 37.41
C ASP A 641 -2.64 -7.46 37.47
N TYR A 642 -3.59 -6.56 37.18
CA TYR A 642 -5.01 -6.87 37.10
C TYR A 642 -5.38 -7.52 35.76
N TRP A 643 -4.86 -7.00 34.64
CA TRP A 643 -5.22 -7.45 33.30
C TRP A 643 -4.52 -8.72 32.83
N LYS A 644 -3.26 -8.93 33.25
CA LYS A 644 -2.43 -10.03 32.78
C LYS A 644 -2.99 -11.43 33.08
N PRO A 645 -3.52 -11.73 34.29
CA PRO A 645 -4.14 -13.02 34.57
C PRO A 645 -5.37 -13.27 33.70
N LEU A 646 -6.22 -12.27 33.51
CA LEU A 646 -7.41 -12.37 32.66
C LEU A 646 -7.02 -12.63 31.19
N ARG A 647 -6.01 -11.91 30.67
CA ARG A 647 -5.50 -12.15 29.32
C ARG A 647 -4.98 -13.59 29.16
N GLN A 648 -4.24 -14.11 30.13
CA GLN A 648 -3.74 -15.49 30.10
C GLN A 648 -4.90 -16.50 30.05
N GLN A 649 -5.88 -16.35 30.94
CA GLN A 649 -7.08 -17.19 30.96
C GLN A 649 -7.84 -17.14 29.63
N MET A 650 -8.05 -15.95 29.06
CA MET A 650 -8.71 -15.79 27.76
C MET A 650 -7.88 -16.40 26.62
N THR A 651 -6.55 -16.31 26.67
CA THR A 651 -5.66 -16.93 25.67
C THR A 651 -5.79 -18.46 25.70
N GLU A 652 -5.83 -19.06 26.90
CA GLU A 652 -6.04 -20.50 27.07
C GLU A 652 -7.43 -20.93 26.59
N ALA A 653 -8.48 -20.19 26.97
CA ALA A 653 -9.85 -20.44 26.51
C ALA A 653 -9.97 -20.33 24.98
N PHE A 654 -9.35 -19.31 24.39
CA PHE A 654 -9.32 -19.09 22.95
C PHE A 654 -8.67 -20.25 22.21
N ASN A 655 -7.48 -20.67 22.65
CA ASN A 655 -6.80 -21.83 22.07
C ASN A 655 -7.63 -23.12 22.25
N LYS A 656 -8.22 -23.33 23.42
CA LYS A 656 -9.09 -24.49 23.67
C LYS A 656 -10.31 -24.53 22.75
N LYS A 657 -10.95 -23.38 22.48
CA LYS A 657 -12.18 -23.29 21.68
C LYS A 657 -11.90 -23.32 20.17
N PHE A 658 -10.89 -22.60 19.72
CA PHE A 658 -10.72 -22.30 18.30
C PHE A 658 -9.54 -23.00 17.63
N LEU A 659 -8.51 -23.45 18.35
CA LEU A 659 -7.36 -24.13 17.72
C LEU A 659 -7.70 -25.60 17.44
N THR A 660 -7.70 -25.96 16.17
CA THR A 660 -7.69 -27.37 15.74
C THR A 660 -6.24 -27.85 15.67
N VAL A 661 -5.95 -29.03 16.21
CA VAL A 661 -4.63 -29.68 16.10
C VAL A 661 -4.82 -31.12 15.61
N LYS A 662 -4.48 -31.38 14.34
CA LYS A 662 -4.47 -32.72 13.75
C LYS A 662 -3.17 -32.94 12.98
N GLU A 663 -2.14 -33.40 13.70
CA GLU A 663 -0.82 -33.73 13.15
C GLU A 663 -0.91 -34.93 12.18
N GLY A 664 -0.05 -34.95 11.17
CA GLY A 664 0.03 -36.05 10.19
C GLY A 664 -1.11 -36.08 9.17
N THR A 665 -1.82 -34.97 8.99
CA THR A 665 -2.88 -34.82 7.98
C THR A 665 -2.37 -34.20 6.67
N SER A 666 -1.14 -33.69 6.67
CA SER A 666 -0.44 -33.17 5.50
C SER A 666 -0.37 -34.20 4.38
N GLN A 667 -0.76 -33.78 3.18
CA GLN A 667 -0.62 -34.58 1.95
C GLN A 667 0.85 -34.66 1.47
N ALA A 668 1.69 -33.70 1.87
CA ALA A 668 3.11 -33.67 1.58
C ALA A 668 3.87 -33.11 2.81
N PRO A 669 4.19 -33.98 3.79
CA PRO A 669 4.80 -33.56 5.04
C PRO A 669 6.05 -32.68 4.84
N GLY A 670 6.10 -31.56 5.57
CA GLY A 670 7.17 -30.57 5.48
C GLY A 670 6.96 -29.49 4.40
N HIS A 671 6.08 -29.70 3.42
CA HIS A 671 5.86 -28.74 2.34
C HIS A 671 4.95 -27.56 2.75
N THR A 672 5.34 -26.33 2.41
CA THR A 672 4.62 -25.09 2.78
C THR A 672 3.15 -25.07 2.33
N LEU A 673 2.87 -25.54 1.11
CA LEU A 673 1.53 -25.53 0.53
C LEU A 673 0.63 -26.70 0.93
N TYR A 674 1.13 -27.64 1.73
CA TYR A 674 0.36 -28.80 2.19
C TYR A 674 0.55 -28.98 3.70
N PRO A 675 0.07 -28.02 4.50
CA PRO A 675 0.24 -28.09 5.95
C PRO A 675 -0.59 -29.20 6.58
N ASP A 676 -0.27 -29.51 7.83
CA ASP A 676 -1.20 -30.24 8.70
C ASP A 676 -2.45 -29.36 8.98
N SER A 677 -3.55 -30.02 9.34
CA SER A 677 -4.80 -29.40 9.80
C SER A 677 -4.63 -28.83 11.21
N ILE A 678 -3.75 -27.83 11.33
CA ILE A 678 -3.43 -27.07 12.54
C ILE A 678 -3.73 -25.60 12.25
N PHE A 679 -4.92 -25.15 12.62
CA PHE A 679 -5.46 -23.84 12.28
C PHE A 679 -6.56 -23.40 13.26
N TYR A 680 -6.95 -22.13 13.19
CA TYR A 680 -8.01 -21.56 14.00
C TYR A 680 -9.36 -21.50 13.29
N GLY A 681 -10.45 -21.74 14.05
CA GLY A 681 -11.82 -21.61 13.59
C GLY A 681 -12.10 -22.44 12.33
N ASN A 682 -12.61 -21.78 11.29
CA ASN A 682 -12.89 -22.41 9.98
C ASN A 682 -11.73 -22.31 8.97
N ASN A 683 -10.50 -22.06 9.43
CA ASN A 683 -9.29 -21.92 8.60
C ASN A 683 -9.35 -20.77 7.56
N THR A 684 -10.10 -19.71 7.86
CA THR A 684 -9.99 -18.45 7.12
C THR A 684 -8.62 -17.81 7.39
N ALA A 685 -8.09 -17.05 6.42
CA ALA A 685 -6.82 -16.34 6.61
C ALA A 685 -6.90 -15.41 7.83
N THR A 686 -8.00 -14.68 7.99
CA THR A 686 -8.24 -13.77 9.12
C THR A 686 -8.18 -14.47 10.47
N ALA A 687 -8.83 -15.64 10.63
CA ALA A 687 -8.81 -16.39 11.89
C ALA A 687 -7.38 -16.72 12.35
N ASN A 688 -6.56 -17.22 11.43
CA ASN A 688 -5.18 -17.60 11.71
C ASN A 688 -4.27 -16.36 11.88
N LEU A 689 -4.45 -15.32 11.05
CA LEU A 689 -3.66 -14.09 11.09
C LEU A 689 -3.81 -13.33 12.41
N LEU A 690 -5.03 -13.23 12.96
CA LEU A 690 -5.26 -12.60 14.25
C LEU A 690 -4.49 -13.34 15.37
N ALA A 691 -4.58 -14.67 15.39
CA ALA A 691 -3.87 -15.47 16.38
C ALA A 691 -2.35 -15.33 16.27
N LEU A 692 -1.81 -15.33 15.03
CA LEU A 692 -0.37 -15.14 14.77
C LEU A 692 0.11 -13.75 15.18
N SER A 693 -0.60 -12.71 14.72
CA SER A 693 -0.20 -11.30 14.88
C SER A 693 -0.33 -10.82 16.33
N PHE A 694 -1.23 -11.42 17.11
CA PHE A 694 -1.39 -11.10 18.53
C PHE A 694 -0.61 -12.05 19.44
N GLY A 695 0.20 -12.96 18.90
CA GLY A 695 1.03 -13.87 19.70
C GLY A 695 0.21 -14.85 20.55
N ILE A 696 -0.96 -15.28 20.06
CA ILE A 696 -1.86 -16.23 20.73
C ILE A 696 -1.46 -17.68 20.43
N VAL A 697 -0.88 -17.92 19.25
CA VAL A 697 -0.50 -19.27 18.81
C VAL A 697 0.59 -19.86 19.71
N PRO A 698 0.41 -21.07 20.24
CA PRO A 698 1.50 -21.77 20.92
C PRO A 698 2.67 -21.96 19.97
N GLU A 699 3.90 -21.68 20.44
CA GLU A 699 5.10 -21.64 19.58
C GLU A 699 5.30 -22.90 18.72
N LYS A 700 5.02 -24.08 19.29
CA LYS A 700 5.08 -25.38 18.58
C LYS A 700 4.25 -25.40 17.29
N TYR A 701 3.14 -24.69 17.23
CA TYR A 701 2.19 -24.72 16.10
C TYR A 701 2.31 -23.51 15.19
N ARG A 702 3.14 -22.51 15.52
CA ARG A 702 3.27 -21.26 14.78
C ARG A 702 3.58 -21.48 13.29
N GLN A 703 4.49 -22.39 12.98
CA GLN A 703 4.89 -22.67 11.61
C GLN A 703 3.74 -23.31 10.79
N GLU A 704 3.03 -24.29 11.35
CA GLU A 704 1.91 -24.96 10.64
C GLU A 704 0.70 -24.03 10.47
N VAL A 705 0.39 -23.19 11.46
CA VAL A 705 -0.66 -22.16 11.32
C VAL A 705 -0.29 -21.16 10.23
N THR A 706 0.99 -20.75 10.15
CA THR A 706 1.48 -19.87 9.07
C THR A 706 1.32 -20.52 7.70
N LYS A 707 1.72 -21.80 7.56
CA LYS A 707 1.55 -22.54 6.32
C LYS A 707 0.08 -22.64 5.88
N ASN A 708 -0.87 -22.78 6.83
CA ASN A 708 -2.30 -22.73 6.53
C ASN A 708 -2.74 -21.37 5.96
N VAL A 709 -2.20 -20.25 6.45
CA VAL A 709 -2.45 -18.92 5.86
C VAL A 709 -1.90 -18.85 4.43
N VAL A 710 -0.65 -19.31 4.22
CA VAL A 710 0.01 -19.29 2.91
C VAL A 710 -0.71 -20.20 1.91
N GLU A 711 -1.11 -21.40 2.31
CA GLU A 711 -1.91 -22.32 1.49
C GLU A 711 -3.26 -21.70 1.11
N ASN A 712 -3.93 -21.04 2.06
CA ASN A 712 -5.20 -20.36 1.81
C ASN A 712 -5.04 -19.24 0.76
N ILE A 713 -3.97 -18.44 0.85
CA ILE A 713 -3.68 -17.38 -0.11
C ILE A 713 -3.33 -17.98 -1.49
N ILE A 714 -2.38 -18.91 -1.53
CA ILE A 714 -1.78 -19.38 -2.79
C ILE A 714 -2.70 -20.35 -3.52
N LEU A 715 -3.25 -21.36 -2.85
CA LEU A 715 -4.04 -22.41 -3.49
C LEU A 715 -5.53 -22.10 -3.53
N LYS A 716 -6.12 -21.59 -2.42
CA LYS A 716 -7.57 -21.37 -2.34
C LYS A 716 -8.01 -20.03 -2.93
N ASN A 717 -7.14 -19.01 -2.88
CA ASN A 717 -7.42 -17.67 -3.39
C ASN A 717 -6.50 -17.27 -4.55
N ASN A 718 -5.83 -18.24 -5.18
CA ASN A 718 -5.03 -18.04 -6.39
C ASN A 718 -4.03 -16.87 -6.28
N ALA A 719 -3.33 -16.77 -5.14
CA ALA A 719 -2.37 -15.69 -4.86
C ALA A 719 -2.97 -14.26 -4.81
N HIS A 720 -4.17 -14.12 -4.24
CA HIS A 720 -4.85 -12.83 -4.02
C HIS A 720 -5.22 -12.62 -2.55
N VAL A 721 -5.60 -11.39 -2.21
CA VAL A 721 -6.08 -11.03 -0.86
C VAL A 721 -7.33 -11.84 -0.50
N PRO A 722 -7.36 -12.55 0.64
CA PRO A 722 -8.47 -13.42 1.02
C PRO A 722 -9.38 -12.84 2.13
N CYS A 723 -9.15 -11.61 2.57
CA CYS A 723 -9.74 -11.06 3.80
C CYS A 723 -10.36 -9.66 3.62
N GLY A 724 -11.23 -9.31 4.56
CA GLY A 724 -11.84 -8.00 4.70
C GLY A 724 -11.01 -7.04 5.55
N VAL A 725 -11.67 -6.02 6.11
CA VAL A 725 -11.06 -4.94 6.91
C VAL A 725 -10.29 -5.46 8.12
N ILE A 726 -10.77 -6.51 8.77
CA ILE A 726 -10.13 -7.07 9.97
C ILE A 726 -8.88 -7.83 9.59
N GLY A 727 -8.95 -8.73 8.61
CA GLY A 727 -7.78 -9.51 8.20
C GLY A 727 -6.70 -8.66 7.51
N ILE A 728 -7.09 -7.71 6.65
CA ILE A 728 -6.13 -6.87 5.91
C ILE A 728 -5.35 -5.92 6.82
N SER A 729 -5.85 -5.65 8.03
CA SER A 729 -5.15 -4.88 9.06
C SER A 729 -3.90 -5.57 9.64
N TRP A 730 -3.72 -6.86 9.34
CA TRP A 730 -2.66 -7.70 9.91
C TRP A 730 -1.97 -8.60 8.87
N LEU A 731 -2.39 -8.55 7.62
CA LEU A 731 -1.99 -9.53 6.60
C LEU A 731 -0.51 -9.41 6.23
N LEU A 732 -0.06 -8.24 5.80
CA LEU A 732 1.24 -8.12 5.16
C LEU A 732 2.37 -8.20 6.20
N ARG A 733 2.22 -7.51 7.33
CA ARG A 733 3.18 -7.64 8.44
C ARG A 733 3.13 -9.02 9.07
N GLY A 734 1.94 -9.60 9.22
CA GLY A 734 1.78 -10.96 9.73
C GLY A 734 2.49 -12.01 8.88
N LEU A 735 2.44 -11.89 7.55
CA LEU A 735 3.21 -12.74 6.64
C LEU A 735 4.72 -12.51 6.76
N SER A 736 5.16 -11.26 6.74
CA SER A 736 6.58 -10.91 6.85
C SER A 736 7.22 -11.31 8.18
N ASP A 737 6.51 -11.13 9.30
CA ASP A 737 6.98 -11.55 10.63
C ASP A 737 7.09 -13.08 10.77
N ASN A 738 6.52 -13.83 9.83
CA ASN A 738 6.57 -15.28 9.78
C ASN A 738 7.36 -15.82 8.57
N GLY A 739 8.21 -14.98 7.95
CA GLY A 739 9.16 -15.41 6.90
C GLY A 739 8.59 -15.45 5.48
N PHE A 740 7.43 -14.85 5.22
CA PHE A 740 6.77 -14.84 3.91
C PHE A 740 6.62 -13.42 3.34
N SER A 741 7.67 -12.61 3.44
CA SER A 741 7.69 -11.24 2.88
C SER A 741 7.57 -11.20 1.36
N ASP A 742 7.99 -12.25 0.67
CA ASP A 742 7.79 -12.42 -0.76
C ASP A 742 6.29 -12.59 -1.11
N VAL A 743 5.53 -13.32 -0.28
CA VAL A 743 4.07 -13.46 -0.41
C VAL A 743 3.38 -12.13 -0.12
N ALA A 744 3.83 -11.40 0.90
CA ALA A 744 3.33 -10.06 1.19
C ALA A 744 3.56 -9.09 0.01
N TYR A 745 4.79 -9.06 -0.55
CA TYR A 745 5.11 -8.23 -1.71
C TYR A 745 4.27 -8.61 -2.95
N MET A 746 4.08 -9.91 -3.20
CA MET A 746 3.23 -10.40 -4.28
C MET A 746 1.78 -9.91 -4.13
N ILE A 747 1.22 -9.90 -2.92
CA ILE A 747 -0.15 -9.37 -2.68
C ILE A 747 -0.17 -7.85 -2.90
N ALA A 748 0.82 -7.13 -2.39
CA ALA A 748 0.92 -5.67 -2.51
C ALA A 748 1.07 -5.19 -3.98
N THR A 749 1.66 -6.02 -4.85
CA THR A 749 1.91 -5.74 -6.27
C THR A 749 0.97 -6.48 -7.22
N GLN A 750 -0.05 -7.16 -6.71
CA GLN A 750 -1.02 -7.90 -7.55
C GLN A 750 -1.87 -6.94 -8.40
N HIS A 751 -2.09 -7.30 -9.67
CA HIS A 751 -2.83 -6.49 -10.65
C HIS A 751 -4.27 -6.99 -10.87
N SER A 752 -4.54 -8.28 -10.68
CA SER A 752 -5.87 -8.87 -10.94
C SER A 752 -6.78 -8.86 -9.71
N TYR A 753 -8.09 -8.98 -9.93
CA TYR A 753 -9.06 -9.00 -8.86
C TYR A 753 -8.93 -10.26 -7.99
N PRO A 754 -9.06 -10.14 -6.65
CA PRO A 754 -9.10 -8.90 -5.85
C PRO A 754 -7.69 -8.39 -5.50
N SER A 755 -7.42 -7.09 -5.72
CA SER A 755 -6.17 -6.44 -5.31
C SER A 755 -6.27 -4.91 -5.37
N TRP A 756 -5.32 -4.20 -4.77
CA TRP A 756 -5.21 -2.75 -4.94
C TRP A 756 -4.77 -2.37 -6.36
N GLY A 757 -3.90 -3.18 -6.98
CA GLY A 757 -3.50 -2.98 -8.37
C GLY A 757 -4.69 -3.10 -9.32
N TYR A 758 -5.65 -3.99 -9.07
CA TYR A 758 -6.91 -4.06 -9.82
C TYR A 758 -7.67 -2.73 -9.79
N MET A 759 -7.78 -2.09 -8.62
CA MET A 759 -8.41 -0.76 -8.53
C MET A 759 -7.65 0.25 -9.39
N ALA A 760 -6.32 0.28 -9.27
CA ALA A 760 -5.46 1.21 -9.98
C ALA A 760 -5.51 1.02 -11.51
N GLU A 761 -5.53 -0.23 -12.00
CA GLU A 761 -5.65 -0.57 -13.42
C GLU A 761 -7.04 -0.21 -13.98
N ASN A 762 -8.08 -0.24 -13.15
CA ASN A 762 -9.44 0.17 -13.50
C ASN A 762 -9.73 1.65 -13.24
N GLY A 763 -8.69 2.49 -13.27
CA GLY A 763 -8.82 3.95 -13.29
C GLY A 763 -9.07 4.61 -11.94
N ALA A 764 -8.94 3.89 -10.82
CA ALA A 764 -9.00 4.47 -9.49
C ALA A 764 -7.86 5.48 -9.28
N THR A 765 -8.18 6.62 -8.67
CA THR A 765 -7.22 7.63 -8.20
C THR A 765 -7.26 7.81 -6.69
N THR A 766 -8.11 7.03 -6.02
CA THR A 766 -8.30 6.88 -4.57
C THR A 766 -8.56 5.39 -4.30
N ILE A 767 -8.56 4.98 -3.03
CA ILE A 767 -8.93 3.60 -2.68
C ILE A 767 -10.46 3.46 -2.63
N TRP A 768 -10.98 2.32 -3.09
CA TRP A 768 -12.42 2.05 -3.10
C TRP A 768 -12.88 1.39 -1.79
N GLU A 769 -14.17 1.47 -1.51
CA GLU A 769 -14.82 0.74 -0.41
C GLU A 769 -14.83 -0.77 -0.63
N LEU A 770 -14.95 -1.19 -1.89
CA LEU A 770 -15.04 -2.60 -2.28
C LEU A 770 -13.93 -2.95 -3.27
N TRP A 771 -13.38 -4.16 -3.16
CA TRP A 771 -12.38 -4.70 -4.09
C TRP A 771 -12.88 -4.72 -5.55
N ASN A 772 -14.19 -4.86 -5.73
CA ASN A 772 -14.94 -4.88 -7.00
C ASN A 772 -15.77 -3.60 -7.21
N GLY A 773 -15.33 -2.45 -6.68
CA GLY A 773 -16.07 -1.19 -6.71
C GLY A 773 -16.42 -0.64 -8.10
N ASP A 774 -15.84 -1.18 -9.18
CA ASP A 774 -16.22 -0.86 -10.56
C ASP A 774 -17.49 -1.60 -11.04
N LYS A 775 -17.88 -2.70 -10.38
CA LYS A 775 -19.02 -3.55 -10.76
C LYS A 775 -20.07 -3.72 -9.65
N ALA A 776 -19.70 -3.56 -8.39
CA ALA A 776 -20.58 -3.79 -7.25
C ALA A 776 -21.81 -2.87 -7.22
N SER A 777 -22.87 -3.32 -6.56
CA SER A 777 -24.12 -2.56 -6.41
C SER A 777 -23.92 -1.17 -5.76
N PRO A 778 -24.58 -0.11 -6.27
CA PRO A 778 -24.45 1.27 -5.75
C PRO A 778 -24.93 1.48 -4.31
N LYS A 779 -25.61 0.51 -3.69
CA LYS A 779 -26.17 0.66 -2.34
C LYS A 779 -25.09 0.94 -1.28
N MET A 780 -23.87 0.47 -1.52
CA MET A 780 -22.67 0.68 -0.71
C MET A 780 -21.44 0.50 -1.60
N ASN A 781 -21.07 1.52 -2.37
CA ASN A 781 -19.96 1.47 -3.32
C ASN A 781 -19.29 2.84 -3.50
N SER A 782 -18.59 3.29 -2.45
CA SER A 782 -17.78 4.51 -2.50
C SER A 782 -16.52 4.33 -3.35
N GLY A 783 -16.25 5.32 -4.22
CA GLY A 783 -14.98 5.42 -4.95
C GLY A 783 -13.84 6.04 -4.14
N ASN A 784 -14.09 6.47 -2.90
CA ASN A 784 -13.11 7.09 -2.02
C ASN A 784 -13.36 6.65 -0.57
N HIS A 785 -12.62 5.63 -0.15
CA HIS A 785 -12.64 5.04 1.19
C HIS A 785 -11.23 4.63 1.58
N VAL A 786 -10.96 4.39 2.86
CA VAL A 786 -9.60 4.05 3.31
C VAL A 786 -9.46 2.70 4.01
N MET A 787 -10.56 2.05 4.40
CA MET A 787 -10.54 0.87 5.27
C MET A 787 -9.78 -0.34 4.69
N LEU A 788 -9.80 -0.52 3.36
CA LEU A 788 -9.10 -1.62 2.70
C LEU A 788 -7.59 -1.37 2.54
N LEU A 789 -7.07 -0.23 2.99
CA LEU A 789 -5.61 -0.03 3.08
C LEU A 789 -4.98 -0.94 4.14
N GLY A 790 -5.72 -1.31 5.19
CA GLY A 790 -5.24 -2.23 6.23
C GLY A 790 -3.87 -1.82 6.76
N ASP A 791 -2.91 -2.75 6.69
CA ASP A 791 -1.50 -2.50 7.04
C ASP A 791 -0.56 -2.27 5.84
N LEU A 792 -1.06 -2.01 4.63
CA LEU A 792 -0.26 -1.77 3.42
C LEU A 792 0.76 -0.65 3.60
N ILE A 793 0.32 0.52 4.03
CA ILE A 793 1.20 1.68 4.21
C ILE A 793 2.25 1.35 5.28
N THR A 794 1.81 0.84 6.43
CA THR A 794 2.71 0.44 7.52
C THR A 794 3.77 -0.55 7.02
N TRP A 795 3.37 -1.56 6.24
CA TRP A 795 4.28 -2.56 5.67
C TRP A 795 5.29 -1.95 4.70
N CYS A 796 4.85 -1.04 3.83
CA CYS A 796 5.71 -0.32 2.89
C CYS A 796 6.83 0.46 3.62
N TYR A 797 6.51 1.12 4.73
CA TYR A 797 7.51 1.85 5.52
C TYR A 797 8.38 0.93 6.38
N GLN A 798 7.78 -0.04 7.07
CA GLN A 798 8.46 -0.86 8.08
C GLN A 798 9.25 -2.04 7.52
N TYR A 799 8.79 -2.68 6.45
CA TYR A 799 9.38 -3.92 5.92
C TYR A 799 10.09 -3.68 4.59
N LEU A 800 9.44 -3.00 3.66
CA LEU A 800 10.06 -2.69 2.37
C LEU A 800 11.09 -1.55 2.52
N GLY A 801 10.70 -0.44 3.15
CA GLY A 801 11.62 0.64 3.52
C GLY A 801 12.52 0.31 4.72
N GLY A 802 12.09 -0.60 5.59
CA GLY A 802 12.85 -1.02 6.76
C GLY A 802 12.81 -0.08 7.95
N ILE A 803 12.04 1.02 7.94
CA ILE A 803 11.99 2.02 9.01
C ILE A 803 11.03 1.54 10.10
N ARG A 804 11.57 0.99 11.19
CA ARG A 804 10.83 0.55 12.38
C ARG A 804 11.31 1.32 13.60
N GLN A 805 10.62 1.15 14.71
CA GLN A 805 11.03 1.68 16.00
C GLN A 805 11.03 0.61 17.07
N ASP A 806 11.89 0.81 18.04
CA ASP A 806 11.83 0.14 19.33
C ASP A 806 11.63 1.21 20.42
N GLY A 807 10.55 1.06 21.19
CA GLY A 807 10.11 2.08 22.13
C GLY A 807 9.26 3.20 21.50
N THR A 808 9.58 4.45 21.84
CA THR A 808 8.68 5.61 21.68
C THR A 808 9.25 6.65 20.72
N ALA A 809 8.41 7.11 19.79
CA ALA A 809 8.63 8.22 18.88
C ALA A 809 9.93 8.13 18.06
N TYR A 810 10.37 6.91 17.71
CA TYR A 810 11.65 6.68 17.04
C TYR A 810 12.88 7.23 17.78
N LYS A 811 12.81 7.33 19.12
CA LYS A 811 14.00 7.64 19.93
C LYS A 811 15.09 6.58 19.73
N HIS A 812 14.68 5.32 19.59
CA HIS A 812 15.49 4.24 19.04
C HIS A 812 14.80 3.68 17.78
N ILE A 813 15.57 3.61 16.70
CA ILE A 813 15.12 3.22 15.36
C ILE A 813 15.65 1.82 15.07
N VAL A 814 14.88 1.01 14.37
CA VAL A 814 15.37 -0.25 13.79
C VAL A 814 15.27 -0.12 12.28
N LEU A 815 16.41 -0.16 11.61
CA LEU A 815 16.52 -0.14 10.16
C LEU A 815 16.74 -1.57 9.67
N LYS A 816 15.66 -2.21 9.20
CA LYS A 816 15.65 -3.62 8.77
C LYS A 816 14.76 -3.82 7.53
N PRO A 817 15.22 -3.40 6.34
CA PRO A 817 14.57 -3.75 5.09
C PRO A 817 14.66 -5.27 4.85
N ASP A 818 13.65 -5.86 4.22
CA ASP A 818 13.69 -7.27 3.84
C ASP A 818 14.35 -7.44 2.46
N PHE A 819 15.67 -7.59 2.45
CA PHE A 819 16.45 -7.75 1.21
C PHE A 819 16.23 -9.10 0.51
N THR A 820 15.51 -10.05 1.12
CA THR A 820 15.25 -11.37 0.53
C THR A 820 14.22 -11.33 -0.61
N ILE A 821 13.44 -10.24 -0.73
CA ILE A 821 12.47 -10.04 -1.81
C ILE A 821 13.21 -9.87 -3.15
N GLN A 822 13.26 -10.91 -3.98
CA GLN A 822 14.08 -10.96 -5.21
C GLN A 822 13.55 -10.10 -6.37
N ASP A 823 12.27 -9.71 -6.35
CA ASP A 823 11.59 -8.94 -7.41
C ASP A 823 11.43 -7.44 -7.09
N CYS A 824 12.05 -6.94 -6.02
CA CYS A 824 12.16 -5.52 -5.74
C CYS A 824 13.63 -5.07 -5.80
N PRO A 825 14.13 -4.56 -6.94
CA PRO A 825 15.52 -4.11 -7.05
C PRO A 825 15.85 -2.83 -6.27
N TRP A 826 14.88 -1.98 -5.94
CA TRP A 826 15.14 -0.78 -5.14
C TRP A 826 13.89 -0.24 -4.45
N THR A 827 14.11 0.44 -3.32
CA THR A 827 13.09 1.21 -2.59
C THR A 827 13.72 2.46 -1.97
N HIS A 828 12.98 3.57 -1.97
CA HIS A 828 13.32 4.82 -1.31
C HIS A 828 12.18 5.24 -0.37
N VAL A 829 12.46 5.28 0.93
CA VAL A 829 11.50 5.71 1.95
C VAL A 829 12.14 6.75 2.86
N SER A 830 11.39 7.80 3.18
CA SER A 830 11.73 8.72 4.25
C SER A 830 10.53 9.02 5.13
N TYR A 831 10.76 9.19 6.43
CA TYR A 831 9.75 9.55 7.41
C TYR A 831 10.26 10.65 8.35
N ASP A 832 9.54 11.77 8.42
CA ASP A 832 9.82 12.87 9.33
C ASP A 832 9.27 12.57 10.72
N SER A 833 10.07 11.87 11.53
CA SER A 833 9.76 11.62 12.94
C SER A 833 9.76 12.92 13.76
N PRO A 834 9.25 12.93 15.01
CA PRO A 834 9.36 14.09 15.90
C PRO A 834 10.80 14.57 16.15
N TYR A 835 11.81 13.72 15.94
CA TYR A 835 13.23 14.07 16.08
C TYR A 835 13.87 14.56 14.77
N GLY A 836 13.18 14.39 13.63
CA GLY A 836 13.66 14.73 12.29
C GLY A 836 13.58 13.55 11.31
N THR A 837 14.05 13.78 10.08
CA THR A 837 13.98 12.82 8.97
C THR A 837 14.79 11.55 9.23
N ILE A 838 14.11 10.41 9.14
CA ILE A 838 14.69 9.08 8.98
C ILE A 838 14.61 8.73 7.49
N GLU A 839 15.70 8.26 6.90
CA GLU A 839 15.75 7.90 5.48
C GLU A 839 16.37 6.50 5.31
N SER A 840 15.79 5.73 4.41
CA SER A 840 16.27 4.42 3.97
C SER A 840 16.08 4.30 2.47
N HIS A 841 17.18 4.36 1.73
CA HIS A 841 17.21 4.26 0.28
C HIS A 841 18.18 3.17 -0.13
N TRP A 842 17.66 2.06 -0.63
CA TRP A 842 18.49 0.92 -1.01
C TRP A 842 18.25 0.51 -2.47
N LYS A 843 19.32 0.02 -3.09
CA LYS A 843 19.33 -0.60 -4.42
C LYS A 843 20.10 -1.90 -4.32
N LYS A 844 19.56 -2.99 -4.86
CA LYS A 844 20.16 -4.31 -4.73
C LYS A 844 20.14 -5.13 -6.01
N THR A 845 21.14 -5.98 -6.14
CA THR A 845 21.08 -7.20 -6.93
C THR A 845 20.65 -8.36 -6.02
N LEU A 846 20.78 -9.61 -6.46
CA LEU A 846 20.52 -10.77 -5.59
C LEU A 846 21.60 -11.00 -4.53
N GLN A 847 22.82 -10.46 -4.74
CA GLN A 847 23.98 -10.74 -3.89
C GLN A 847 24.66 -9.47 -3.35
N HIS A 848 24.13 -8.29 -3.64
CA HIS A 848 24.76 -7.05 -3.22
C HIS A 848 23.72 -5.95 -3.03
N VAL A 849 23.91 -5.10 -2.02
CA VAL A 849 23.07 -3.92 -1.77
C VAL A 849 23.92 -2.69 -1.50
N GLU A 850 23.50 -1.60 -2.13
CA GLU A 850 23.90 -0.23 -1.85
C GLU A 850 22.79 0.44 -1.04
N TRP A 851 23.09 0.92 0.17
CA TRP A 851 22.09 1.42 1.10
C TRP A 851 22.51 2.74 1.77
N ASP A 852 21.79 3.81 1.45
CA ASP A 852 21.90 5.11 2.09
C ASP A 852 20.91 5.23 3.24
N VAL A 853 21.41 5.69 4.38
CA VAL A 853 20.66 5.80 5.64
C VAL A 853 20.84 7.19 6.25
N ARG A 854 19.75 7.77 6.76
CA ARG A 854 19.77 8.97 7.59
C ARG A 854 19.09 8.73 8.94
N ILE A 855 19.78 9.12 10.01
CA ILE A 855 19.32 9.02 11.40
C ILE A 855 19.26 10.43 12.01
N PRO A 856 18.13 10.87 12.59
CA PRO A 856 17.98 12.21 13.16
C PRO A 856 18.83 12.43 14.42
N CYS A 857 19.12 13.69 14.75
CA CYS A 857 19.86 14.03 15.96
C CYS A 857 19.11 13.59 17.23
N ASN A 858 19.89 13.24 18.26
CA ASN A 858 19.39 12.81 19.57
C ASN A 858 18.63 11.46 19.55
N THR A 859 18.78 10.67 18.50
CA THR A 859 18.30 9.29 18.39
C THR A 859 19.45 8.32 18.10
N THR A 860 19.17 7.03 18.20
CA THR A 860 20.05 5.94 17.77
C THR A 860 19.29 5.00 16.83
N ALA A 861 20.01 4.22 16.03
CA ALA A 861 19.42 3.18 15.21
C ALA A 861 20.22 1.86 15.24
N ASP A 862 19.51 0.75 15.28
CA ASP A 862 20.04 -0.57 14.95
C ASP A 862 19.89 -0.81 13.45
N VAL A 863 21.00 -0.84 12.73
CA VAL A 863 21.07 -1.11 11.30
C VAL A 863 21.33 -2.60 11.08
N CYS A 864 20.33 -3.31 10.58
CA CYS A 864 20.40 -4.73 10.29
C CYS A 864 20.89 -4.95 8.85
N LEU A 865 22.12 -5.44 8.68
CA LEU A 865 22.71 -5.76 7.39
C LEU A 865 22.22 -7.13 6.86
N PRO A 866 22.32 -7.39 5.55
CA PRO A 866 21.84 -8.63 4.93
C PRO A 866 22.46 -9.92 5.50
N ASP A 867 23.69 -9.85 6.00
CA ASP A 867 24.42 -10.97 6.62
C ASP A 867 23.98 -11.28 8.06
N GLY A 868 22.99 -10.55 8.58
CA GLY A 868 22.52 -10.65 9.96
C GLY A 868 23.32 -9.79 10.95
N THR A 869 24.39 -9.12 10.51
CA THR A 869 25.14 -8.18 11.35
C THR A 869 24.26 -6.99 11.75
N ILE A 870 24.22 -6.67 13.04
CA ILE A 870 23.53 -5.48 13.56
C ILE A 870 24.56 -4.44 13.99
N LYS A 871 24.42 -3.21 13.49
CA LYS A 871 25.25 -2.06 13.87
C LYS A 871 24.40 -1.00 14.57
N THR A 872 24.68 -0.74 15.85
CA THR A 872 24.06 0.37 16.58
C THR A 872 24.81 1.67 16.27
N LEU A 873 24.12 2.64 15.68
CA LEU A 873 24.66 3.94 15.26
C LEU A 873 23.91 5.09 15.92
N GLY A 874 24.59 6.22 16.08
CA GLY A 874 23.97 7.49 16.44
C GLY A 874 23.41 8.23 15.23
N SER A 875 23.03 9.49 15.41
CA SER A 875 22.54 10.35 14.32
C SER A 875 23.54 10.53 13.19
N GLY A 876 23.08 10.82 11.98
CA GLY A 876 23.96 11.18 10.86
C GLY A 876 23.50 10.61 9.54
N LYS A 877 24.38 10.73 8.54
CA LYS A 877 24.22 10.06 7.24
C LYS A 877 25.26 8.95 7.13
N TYR A 878 24.82 7.80 6.66
CA TYR A 878 25.61 6.59 6.53
C TYR A 878 25.33 5.94 5.18
N HIS A 879 26.34 5.25 4.65
CA HIS A 879 26.26 4.50 3.41
C HIS A 879 26.85 3.11 3.64
N PHE A 880 26.16 2.09 3.15
CA PHE A 880 26.56 0.70 3.24
C PHE A 880 26.57 0.07 1.85
N SER A 881 27.72 -0.48 1.47
CA SER A 881 27.88 -1.39 0.33
C SER A 881 28.20 -2.75 0.93
N CYS A 882 27.26 -3.68 0.88
CA CYS A 882 27.41 -4.99 1.51
C CYS A 882 26.85 -6.12 0.66
N ASP A 883 27.45 -7.29 0.80
CA ASP A 883 27.02 -8.49 0.11
C ASP A 883 25.77 -9.06 0.79
N ILE A 884 24.86 -9.57 -0.03
CA ILE A 884 23.70 -10.34 0.41
C ILE A 884 24.10 -11.81 0.33
N PRO A 885 24.10 -12.56 1.45
CA PRO A 885 24.40 -13.98 1.41
C PRO A 885 23.45 -14.74 0.50
N THR A 886 23.99 -15.69 -0.26
CA THR A 886 23.18 -16.65 -1.00
C THR A 886 22.48 -17.61 -0.06
N ALA A 887 21.41 -18.28 -0.53
CA ALA A 887 20.65 -19.24 0.28
C ALA A 887 21.49 -20.46 0.74
N SER A 888 22.63 -20.70 0.10
CA SER A 888 23.60 -21.73 0.47
C SER A 888 25.02 -21.30 0.06
N PRO A 889 26.05 -21.56 0.87
CA PRO A 889 27.45 -21.33 0.50
C PRO A 889 27.90 -22.05 -0.78
N ALA A 890 27.20 -23.12 -1.18
CA ALA A 890 27.47 -23.81 -2.44
C ALA A 890 27.11 -22.94 -3.67
N ILE A 891 26.22 -21.95 -3.53
CA ILE A 891 25.88 -21.02 -4.61
C ILE A 891 26.87 -19.86 -4.56
N THR A 892 27.75 -19.80 -5.56
CA THR A 892 28.82 -18.80 -5.68
C THR A 892 28.41 -17.60 -6.52
N LYS A 893 27.42 -17.76 -7.42
CA LYS A 893 26.70 -16.66 -8.07
C LYS A 893 25.21 -16.93 -8.16
N ASP A 894 24.44 -15.89 -7.93
CA ASP A 894 23.00 -15.81 -8.01
C ASP A 894 22.61 -14.55 -8.80
N GLU A 895 22.04 -14.74 -9.98
CA GLU A 895 21.75 -13.66 -10.93
C GLU A 895 20.46 -13.92 -11.71
N PHE A 896 19.88 -12.87 -12.28
CA PHE A 896 18.99 -13.00 -13.43
C PHE A 896 19.77 -12.73 -14.72
N LEU A 897 19.43 -13.44 -15.81
CA LEU A 897 20.06 -13.20 -17.11
C LEU A 897 19.81 -11.77 -17.63
N TYR A 898 18.73 -11.14 -17.17
CA TYR A 898 18.33 -9.78 -17.52
C TYR A 898 17.36 -9.25 -16.45
N GLU A 899 17.32 -7.92 -16.30
CA GLU A 899 16.35 -7.26 -15.41
C GLU A 899 15.02 -6.97 -16.10
N GLN A 900 15.06 -6.57 -17.37
CA GLN A 900 13.88 -6.23 -18.18
C GLN A 900 13.89 -6.97 -19.51
N ALA A 901 12.70 -7.36 -19.97
CA ALA A 901 12.46 -7.98 -21.26
C ALA A 901 11.28 -7.34 -21.99
N SER A 902 11.25 -7.47 -23.31
CA SER A 902 10.15 -6.97 -24.15
C SER A 902 8.93 -7.91 -24.19
N PHE A 903 8.91 -8.94 -23.35
CA PHE A 903 7.85 -9.95 -23.29
C PHE A 903 7.50 -10.23 -21.82
N PRO A 904 6.21 -10.47 -21.49
CA PRO A 904 5.77 -10.65 -20.12
C PRO A 904 5.98 -12.08 -19.58
N GLN A 905 6.17 -13.08 -20.44
CA GLN A 905 6.43 -14.47 -20.02
C GLN A 905 7.59 -15.09 -20.78
N CYS A 906 8.33 -15.97 -20.09
CA CYS A 906 9.43 -16.73 -20.66
C CYS A 906 9.57 -18.12 -20.05
N HIS A 907 10.32 -18.97 -20.75
CA HIS A 907 10.73 -20.29 -20.30
C HIS A 907 12.19 -20.54 -20.69
N ALA A 908 13.03 -20.76 -19.67
CA ALA A 908 14.40 -21.24 -19.83
C ALA A 908 14.45 -22.52 -20.66
N ALA A 909 15.60 -22.82 -21.27
CA ALA A 909 15.75 -24.04 -22.06
C ALA A 909 17.11 -24.69 -21.89
N THR A 910 18.20 -24.07 -22.35
CA THR A 910 19.55 -24.66 -22.26
C THR A 910 20.65 -23.63 -22.09
N ILE A 911 21.75 -24.03 -21.46
CA ILE A 911 23.00 -23.26 -21.36
C ILE A 911 24.17 -24.08 -21.92
N VAL A 912 25.13 -23.40 -22.56
CA VAL A 912 26.39 -24.00 -23.02
C VAL A 912 27.57 -23.08 -22.73
N GLU A 913 28.73 -23.64 -22.44
CA GLU A 913 30.01 -22.94 -22.42
C GLU A 913 30.74 -23.16 -23.74
N THR A 914 31.12 -22.07 -24.43
CA THR A 914 31.85 -22.13 -25.70
C THR A 914 33.32 -22.53 -25.51
N LYS A 915 34.02 -22.84 -26.61
CA LYS A 915 35.48 -23.05 -26.61
C LYS A 915 36.27 -21.86 -26.06
N LYS A 916 35.74 -20.64 -26.18
CA LYS A 916 36.34 -19.41 -25.64
C LYS A 916 36.05 -19.20 -24.15
N GLY A 917 35.16 -19.99 -23.57
CA GLY A 917 34.71 -19.88 -22.18
C GLY A 917 33.57 -18.89 -21.97
N ASP A 918 32.93 -18.42 -23.05
CA ASP A 918 31.71 -17.61 -22.96
C ASP A 918 30.53 -18.55 -22.64
N LEU A 919 29.65 -18.14 -21.72
CA LEU A 919 28.38 -18.82 -21.44
C LEU A 919 27.29 -18.27 -22.35
N VAL A 920 26.50 -19.15 -22.94
CA VAL A 920 25.37 -18.80 -23.81
C VAL A 920 24.13 -19.52 -23.32
N ALA A 921 23.14 -18.74 -22.87
CA ALA A 921 21.87 -19.25 -22.34
C ALA A 921 20.74 -18.97 -23.32
N THR A 922 19.87 -19.96 -23.55
CA THR A 922 18.74 -19.89 -24.48
C THR A 922 17.42 -20.12 -23.76
N TYR A 923 16.39 -19.44 -24.24
CA TYR A 923 15.04 -19.51 -23.70
C TYR A 923 14.03 -19.03 -24.75
N PHE A 924 12.75 -19.26 -24.53
CA PHE A 924 11.68 -18.77 -25.39
C PHE A 924 10.75 -17.85 -24.61
N GLY A 925 10.26 -16.79 -25.26
CA GLY A 925 9.50 -15.73 -24.59
C GLY A 925 8.56 -14.99 -25.54
N GLY A 926 7.40 -14.59 -25.00
CA GLY A 926 6.28 -13.96 -25.70
C GLY A 926 5.16 -13.61 -24.71
N LYS A 927 3.95 -13.38 -25.21
CA LYS A 927 2.78 -13.02 -24.38
C LYS A 927 2.43 -14.08 -23.33
N HIS A 928 2.45 -15.34 -23.77
CA HIS A 928 2.36 -16.54 -22.93
C HIS A 928 2.79 -17.75 -23.76
N GLU A 929 3.11 -18.87 -23.12
CA GLU A 929 3.42 -20.15 -23.80
C GLU A 929 2.33 -20.48 -24.87
N ARG A 930 2.74 -21.04 -26.02
CA ARG A 930 1.90 -21.31 -27.21
C ARG A 930 1.48 -20.10 -28.05
N ASN A 931 1.59 -18.88 -27.54
CA ASN A 931 1.20 -17.71 -28.32
C ASN A 931 2.07 -17.62 -29.59
N PRO A 932 1.49 -17.34 -30.77
CA PRO A 932 2.25 -17.21 -32.02
C PRO A 932 3.43 -16.23 -31.92
N ASP A 933 3.37 -15.21 -31.04
CA ASP A 933 4.42 -14.22 -30.83
C ASP A 933 5.69 -14.76 -30.15
N VAL A 934 5.65 -15.96 -29.57
CA VAL A 934 6.76 -16.58 -28.87
C VAL A 934 7.94 -16.79 -29.82
N CYS A 935 9.09 -16.23 -29.43
CA CYS A 935 10.35 -16.31 -30.17
C CYS A 935 11.45 -16.96 -29.32
N ILE A 936 12.60 -17.24 -29.94
CA ILE A 936 13.80 -17.74 -29.26
C ILE A 936 14.76 -16.59 -28.97
N TRP A 937 15.17 -16.51 -27.71
CA TRP A 937 16.04 -15.48 -27.18
C TRP A 937 17.31 -16.09 -26.59
N VAL A 938 18.38 -15.30 -26.62
CA VAL A 938 19.71 -15.70 -26.15
C VAL A 938 20.35 -14.57 -25.34
N ASN A 939 21.02 -14.93 -24.24
CA ASN A 939 21.93 -14.04 -23.54
C ASN A 939 23.33 -14.66 -23.52
N ILE A 940 24.34 -13.80 -23.58
CA ILE A 940 25.75 -14.20 -23.60
C ILE A 940 26.45 -13.55 -22.42
N LYS A 941 27.17 -14.33 -21.61
CA LYS A 941 28.13 -13.83 -20.63
C LYS A 941 29.52 -14.20 -21.11
N LYS A 942 30.29 -13.21 -21.57
CA LYS A 942 31.64 -13.51 -22.03
C LYS A 942 32.53 -13.88 -20.84
N LYS A 943 33.55 -14.69 -21.09
CA LYS A 943 34.50 -15.06 -20.05
C LYS A 943 35.09 -13.82 -19.37
N GLY A 944 34.95 -13.74 -18.04
CA GLY A 944 35.47 -12.64 -17.22
C GLY A 944 34.59 -11.38 -17.13
N GLU A 945 33.48 -11.32 -17.88
CA GLU A 945 32.50 -10.23 -17.73
C GLU A 945 31.62 -10.46 -16.50
N LYS A 946 31.23 -9.35 -15.85
CA LYS A 946 30.33 -9.40 -14.69
C LYS A 946 28.86 -9.55 -15.10
N GLU A 947 28.49 -9.01 -16.25
CA GLU A 947 27.08 -8.90 -16.67
C GLU A 947 26.78 -9.78 -17.88
N TRP A 948 25.52 -10.23 -17.97
CA TRP A 948 24.96 -10.84 -19.16
C TRP A 948 24.62 -9.77 -20.21
N SER A 949 24.69 -10.13 -21.49
CA SER A 949 24.16 -9.27 -22.55
C SER A 949 22.65 -9.02 -22.37
N LYS A 950 22.09 -8.00 -23.04
CA LYS A 950 20.63 -7.89 -23.21
C LYS A 950 20.09 -9.10 -24.01
N PRO A 951 18.78 -9.42 -23.91
CA PRO A 951 18.15 -10.45 -24.74
C PRO A 951 18.38 -10.23 -26.24
N ILE A 952 18.92 -11.24 -26.93
CA ILE A 952 19.16 -11.24 -28.39
C ILE A 952 18.14 -12.17 -29.05
N LEU A 953 17.38 -11.66 -30.03
CA LEU A 953 16.42 -12.45 -30.81
C LEU A 953 17.15 -13.38 -31.79
N ALA A 954 17.30 -14.66 -31.43
CA ALA A 954 18.07 -15.63 -32.19
C ALA A 954 17.24 -16.36 -33.27
N ALA A 955 15.97 -16.62 -33.00
CA ALA A 955 15.07 -17.20 -33.99
C ALA A 955 13.62 -16.76 -33.79
N ASP A 956 12.88 -16.72 -34.89
CA ASP A 956 11.44 -16.44 -34.94
C ASP A 956 10.71 -17.54 -35.71
N GLY A 957 9.39 -17.56 -35.56
CA GLY A 957 8.51 -18.48 -36.28
C GLY A 957 7.94 -17.87 -37.56
N VAL A 958 8.62 -16.90 -38.17
CA VAL A 958 8.10 -16.12 -39.31
C VAL A 958 8.47 -16.76 -40.65
N PHE A 959 7.51 -16.94 -41.54
CA PHE A 959 7.70 -17.52 -42.87
C PHE A 959 6.96 -16.71 -43.94
N THR A 960 7.56 -16.60 -45.12
CA THR A 960 6.92 -16.00 -46.29
C THR A 960 6.05 -17.03 -46.99
N LEU A 961 4.78 -16.70 -47.24
CA LEU A 961 3.83 -17.59 -47.92
C LEU A 961 4.36 -18.03 -49.30
N GLY A 962 4.06 -19.28 -49.66
CA GLY A 962 4.48 -19.88 -50.94
C GLY A 962 5.94 -20.36 -50.97
N THR A 963 6.70 -20.21 -49.89
CA THR A 963 8.06 -20.77 -49.80
C THR A 963 8.04 -22.22 -49.31
N LYS A 964 9.03 -23.02 -49.73
CA LYS A 964 9.19 -24.41 -49.25
C LYS A 964 9.26 -24.52 -47.73
N ASN A 965 9.89 -23.55 -47.07
CA ASN A 965 9.98 -23.52 -45.62
C ASN A 965 8.62 -23.22 -44.96
N ALA A 966 7.77 -22.39 -45.58
CA ALA A 966 6.41 -22.16 -45.12
C ALA A 966 5.56 -23.44 -45.23
N GLU A 967 5.69 -24.20 -46.32
CA GLU A 967 5.03 -25.50 -46.48
C GLU A 967 5.47 -26.50 -45.40
N ILE A 968 6.78 -26.62 -45.16
CA ILE A 968 7.33 -27.50 -44.11
C ILE A 968 6.78 -27.11 -42.73
N ALA A 969 6.73 -25.82 -42.40
CA ALA A 969 6.19 -25.33 -41.13
C ALA A 969 4.65 -25.40 -41.02
N GLY A 970 3.96 -25.82 -42.09
CA GLY A 970 2.50 -25.84 -42.17
C GLY A 970 1.89 -24.44 -42.04
N ILE A 971 2.47 -23.46 -42.73
CA ILE A 971 2.04 -22.06 -42.75
C ILE A 971 1.08 -21.84 -43.92
N THR A 972 -0.11 -21.32 -43.61
CA THR A 972 -1.18 -21.02 -44.58
C THR A 972 -1.57 -19.53 -44.51
N PRO A 973 -2.32 -18.99 -45.47
CA PRO A 973 -2.80 -17.60 -45.42
C PRO A 973 -3.58 -17.24 -44.14
N GLU A 974 -4.23 -18.23 -43.52
CA GLU A 974 -5.02 -18.12 -42.27
C GLU A 974 -4.16 -18.18 -41.00
N THR A 975 -2.88 -18.54 -41.12
CA THR A 975 -1.94 -18.49 -40.00
C THR A 975 -1.77 -17.05 -39.51
N THR A 976 -1.42 -16.84 -38.24
CA THR A 976 -1.26 -15.51 -37.63
C THR A 976 -0.30 -14.62 -38.43
N PRO A 977 -0.64 -13.33 -38.68
CA PRO A 977 0.26 -12.38 -39.34
C PRO A 977 1.59 -12.22 -38.60
N ALA A 978 2.69 -12.02 -39.35
CA ALA A 978 4.00 -11.81 -38.75
C ALA A 978 4.09 -10.53 -37.88
N SER A 979 3.22 -9.55 -38.12
CA SER A 979 3.12 -8.29 -37.36
C SER A 979 2.70 -8.45 -35.90
N GLU A 980 2.11 -9.60 -35.53
CA GLU A 980 1.64 -9.87 -34.17
C GLU A 980 2.77 -10.16 -33.16
N GLY A 981 4.03 -10.05 -33.56
CA GLY A 981 5.15 -10.17 -32.63
C GLY A 981 6.49 -9.81 -33.26
N PRO A 982 7.60 -10.05 -32.55
CA PRO A 982 8.94 -9.72 -33.03
C PRO A 982 9.28 -10.44 -34.34
N VAL A 983 9.93 -9.73 -35.26
CA VAL A 983 10.49 -10.26 -36.51
C VAL A 983 12.00 -10.04 -36.47
N ARG A 984 12.77 -11.11 -36.69
CA ARG A 984 14.22 -11.08 -36.50
C ARG A 984 14.96 -10.23 -37.52
N ARG A 985 14.44 -10.13 -38.76
CA ARG A 985 15.05 -9.36 -39.85
C ARG A 985 14.09 -8.30 -40.37
N GLY A 986 14.22 -7.07 -39.87
CA GLY A 986 13.46 -5.91 -40.34
C GLY A 986 12.01 -5.90 -39.85
N SER A 987 11.12 -5.31 -40.64
CA SER A 987 9.69 -5.22 -40.35
C SER A 987 8.89 -6.35 -41.02
N ALA A 988 7.75 -6.72 -40.42
CA ALA A 988 6.83 -7.69 -41.01
C ALA A 988 6.31 -7.20 -42.38
N SER A 989 6.36 -8.07 -43.38
CA SER A 989 5.68 -7.83 -44.66
C SER A 989 4.28 -8.48 -44.68
N ALA A 990 3.37 -7.96 -45.51
CA ALA A 990 1.99 -8.43 -45.59
C ALA A 990 1.86 -9.92 -45.98
N ASN A 991 2.86 -10.46 -46.68
CA ASN A 991 2.89 -11.86 -47.14
C ASN A 991 3.61 -12.82 -46.17
N GLN A 992 3.93 -12.36 -44.95
CA GLN A 992 4.56 -13.19 -43.92
C GLN A 992 3.57 -13.56 -42.82
N ARG A 993 3.70 -14.81 -42.36
CA ARG A 993 2.89 -15.44 -41.32
C ARG A 993 3.78 -16.09 -40.27
N ARG A 994 3.23 -16.38 -39.09
CA ARG A 994 3.99 -16.93 -37.96
C ARG A 994 3.29 -17.99 -37.14
N LYS A 995 4.09 -18.87 -36.55
CA LYS A 995 3.71 -19.79 -35.46
C LYS A 995 4.65 -19.59 -34.27
N ALA A 996 4.30 -20.14 -33.12
CA ALA A 996 5.13 -20.08 -31.93
C ALA A 996 6.43 -20.89 -32.09
N CYS A 997 7.51 -20.39 -31.51
CA CYS A 997 8.76 -21.14 -31.35
C CYS A 997 8.83 -21.86 -30.00
N TRP A 998 9.56 -22.98 -29.95
CA TRP A 998 9.55 -23.91 -28.82
C TRP A 998 10.90 -24.56 -28.56
N ASN A 999 11.16 -24.89 -27.28
CA ASN A 999 12.26 -25.74 -26.80
C ASN A 999 13.62 -25.49 -27.51
N PRO A 1000 14.19 -24.28 -27.40
CA PRO A 1000 15.47 -23.95 -28.00
C PRO A 1000 16.61 -24.66 -27.28
N VAL A 1001 17.29 -25.57 -27.96
CA VAL A 1001 18.43 -26.32 -27.44
C VAL A 1001 19.69 -25.90 -28.17
N ILE A 1002 20.67 -25.39 -27.42
CA ILE A 1002 21.96 -24.96 -27.95
C ILE A 1002 23.05 -25.99 -27.66
N CYS A 1003 23.95 -26.20 -28.62
CA CYS A 1003 25.19 -26.96 -28.43
C CYS A 1003 26.33 -26.37 -29.27
N GLU A 1004 27.57 -26.54 -28.82
CA GLU A 1004 28.75 -26.18 -29.59
C GLU A 1004 29.30 -27.40 -30.36
N MET A 1005 29.47 -27.24 -31.67
CA MET A 1005 30.00 -28.29 -32.54
C MET A 1005 31.54 -28.37 -32.47
N PRO A 1006 32.17 -29.48 -32.90
CA PRO A 1006 33.62 -29.63 -32.86
C PRO A 1006 34.41 -28.56 -33.62
N ASN A 1007 33.80 -27.89 -34.60
CA ASN A 1007 34.38 -26.77 -35.34
C ASN A 1007 34.24 -25.40 -34.63
N GLY A 1008 33.59 -25.33 -33.47
CA GLY A 1008 33.34 -24.10 -32.71
C GLY A 1008 32.10 -23.31 -33.14
N GLU A 1009 31.29 -23.83 -34.08
CA GLU A 1009 29.99 -23.23 -34.40
C GLU A 1009 28.96 -23.60 -33.33
N LEU A 1010 28.12 -22.63 -32.96
CA LEU A 1010 26.95 -22.87 -32.13
C LEU A 1010 25.79 -23.30 -32.99
N TRP A 1011 25.17 -24.42 -32.66
CA TRP A 1011 23.96 -24.95 -33.28
C TRP A 1011 22.80 -24.77 -32.32
N LEU A 1012 21.74 -24.11 -32.77
CA LEU A 1012 20.52 -23.83 -32.02
C LEU A 1012 19.34 -24.56 -32.68
N PHE A 1013 18.95 -25.66 -32.07
CA PHE A 1013 17.77 -26.43 -32.46
C PHE A 1013 16.53 -25.84 -31.81
N PHE A 1014 15.44 -25.70 -32.55
CA PHE A 1014 14.16 -25.23 -32.00
C PHE A 1014 13.00 -25.82 -32.81
N LYS A 1015 11.80 -25.77 -32.23
CA LYS A 1015 10.58 -26.27 -32.86
C LYS A 1015 9.67 -25.12 -33.23
N VAL A 1016 8.92 -25.28 -34.32
CA VAL A 1016 7.86 -24.35 -34.74
C VAL A 1016 6.56 -25.13 -34.87
N GLY A 1017 5.50 -24.64 -34.23
CA GLY A 1017 4.17 -25.25 -34.28
C GLY A 1017 3.15 -24.54 -33.39
N LEU A 1018 1.88 -24.87 -33.58
CA LEU A 1018 0.77 -24.41 -32.73
C LEU A 1018 0.61 -25.30 -31.48
N LYS A 1019 0.89 -26.60 -31.60
CA LYS A 1019 0.82 -27.61 -30.56
C LYS A 1019 1.96 -28.63 -30.72
N VAL A 1020 2.23 -29.44 -29.71
CA VAL A 1020 3.36 -30.39 -29.76
C VAL A 1020 3.25 -31.35 -30.95
N ALA A 1021 2.03 -31.80 -31.28
CA ALA A 1021 1.77 -32.72 -32.38
C ALA A 1021 2.02 -32.15 -33.79
N ASP A 1022 2.08 -30.82 -33.98
CA ASP A 1022 2.39 -30.18 -35.28
C ASP A 1022 3.79 -29.58 -35.34
N TRP A 1023 4.66 -29.93 -34.39
CA TRP A 1023 6.02 -29.43 -34.37
C TRP A 1023 6.83 -29.86 -35.59
N THR A 1024 7.61 -28.90 -36.10
CA THR A 1024 8.63 -29.10 -37.11
C THR A 1024 9.98 -28.70 -36.54
N GLY A 1025 11.03 -29.48 -36.83
CA GLY A 1025 12.38 -29.23 -36.32
C GLY A 1025 13.15 -28.25 -37.18
N TRP A 1026 13.81 -27.27 -36.54
CA TRP A 1026 14.57 -26.21 -37.19
C TRP A 1026 15.92 -26.01 -36.52
N LEU A 1027 16.90 -25.53 -37.29
CA LEU A 1027 18.26 -25.25 -36.86
C LEU A 1027 18.69 -23.84 -37.30
N CYS A 1028 19.25 -23.07 -36.38
CA CYS A 1028 20.03 -21.86 -36.67
C CYS A 1028 21.48 -22.08 -36.23
N LYS A 1029 22.43 -21.44 -36.91
CA LYS A 1029 23.86 -21.55 -36.61
C LYS A 1029 24.47 -20.19 -36.30
N SER A 1030 25.49 -20.17 -35.45
CA SER A 1030 26.26 -18.98 -35.12
C SER A 1030 27.76 -19.27 -35.20
N LYS A 1031 28.50 -18.35 -35.82
CA LYS A 1031 29.97 -18.40 -35.98
C LYS A 1031 30.72 -17.44 -35.05
N ASP A 1032 29.99 -16.57 -34.34
CA ASP A 1032 30.56 -15.47 -33.56
C ASP A 1032 30.21 -15.53 -32.07
N GLY A 1033 29.87 -16.73 -31.57
CA GLY A 1033 29.54 -16.97 -30.17
C GLY A 1033 28.12 -16.59 -29.76
N GLY A 1034 27.20 -16.48 -30.72
CA GLY A 1034 25.75 -16.28 -30.49
C GLY A 1034 25.30 -14.84 -30.71
N LYS A 1035 26.18 -13.97 -31.19
CA LYS A 1035 25.86 -12.55 -31.44
C LYS A 1035 25.03 -12.39 -32.70
N THR A 1036 25.34 -13.17 -33.73
CA THR A 1036 24.57 -13.25 -34.97
C THR A 1036 24.25 -14.69 -35.32
N TRP A 1037 23.10 -14.87 -35.98
CA TRP A 1037 22.56 -16.18 -36.30
C TRP A 1037 22.35 -16.30 -37.82
N SER A 1038 22.42 -17.51 -38.37
CA SER A 1038 22.05 -17.83 -39.74
C SER A 1038 20.53 -17.73 -39.95
N ASP A 1039 20.06 -17.85 -41.20
CA ASP A 1039 18.65 -18.18 -41.43
C ASP A 1039 18.33 -19.58 -40.90
N LYS A 1040 17.05 -19.81 -40.59
CA LYS A 1040 16.55 -21.09 -40.10
C LYS A 1040 16.52 -22.14 -41.21
N GLU A 1041 17.12 -23.29 -40.92
CA GLU A 1041 17.18 -24.46 -41.81
C GLU A 1041 16.26 -25.57 -41.26
N PRO A 1042 15.41 -26.22 -42.08
CA PRO A 1042 14.58 -27.32 -41.62
C PRO A 1042 15.40 -28.60 -41.41
N LEU A 1043 15.08 -29.36 -40.37
CA LEU A 1043 15.60 -30.72 -40.20
C LEU A 1043 14.92 -31.70 -41.19
N PRO A 1044 15.51 -32.88 -41.45
CA PRO A 1044 14.88 -33.88 -42.30
C PRO A 1044 13.48 -34.28 -41.78
N LYS A 1045 12.56 -34.61 -42.70
CA LYS A 1045 11.19 -34.99 -42.34
C LYS A 1045 11.20 -36.14 -41.31
N GLY A 1046 10.49 -35.96 -40.21
CA GLY A 1046 10.41 -36.92 -39.10
C GLY A 1046 11.42 -36.67 -37.97
N PHE A 1047 12.37 -35.76 -38.14
CA PHE A 1047 13.34 -35.38 -37.11
C PHE A 1047 12.96 -34.03 -36.48
N LEU A 1048 13.05 -33.95 -35.15
CA LEU A 1048 12.78 -32.72 -34.38
C LEU A 1048 14.05 -32.14 -33.77
N GLY A 1049 15.14 -32.91 -33.75
CA GLY A 1049 16.35 -32.61 -33.00
C GLY A 1049 16.14 -32.82 -31.50
N PRO A 1050 17.07 -32.33 -30.66
CA PRO A 1050 16.97 -32.50 -29.22
C PRO A 1050 15.76 -31.75 -28.65
N ILE A 1051 15.07 -32.35 -27.68
CA ILE A 1051 13.89 -31.77 -27.03
C ILE A 1051 14.22 -31.43 -25.58
N LYS A 1052 14.27 -30.12 -25.33
CA LYS A 1052 14.49 -29.47 -24.03
C LYS A 1052 15.91 -29.64 -23.46
N ASN A 1053 16.52 -30.83 -23.52
CA ASN A 1053 17.84 -31.09 -22.94
C ASN A 1053 18.94 -31.17 -24.00
N LYS A 1054 20.18 -30.89 -23.59
CA LYS A 1054 21.35 -30.77 -24.47
C LYS A 1054 21.73 -32.13 -25.11
N PRO A 1055 22.20 -32.13 -26.36
CA PRO A 1055 22.78 -33.31 -26.98
C PRO A 1055 24.19 -33.61 -26.47
N GLU A 1056 24.64 -34.85 -26.62
CA GLU A 1056 26.01 -35.29 -26.29
C GLU A 1056 26.74 -35.75 -27.55
N ILE A 1057 28.01 -35.36 -27.71
CA ILE A 1057 28.87 -35.88 -28.79
C ILE A 1057 29.64 -37.09 -28.27
N ILE A 1058 29.44 -38.24 -28.92
CA ILE A 1058 30.06 -39.53 -28.56
C ILE A 1058 30.52 -40.20 -29.85
N ASP A 1059 31.82 -40.53 -29.94
CA ASP A 1059 32.45 -41.15 -31.11
C ASP A 1059 32.14 -40.46 -32.45
N GLY A 1060 32.17 -39.12 -32.45
CA GLY A 1060 31.89 -38.32 -33.66
C GLY A 1060 30.41 -38.29 -34.07
N ARG A 1061 29.50 -38.81 -33.24
CA ARG A 1061 28.04 -38.74 -33.43
C ARG A 1061 27.43 -37.78 -32.43
N LEU A 1062 26.54 -36.91 -32.89
CA LEU A 1062 25.73 -36.04 -32.04
C LEU A 1062 24.44 -36.77 -31.67
N LEU A 1063 24.35 -37.23 -30.42
CA LEU A 1063 23.16 -37.88 -29.89
C LEU A 1063 22.20 -36.81 -29.37
N CYS A 1064 21.07 -36.65 -30.06
CA CYS A 1064 20.03 -35.70 -29.71
C CYS A 1064 18.93 -36.40 -28.91
N PRO A 1065 18.86 -36.19 -27.58
CA PRO A 1065 17.79 -36.75 -26.77
C PRO A 1065 16.46 -36.11 -27.17
N SER A 1066 15.56 -36.92 -27.70
CA SER A 1066 14.29 -36.45 -28.27
C SER A 1066 13.11 -37.23 -27.66
N SER A 1067 11.91 -36.77 -27.95
CA SER A 1067 10.68 -37.37 -27.44
C SER A 1067 9.47 -36.90 -28.23
N THR A 1068 8.43 -37.71 -28.27
CA THR A 1068 7.13 -37.36 -28.87
C THR A 1068 6.03 -37.42 -27.82
N GLU A 1069 4.95 -36.67 -28.06
CA GLU A 1069 3.76 -36.67 -27.20
C GLU A 1069 2.52 -37.23 -27.91
N ASP A 1070 2.65 -37.68 -29.17
CA ASP A 1070 1.54 -38.21 -29.96
C ASP A 1070 1.26 -39.67 -29.56
N ASN A 1071 0.04 -39.94 -29.08
CA ASN A 1071 -0.36 -41.21 -28.45
C ASN A 1071 0.50 -41.62 -27.25
N GLY A 1072 0.79 -40.67 -26.35
CA GLY A 1072 1.55 -40.88 -25.11
C GLY A 1072 2.96 -40.27 -25.15
N TRP A 1073 3.58 -40.21 -23.98
CA TRP A 1073 4.92 -39.65 -23.77
C TRP A 1073 5.97 -40.72 -24.06
N LYS A 1074 6.68 -40.57 -25.18
CA LYS A 1074 7.66 -41.57 -25.63
C LYS A 1074 9.00 -40.92 -25.91
N PHE A 1075 10.05 -41.47 -25.32
CA PHE A 1075 11.41 -41.03 -25.59
C PHE A 1075 12.03 -41.83 -26.76
N HIS A 1076 12.89 -41.15 -27.52
CA HIS A 1076 13.68 -41.71 -28.60
C HIS A 1076 14.99 -40.92 -28.76
N MET A 1077 15.93 -41.46 -29.54
CA MET A 1077 17.21 -40.81 -29.81
C MET A 1077 17.31 -40.48 -31.30
N GLU A 1078 17.66 -39.24 -31.61
CA GLU A 1078 17.97 -38.80 -32.98
C GLU A 1078 19.48 -38.59 -33.07
N ILE A 1079 20.17 -39.40 -33.88
CA ILE A 1079 21.64 -39.42 -33.94
C ILE A 1079 22.08 -38.79 -35.26
N TYR A 1080 22.92 -37.75 -35.20
CA TYR A 1080 23.54 -37.16 -36.38
C TYR A 1080 25.01 -37.58 -36.46
N ASP A 1081 25.37 -38.34 -37.51
CA ASP A 1081 26.76 -38.68 -37.81
C ASP A 1081 27.44 -37.46 -38.42
N ILE A 1082 28.41 -36.86 -37.70
CA ILE A 1082 29.02 -35.58 -38.09
C ILE A 1082 29.85 -35.74 -39.38
N ALA A 1083 30.48 -36.90 -39.57
CA ALA A 1083 31.33 -37.16 -40.73
C ALA A 1083 30.50 -37.46 -41.98
N LYS A 1084 29.46 -38.28 -41.85
CA LYS A 1084 28.56 -38.66 -42.96
C LYS A 1084 27.51 -37.61 -43.27
N LYS A 1085 27.21 -36.74 -42.31
CA LYS A 1085 26.09 -35.77 -42.34
C LYS A 1085 24.73 -36.45 -42.50
N GLU A 1086 24.56 -37.60 -41.87
CA GLU A 1086 23.35 -38.43 -41.93
C GLU A 1086 22.66 -38.47 -40.57
N TRP A 1087 21.32 -38.47 -40.59
CA TRP A 1087 20.48 -38.62 -39.41
C TRP A 1087 19.98 -40.06 -39.27
N LYS A 1088 19.99 -40.60 -38.05
CA LYS A 1088 19.49 -41.92 -37.68
C LYS A 1088 18.47 -41.77 -36.54
N TYR A 1089 17.35 -42.47 -36.64
CA TYR A 1089 16.31 -42.51 -35.61
C TYR A 1089 16.41 -43.83 -34.83
N VAL A 1090 16.44 -43.76 -33.49
CA VAL A 1090 16.50 -44.93 -32.59
C VAL A 1090 15.37 -44.84 -31.57
N GLY A 1091 14.43 -45.79 -31.63
CA GLY A 1091 13.26 -45.85 -30.75
C GLY A 1091 11.92 -45.80 -31.51
N PRO A 1092 10.79 -45.52 -30.83
CA PRO A 1092 10.66 -45.25 -29.40
C PRO A 1092 11.11 -46.43 -28.53
N VAL A 1093 11.73 -46.15 -27.39
CA VAL A 1093 12.25 -47.20 -26.50
C VAL A 1093 11.09 -47.81 -25.70
N LYS A 1094 11.14 -49.12 -25.47
CA LYS A 1094 10.11 -49.85 -24.71
C LYS A 1094 10.14 -49.42 -23.24
N ALA A 1095 8.99 -49.47 -22.57
CA ALA A 1095 8.86 -49.17 -21.15
C ALA A 1095 8.31 -50.37 -20.37
N GLU A 1096 8.70 -50.51 -19.11
CA GLU A 1096 8.01 -51.42 -18.19
C GLU A 1096 6.62 -50.89 -17.83
N LEU A 1097 5.77 -51.76 -17.26
CA LEU A 1097 4.42 -51.42 -16.84
C LEU A 1097 4.42 -50.91 -15.40
N ALA A 1098 3.86 -49.73 -15.17
CA ALA A 1098 3.63 -49.15 -13.85
C ALA A 1098 2.15 -48.80 -13.63
N MET A 1099 1.73 -48.69 -12.36
CA MET A 1099 0.39 -48.17 -12.03
C MET A 1099 0.31 -46.65 -12.20
N ARG A 1100 -0.88 -46.11 -12.46
CA ARG A 1100 -1.09 -44.65 -12.55
C ARG A 1100 -0.82 -43.99 -11.20
N THR A 1101 -0.40 -42.71 -11.20
CA THR A 1101 -0.43 -41.86 -10.00
C THR A 1101 -1.86 -41.67 -9.47
N GLU A 1102 -2.87 -41.76 -10.33
CA GLU A 1102 -4.30 -41.73 -9.95
C GLU A 1102 -4.78 -43.00 -9.23
N ASP A 1103 -4.14 -44.14 -9.47
CA ASP A 1103 -4.49 -45.43 -8.88
C ASP A 1103 -3.84 -45.66 -7.52
N MET A 1104 -2.94 -44.76 -7.09
CA MET A 1104 -2.49 -44.64 -5.70
C MET A 1104 -3.54 -43.91 -4.82
N LYS A 1105 -4.84 -44.22 -5.01
CA LYS A 1105 -5.94 -43.57 -4.29
C LYS A 1105 -5.70 -43.57 -2.78
N ALA A 1106 -5.88 -42.41 -2.15
CA ALA A 1106 -6.13 -42.35 -0.71
C ALA A 1106 -7.45 -43.09 -0.42
N ALA A 1107 -7.48 -43.89 0.65
CA ALA A 1107 -8.55 -44.86 0.93
C ALA A 1107 -9.96 -44.29 1.17
N ASP A 1108 -10.20 -42.96 1.12
CA ASP A 1108 -11.44 -42.35 1.65
C ASP A 1108 -12.10 -41.24 0.78
N ALA A 1109 -11.90 -41.20 -0.54
CA ALA A 1109 -12.56 -40.19 -1.38
C ALA A 1109 -14.00 -40.57 -1.79
N LYS A 1110 -14.98 -40.29 -0.91
CA LYS A 1110 -16.40 -40.12 -1.30
C LYS A 1110 -16.65 -38.64 -1.63
N SER A 1111 -16.77 -38.28 -2.90
CA SER A 1111 -17.54 -37.10 -3.29
C SER A 1111 -18.00 -37.16 -4.74
N ASP A 1112 -19.31 -37.10 -4.93
CA ASP A 1112 -20.00 -36.88 -6.18
C ASP A 1112 -19.73 -35.45 -6.67
N LYS A 1113 -18.90 -35.28 -7.70
CA LYS A 1113 -18.96 -34.13 -8.63
C LYS A 1113 -18.56 -34.59 -10.03
N GLU A 1114 -19.53 -34.52 -10.93
CA GLU A 1114 -19.37 -34.63 -12.38
C GLU A 1114 -18.48 -33.48 -12.89
N ASP A 1115 -17.81 -33.70 -14.03
CA ASP A 1115 -16.83 -32.85 -14.74
C ASP A 1115 -15.34 -33.02 -14.43
N ILE A 1116 -14.90 -34.24 -14.11
CA ILE A 1116 -13.49 -34.64 -14.30
C ILE A 1116 -13.39 -35.40 -15.63
N GLU A 1117 -13.17 -34.68 -16.73
CA GLU A 1117 -12.57 -35.31 -17.93
C GLU A 1117 -11.26 -35.98 -17.49
N ALA A 1118 -11.24 -37.30 -17.65
CA ALA A 1118 -10.11 -38.15 -17.31
C ALA A 1118 -8.83 -37.60 -17.96
N PRO A 1119 -7.72 -37.51 -17.23
CA PRO A 1119 -6.44 -37.14 -17.83
C PRO A 1119 -6.09 -38.14 -18.94
N ASP A 1120 -5.72 -37.61 -20.11
CA ASP A 1120 -5.28 -38.37 -21.28
C ASP A 1120 -4.02 -39.18 -20.90
N ALA A 1121 -4.23 -40.41 -20.42
CA ALA A 1121 -3.27 -41.18 -19.62
C ALA A 1121 -2.01 -41.63 -20.36
N GLY A 1122 -1.89 -41.33 -21.66
CA GLY A 1122 -0.76 -41.76 -22.47
C GLY A 1122 -0.78 -43.27 -22.70
N GLY A 1123 -1.06 -43.65 -23.95
CA GLY A 1123 -1.09 -45.04 -24.39
C GLY A 1123 -2.30 -45.86 -23.91
N GLU A 1124 -2.57 -46.96 -24.61
CA GLU A 1124 -3.60 -47.92 -24.24
C GLU A 1124 -3.20 -48.68 -22.97
N ALA A 1125 -4.11 -48.77 -22.00
CA ALA A 1125 -3.94 -49.61 -20.82
C ALA A 1125 -3.84 -51.08 -21.21
N THR A 1126 -3.03 -51.86 -20.51
CA THR A 1126 -3.08 -53.32 -20.60
C THR A 1126 -4.39 -53.85 -20.01
N LYS A 1127 -4.78 -55.09 -20.35
CA LYS A 1127 -6.04 -55.71 -19.89
C LYS A 1127 -6.19 -55.79 -18.36
N ASP A 1128 -5.10 -55.72 -17.62
CA ASP A 1128 -5.02 -55.69 -16.16
C ASP A 1128 -4.90 -54.26 -15.57
N GLY A 1129 -5.09 -53.22 -16.39
CA GLY A 1129 -5.17 -51.82 -15.98
C GLY A 1129 -3.83 -51.09 -15.83
N ARG A 1130 -2.69 -51.74 -16.10
CA ARG A 1130 -1.36 -51.10 -16.03
C ARG A 1130 -1.04 -50.32 -17.30
N HIS A 1131 -0.25 -49.26 -17.17
CA HIS A 1131 0.19 -48.44 -18.30
C HIS A 1131 1.72 -48.54 -18.45
N PRO A 1132 2.26 -48.39 -19.66
CA PRO A 1132 3.69 -48.20 -19.86
C PRO A 1132 4.20 -46.97 -19.08
N ILE A 1133 5.46 -47.00 -18.61
CA ILE A 1133 6.13 -45.83 -18.04
C ILE A 1133 6.40 -44.82 -19.16
N ASP A 1134 5.45 -43.91 -19.32
CA ASP A 1134 5.46 -42.83 -20.29
C ASP A 1134 6.42 -41.70 -19.85
N CYS A 1135 7.38 -41.36 -20.71
CA CYS A 1135 8.50 -40.48 -20.38
C CYS A 1135 8.96 -39.61 -21.56
N ILE A 1136 9.46 -38.41 -21.25
CA ILE A 1136 9.95 -37.42 -22.24
C ILE A 1136 11.10 -36.58 -21.69
N GLN A 1137 11.71 -35.77 -22.57
CA GLN A 1137 12.80 -34.83 -22.25
C GLN A 1137 14.01 -35.54 -21.62
N PRO A 1138 14.69 -36.46 -22.32
CA PRO A 1138 15.80 -37.22 -21.76
C PRO A 1138 17.04 -36.34 -21.53
N SER A 1139 17.75 -36.56 -20.42
CA SER A 1139 19.10 -36.02 -20.17
C SER A 1139 20.10 -37.15 -20.24
N ILE A 1140 21.21 -37.01 -20.96
CA ILE A 1140 22.21 -38.08 -21.15
C ILE A 1140 23.30 -37.95 -20.09
N LEU A 1141 23.60 -39.06 -19.40
CA LEU A 1141 24.72 -39.23 -18.48
C LEU A 1141 25.69 -40.27 -19.03
N LYS A 1142 26.99 -40.06 -18.77
CA LYS A 1142 28.07 -41.01 -19.06
C LYS A 1142 28.51 -41.67 -17.76
N LEU A 1143 28.38 -42.99 -17.66
CA LEU A 1143 28.77 -43.75 -16.47
C LEU A 1143 30.26 -44.15 -16.53
N LYS A 1144 30.87 -44.41 -15.37
CA LYS A 1144 32.29 -44.80 -15.26
C LYS A 1144 32.63 -46.10 -16.00
N ASP A 1145 31.65 -46.97 -16.18
CA ASP A 1145 31.81 -48.25 -16.90
C ASP A 1145 31.62 -48.12 -18.43
N GLY A 1146 31.44 -46.90 -18.94
CA GLY A 1146 31.27 -46.61 -20.37
C GLY A 1146 29.83 -46.70 -20.86
N ARG A 1147 28.87 -47.15 -20.04
CA ARG A 1147 27.45 -47.10 -20.40
C ARG A 1147 26.92 -45.67 -20.42
N LEU A 1148 25.90 -45.45 -21.24
CA LEU A 1148 25.09 -44.24 -21.19
C LEU A 1148 23.84 -44.50 -20.37
N GLN A 1149 23.40 -43.49 -19.63
CA GLN A 1149 22.11 -43.48 -18.95
C GLN A 1149 21.31 -42.27 -19.44
N VAL A 1150 19.99 -42.44 -19.57
CA VAL A 1150 19.08 -41.30 -19.75
C VAL A 1150 18.19 -41.13 -18.52
N LEU A 1151 17.99 -39.89 -18.09
CA LEU A 1151 17.02 -39.51 -17.07
C LEU A 1151 15.89 -38.70 -17.70
N MET A 1152 14.64 -39.05 -17.39
CA MET A 1152 13.46 -38.48 -18.03
C MET A 1152 12.38 -38.16 -17.00
N ARG A 1153 11.58 -37.13 -17.28
CA ARG A 1153 10.35 -36.88 -16.50
C ARG A 1153 9.27 -37.86 -16.90
N THR A 1154 8.40 -38.23 -15.96
CA THR A 1154 7.27 -39.15 -16.18
C THR A 1154 5.98 -38.56 -15.62
N ARG A 1155 4.86 -39.24 -15.87
CA ARG A 1155 3.59 -38.97 -15.17
C ARG A 1155 3.39 -39.76 -13.89
N ASN A 1156 4.28 -40.72 -13.57
CA ASN A 1156 4.16 -41.64 -12.44
C ASN A 1156 4.65 -41.06 -11.10
N GLY A 1157 4.94 -39.76 -11.02
CA GLY A 1157 5.42 -39.11 -9.79
C GLY A 1157 6.91 -39.34 -9.49
N LYS A 1158 7.65 -40.02 -10.38
CA LYS A 1158 9.07 -40.37 -10.23
C LYS A 1158 9.87 -40.13 -11.52
N ILE A 1159 11.19 -40.06 -11.43
CA ILE A 1159 12.09 -39.97 -12.59
C ILE A 1159 12.20 -41.34 -13.28
N GLY A 1160 12.11 -41.35 -14.62
CA GLY A 1160 12.34 -42.53 -15.45
C GLY A 1160 13.80 -42.63 -15.88
N THR A 1161 14.30 -43.87 -16.04
CA THR A 1161 15.67 -44.15 -16.48
C THR A 1161 15.74 -45.27 -17.52
N SER A 1162 16.76 -45.22 -18.38
CA SER A 1162 17.13 -46.31 -19.30
C SER A 1162 18.64 -46.26 -19.59
N PHE A 1163 19.24 -47.39 -19.96
CA PHE A 1163 20.69 -47.53 -20.16
C PHE A 1163 21.01 -48.01 -21.57
N SER A 1164 22.16 -47.59 -22.09
CA SER A 1164 22.73 -48.06 -23.36
C SER A 1164 24.18 -48.50 -23.16
N SER A 1165 24.53 -49.66 -23.72
CA SER A 1165 25.90 -50.21 -23.67
C SER A 1165 26.62 -50.13 -25.03
N ASP A 1166 25.98 -49.55 -26.05
CA ASP A 1166 26.45 -49.49 -27.43
C ASP A 1166 26.40 -48.05 -28.00
N ASN A 1167 26.63 -47.06 -27.13
CA ASN A 1167 26.69 -45.64 -27.49
C ASN A 1167 25.41 -45.11 -28.15
N GLY A 1168 24.25 -45.54 -27.62
CA GLY A 1168 22.93 -45.01 -27.93
C GLY A 1168 22.18 -45.72 -29.04
N ASP A 1169 22.74 -46.80 -29.61
CA ASP A 1169 22.12 -47.57 -30.69
C ASP A 1169 21.00 -48.50 -30.18
N THR A 1170 21.11 -49.00 -28.95
CA THR A 1170 20.06 -49.72 -28.22
C THR A 1170 19.95 -49.24 -26.79
N TRP A 1171 18.75 -49.39 -26.22
CA TRP A 1171 18.40 -48.94 -24.87
C TRP A 1171 17.64 -50.03 -24.12
N THR A 1172 17.88 -50.18 -22.83
CA THR A 1172 17.07 -51.04 -21.95
C THR A 1172 15.65 -50.51 -21.85
N ASN A 1173 14.72 -51.32 -21.33
CA ASN A 1173 13.38 -50.83 -21.03
C ASN A 1173 13.47 -49.64 -20.04
N VAL A 1174 12.53 -48.69 -20.18
CA VAL A 1174 12.35 -47.62 -19.19
C VAL A 1174 11.90 -48.22 -17.87
N THR A 1175 12.59 -47.85 -16.80
CA THR A 1175 12.23 -48.15 -15.40
C THR A 1175 12.13 -46.85 -14.59
N LEU A 1176 11.63 -46.92 -13.35
CA LEU A 1176 11.56 -45.76 -12.45
C LEU A 1176 12.71 -45.77 -11.43
N LEU A 1177 13.30 -44.61 -11.19
CA LEU A 1177 14.18 -44.34 -10.06
C LEU A 1177 13.37 -43.93 -8.84
N ASP A 1178 13.94 -44.10 -7.65
CA ASP A 1178 13.34 -43.58 -6.41
C ASP A 1178 13.66 -42.09 -6.18
N VAL A 1179 13.36 -41.27 -7.20
CA VAL A 1179 13.54 -39.82 -7.18
C VAL A 1179 12.20 -39.18 -7.49
N PRO A 1180 11.65 -38.33 -6.61
CA PRO A 1180 10.34 -37.74 -6.83
C PRO A 1180 10.35 -36.75 -8.00
N ASN A 1181 9.25 -36.70 -8.75
CA ASN A 1181 9.05 -35.72 -9.80
C ASN A 1181 7.56 -35.40 -9.96
N ASN A 1182 7.26 -34.13 -10.18
CA ASN A 1182 5.92 -33.57 -10.28
C ASN A 1182 5.47 -33.34 -11.74
N GLN A 1183 6.02 -34.12 -12.68
CA GLN A 1183 5.90 -33.94 -14.14
C GLN A 1183 6.61 -32.69 -14.69
N SER A 1184 7.50 -32.06 -13.93
CA SER A 1184 8.27 -30.91 -14.42
C SER A 1184 9.53 -31.34 -15.16
N GLY A 1185 9.98 -30.49 -16.08
CA GLY A 1185 11.24 -30.71 -16.80
C GLY A 1185 12.42 -30.79 -15.82
N THR A 1186 13.38 -31.64 -16.16
CA THR A 1186 14.62 -31.85 -15.40
C THR A 1186 15.81 -31.84 -16.35
N ASP A 1187 17.00 -31.56 -15.86
CA ASP A 1187 18.25 -31.72 -16.62
C ASP A 1187 19.30 -32.39 -15.74
N ALA A 1188 20.29 -33.04 -16.34
CA ALA A 1188 21.32 -33.74 -15.61
C ALA A 1188 22.67 -33.68 -16.31
N VAL A 1189 23.75 -33.81 -15.54
CA VAL A 1189 25.12 -33.78 -16.05
C VAL A 1189 26.02 -34.74 -15.28
N THR A 1190 26.92 -35.42 -15.98
CA THR A 1190 28.04 -36.14 -15.36
C THR A 1190 29.18 -35.16 -15.11
N LEU A 1191 29.66 -35.11 -13.88
CA LEU A 1191 30.80 -34.30 -13.48
C LEU A 1191 32.12 -34.92 -13.94
N GLN A 1192 33.18 -34.11 -14.01
CA GLN A 1192 34.53 -34.53 -14.34
C GLN A 1192 35.10 -35.58 -13.35
N ASP A 1193 34.67 -35.57 -12.09
CA ASP A 1193 35.03 -36.58 -11.08
C ASP A 1193 34.20 -37.88 -11.17
N GLY A 1194 33.26 -37.92 -12.10
CA GLY A 1194 32.38 -39.04 -12.39
C GLY A 1194 31.16 -39.16 -11.48
N ARG A 1195 30.88 -38.19 -10.59
CA ARG A 1195 29.57 -38.04 -9.94
C ARG A 1195 28.53 -37.55 -10.95
N HIS A 1196 27.25 -37.70 -10.64
CA HIS A 1196 26.13 -37.27 -11.46
C HIS A 1196 25.26 -36.28 -10.69
N VAL A 1197 24.83 -35.23 -11.38
CA VAL A 1197 24.01 -34.15 -10.80
C VAL A 1197 22.71 -34.04 -11.59
N LEU A 1198 21.59 -33.94 -10.87
CA LEU A 1198 20.23 -33.80 -11.39
C LEU A 1198 19.62 -32.52 -10.83
N ILE A 1199 19.19 -31.61 -11.70
CA ILE A 1199 18.35 -30.46 -11.32
C ILE A 1199 16.88 -30.77 -11.60
N TYR A 1200 16.05 -30.72 -10.56
CA TYR A 1200 14.67 -31.20 -10.59
C TYR A 1200 13.80 -30.53 -9.52
N ASN A 1201 12.48 -30.63 -9.66
CA ASN A 1201 11.58 -30.27 -8.58
C ASN A 1201 11.46 -31.45 -7.60
N ASN A 1202 11.90 -31.24 -6.36
CA ASN A 1202 11.89 -32.27 -5.31
C ASN A 1202 10.49 -32.41 -4.69
N PHE A 1203 9.54 -32.84 -5.52
CA PHE A 1203 8.14 -33.03 -5.15
C PHE A 1203 7.55 -34.15 -6.01
N ALA A 1204 6.88 -35.12 -5.38
CA ALA A 1204 6.15 -36.16 -6.09
C ALA A 1204 4.72 -35.68 -6.35
N SER A 1205 4.19 -35.88 -7.56
CA SER A 1205 2.77 -35.60 -7.82
C SER A 1205 1.88 -36.34 -6.81
N LEU A 1206 0.97 -35.60 -6.16
CA LEU A 1206 0.03 -36.18 -5.20
C LEU A 1206 -0.96 -37.11 -5.92
N PRO A 1207 -1.40 -38.20 -5.28
CA PRO A 1207 -2.38 -39.09 -5.87
C PRO A 1207 -3.66 -38.36 -6.28
N GLY A 1208 -4.19 -38.71 -7.45
CA GLY A 1208 -5.42 -38.11 -8.00
C GLY A 1208 -5.27 -36.68 -8.53
N THR A 1209 -4.07 -36.08 -8.50
CA THR A 1209 -3.82 -34.75 -9.08
C THR A 1209 -3.28 -34.83 -10.51
N LYS A 1210 -3.77 -33.95 -11.41
CA LYS A 1210 -3.29 -33.89 -12.80
C LYS A 1210 -1.81 -33.45 -12.89
N LYS A 1211 -1.35 -32.61 -11.94
CA LYS A 1211 0.00 -32.00 -11.93
C LYS A 1211 0.38 -31.59 -10.51
N GLY A 1212 1.65 -31.73 -10.14
CA GLY A 1212 2.17 -31.25 -8.85
C GLY A 1212 2.66 -29.79 -8.86
N VAL A 1213 2.82 -29.21 -7.67
CA VAL A 1213 3.42 -27.87 -7.48
C VAL A 1213 4.88 -27.88 -7.90
N ARG A 1214 5.36 -26.79 -8.50
CA ARG A 1214 6.71 -26.67 -9.07
C ARG A 1214 7.67 -25.92 -8.16
N THR A 1215 7.63 -26.30 -6.90
CA THR A 1215 8.48 -25.81 -5.82
C THR A 1215 8.60 -26.95 -4.79
N PRO A 1216 9.75 -27.15 -4.14
CA PRO A 1216 11.02 -26.49 -4.40
C PRO A 1216 11.67 -26.92 -5.73
N LEU A 1217 12.60 -26.12 -6.26
CA LEU A 1217 13.58 -26.54 -7.26
C LEU A 1217 14.89 -26.89 -6.55
N SER A 1218 15.44 -28.06 -6.83
CA SER A 1218 16.56 -28.63 -6.09
C SER A 1218 17.57 -29.32 -7.00
N ILE A 1219 18.72 -29.61 -6.42
CA ILE A 1219 19.76 -30.45 -6.98
C ILE A 1219 19.85 -31.74 -6.16
N ALA A 1220 19.95 -32.87 -6.85
CA ALA A 1220 20.33 -34.16 -6.29
C ALA A 1220 21.66 -34.64 -6.88
N ILE A 1221 22.38 -35.47 -6.14
CA ILE A 1221 23.67 -36.05 -6.53
C ILE A 1221 23.66 -37.57 -6.42
N SER A 1222 24.42 -38.25 -7.29
CA SER A 1222 24.59 -39.70 -7.31
C SER A 1222 26.01 -40.08 -7.73
N GLU A 1223 26.54 -41.19 -7.19
CA GLU A 1223 27.85 -41.74 -7.59
C GLU A 1223 27.74 -42.83 -8.66
N ASP A 1224 26.56 -43.45 -8.81
CA ASP A 1224 26.32 -44.61 -9.67
C ASP A 1224 25.19 -44.42 -10.69
N GLY A 1225 24.47 -43.30 -10.63
CA GLY A 1225 23.34 -42.96 -11.50
C GLY A 1225 22.01 -43.58 -11.07
N THR A 1226 21.99 -44.42 -10.04
CA THR A 1226 20.79 -45.14 -9.54
C THR A 1226 20.34 -44.69 -8.16
N HIS A 1227 21.28 -44.43 -7.24
CA HIS A 1227 20.99 -43.95 -5.90
C HIS A 1227 21.24 -42.45 -5.82
N TRP A 1228 20.18 -41.67 -5.60
CA TRP A 1228 20.22 -40.21 -5.60
C TRP A 1228 19.89 -39.67 -4.21
N ARG A 1229 20.63 -38.64 -3.78
CA ARG A 1229 20.35 -37.89 -2.55
C ARG A 1229 20.12 -36.42 -2.86
N HIS A 1230 19.17 -35.78 -2.17
CA HIS A 1230 19.03 -34.32 -2.20
C HIS A 1230 20.34 -33.69 -1.72
N ALA A 1231 20.79 -32.66 -2.41
CA ALA A 1231 22.06 -31.99 -2.17
C ALA A 1231 21.90 -30.49 -1.87
N LEU A 1232 20.99 -29.81 -2.58
CA LEU A 1232 20.80 -28.37 -2.47
C LEU A 1232 19.39 -27.97 -2.91
N THR A 1233 18.75 -27.03 -2.21
CA THR A 1233 17.54 -26.35 -2.68
C THR A 1233 17.92 -25.00 -3.26
N LEU A 1234 17.51 -24.73 -4.50
CA LEU A 1234 17.79 -23.48 -5.21
C LEU A 1234 16.69 -22.44 -4.98
N GLU A 1235 15.45 -22.91 -4.91
CA GLU A 1235 14.25 -22.09 -4.75
C GLU A 1235 13.16 -22.90 -4.02
N ASP A 1236 12.47 -22.29 -3.06
CA ASP A 1236 11.41 -22.93 -2.27
C ASP A 1236 10.19 -22.02 -1.99
N SER A 1237 10.17 -20.81 -2.56
CA SER A 1237 9.00 -19.92 -2.44
C SER A 1237 7.73 -20.65 -2.89
N PRO A 1238 6.60 -20.45 -2.18
CA PRO A 1238 5.31 -21.00 -2.58
C PRO A 1238 4.71 -20.29 -3.79
N ILE A 1239 5.30 -19.19 -4.25
CA ILE A 1239 4.74 -18.31 -5.28
C ILE A 1239 4.97 -18.88 -6.67
N SER A 1240 3.89 -19.05 -7.43
CA SER A 1240 3.92 -19.43 -8.85
C SER A 1240 4.69 -20.75 -9.08
N GLN A 1241 5.79 -20.73 -9.84
CA GLN A 1241 6.54 -21.93 -10.22
C GLN A 1241 8.00 -21.67 -10.60
N TYR A 1242 8.83 -22.68 -10.38
CA TYR A 1242 10.20 -22.80 -10.88
C TYR A 1242 10.29 -23.97 -11.85
N SER A 1243 10.71 -23.73 -13.09
CA SER A 1243 10.58 -24.77 -14.14
C SER A 1243 11.60 -24.66 -15.26
N TYR A 1244 11.63 -25.66 -16.13
CA TYR A 1244 12.57 -25.77 -17.25
C TYR A 1244 14.04 -25.51 -16.85
N PRO A 1245 14.57 -26.24 -15.86
CA PRO A 1245 15.97 -26.08 -15.49
C PRO A 1245 16.91 -26.64 -16.55
N SER A 1246 18.11 -26.09 -16.69
CA SER A 1246 19.22 -26.67 -17.43
C SER A 1246 20.52 -26.53 -16.65
N ILE A 1247 21.42 -27.49 -16.76
CA ILE A 1247 22.67 -27.52 -16.02
C ILE A 1247 23.83 -28.08 -16.85
N ILE A 1248 25.00 -27.45 -16.73
CA ILE A 1248 26.28 -27.93 -17.27
C ILE A 1248 27.36 -27.83 -16.19
N GLN A 1249 28.44 -28.60 -16.33
CA GLN A 1249 29.68 -28.30 -15.64
C GLN A 1249 30.60 -27.54 -16.61
N GLY A 1250 31.06 -26.37 -16.21
CA GLY A 1250 32.01 -25.55 -16.97
C GLY A 1250 33.43 -26.11 -16.93
N LYS A 1251 34.30 -25.54 -17.75
CA LYS A 1251 35.75 -25.81 -17.74
C LYS A 1251 36.46 -25.21 -16.54
N ASP A 1252 35.82 -24.27 -15.85
CA ASP A 1252 36.23 -23.77 -14.54
C ASP A 1252 35.99 -24.79 -13.42
N GLY A 1253 35.24 -25.86 -13.68
CA GLY A 1253 34.90 -26.90 -12.71
C GLY A 1253 33.59 -26.64 -11.99
N GLU A 1254 33.01 -25.46 -12.14
CA GLU A 1254 31.75 -25.04 -11.51
C GLU A 1254 30.54 -25.61 -12.25
N LEU A 1255 29.41 -25.69 -11.55
CA LEU A 1255 28.11 -25.99 -12.15
C LEU A 1255 27.41 -24.68 -12.54
N HIS A 1256 26.97 -24.60 -13.79
CA HIS A 1256 26.18 -23.47 -14.29
C HIS A 1256 24.75 -23.94 -14.55
N ALA A 1257 23.80 -23.39 -13.81
CA ALA A 1257 22.39 -23.71 -13.94
C ALA A 1257 21.58 -22.50 -14.38
N ILE A 1258 20.61 -22.71 -15.28
CA ILE A 1258 19.56 -21.73 -15.58
C ILE A 1258 18.19 -22.34 -15.39
N TYR A 1259 17.19 -21.54 -15.03
CA TYR A 1259 15.80 -21.99 -14.96
C TYR A 1259 14.81 -20.84 -15.06
N THR A 1260 13.56 -21.20 -15.31
CA THR A 1260 12.44 -20.25 -15.37
C THR A 1260 12.03 -19.88 -13.96
N TRP A 1261 12.14 -18.60 -13.62
CA TRP A 1261 11.74 -18.03 -12.33
C TRP A 1261 10.37 -17.36 -12.47
N ARG A 1262 9.35 -17.94 -11.81
CA ARG A 1262 7.94 -17.46 -11.79
C ARG A 1262 7.28 -17.23 -13.16
N ARG A 1263 7.86 -17.75 -14.25
CA ARG A 1263 7.58 -17.42 -15.67
C ARG A 1263 7.93 -16.01 -16.12
N LEU A 1264 8.46 -15.17 -15.25
CA LEU A 1264 8.74 -13.77 -15.53
C LEU A 1264 10.15 -13.56 -16.04
N ARG A 1265 11.13 -14.28 -15.49
CA ARG A 1265 12.56 -14.13 -15.78
C ARG A 1265 13.27 -15.48 -15.86
N VAL A 1266 14.52 -15.45 -16.33
CA VAL A 1266 15.42 -16.60 -16.27
C VAL A 1266 16.47 -16.34 -15.20
N ALA A 1267 16.52 -17.20 -14.19
CA ALA A 1267 17.54 -17.19 -13.16
C ALA A 1267 18.78 -17.95 -13.65
N TYR A 1268 19.95 -17.54 -13.15
CA TYR A 1268 21.24 -18.19 -13.32
C TYR A 1268 21.86 -18.44 -11.95
N LYS A 1269 22.40 -19.64 -11.74
CA LYS A 1269 23.19 -20.00 -10.57
C LYS A 1269 24.53 -20.58 -11.00
N GLU A 1270 25.60 -20.13 -10.35
CA GLU A 1270 26.90 -20.80 -10.35
C GLU A 1270 27.06 -21.53 -9.02
N ILE A 1271 27.47 -22.79 -9.06
CA ILE A 1271 27.44 -23.69 -7.90
C ILE A 1271 28.74 -24.47 -7.81
N ASP A 1272 29.40 -24.43 -6.66
CA ASP A 1272 30.61 -25.18 -6.37
C ASP A 1272 30.27 -26.65 -6.09
N PRO A 1273 30.61 -27.59 -7.01
CA PRO A 1273 30.31 -29.01 -6.82
C PRO A 1273 31.13 -29.67 -5.70
N ALA A 1274 32.20 -29.04 -5.20
CA ALA A 1274 32.96 -29.53 -4.06
C ALA A 1274 32.24 -29.31 -2.72
N GLN A 1275 31.30 -28.35 -2.66
CA GLN A 1275 30.44 -28.11 -1.50
C GLN A 1275 29.20 -29.02 -1.47
N LEU A 1276 28.96 -29.79 -2.53
CA LEU A 1276 27.86 -30.76 -2.57
C LEU A 1276 28.25 -32.04 -1.81
N PRO A 1277 27.33 -32.62 -1.03
CA PRO A 1277 27.59 -33.73 -0.10
C PRO A 1277 27.98 -35.04 -0.78
#